data_AF-A0AAQ5X929-F1
#
_entry.id   AF-A0AAQ5X929-F1
#
_cell.length_a   1.000
_cell.length_b   1.000
_cell.length_c   1.000
_cell.angle_alpha   90.00
_cell.angle_beta   90.00
_cell.angle_gamma   90.00
#
_symmetry.space_group_name_H-M   'P 1'
#
loop_
_entity.id
_entity.type
_entity.pdbx_description
1 polymer ?
#
loop_
_entity_poly.entity_id
_entity_poly.type
_entity_poly.pdbx_seq_one_letter_code
_entity_poly.pdbx_strand_id
1 'polypeptide(L)'
;MSAGESMEARFEKIDAMLKDPKSEINTDCLLDGLDALVYDLDFPALRKNKSIDNFLNRYKETISKIRDLRMKAEDYEVVKVIGRGAFGEVQLVRHKATSKVYAMKLLSKFEMIKRSDSAFFWEERDIMAFANSSWVVQLFFAFQDDRYLYMVMEYMPGGDLVNLMSNYDVPEKWARFYTAEVVLALDGIHSMGFIHRDVKPDNMLLDKAGHLKLADFGTCMKMNKDGMVRCDTAVGTPDYISPEVLKSQGGDGYYGRECDWWSVGVFLYEMLVGDTPFYADSLVGTYSKIMNHKNALTFPDDSDISNDAKNLICAFLTDREVRLGRNGVDEIKRHPFFKNDQWTWENIRETAAPVVPELSSDIDTSNFDDIEEDRGEEETFPIPKAFVGNQLPFLENLQKRIYQLEEQLHSEMQLKDELEQKCRTSNTKIEKIMKELDEEANLRKSAEASVSLLEKDKIMLQHRFTEYQRKADQEAEKRRNLENEVSTLKEQLEDMKKISQNSQASNDKIAQLQSQLEEANDLLRAESDTAARLRKSHTEVAKSMSQLESLNRDLQERSRAADGEKAQLEKEVLLLQSTLDSERRNYSQGSEEIRELQARMAGLQEDNKNLKLSLSKVETERKQAQERSNNLEKEKNNLEIDLNYKLKTLQQRLEQEHTEHRVTRAQLTDKYESIEEAKSAAMTGMPQKMSEENGARMRAESRVVEVEKQCSMLEFDLKQSVQKMEQLMKQKERLEDEVKILRIQVEQESSKRGLTQNELKSRMQEVDRLRCSEKQLKQEINTALESKRSLEFQLAQLTKQYRGNEGQMRELQDQLEAEQYFSTLYKTQVKELKEEIEERNRQVQEAHKRMQDLSSERDSLSAQLDLTVTKAESEQLARALQEEQYFELSQENKKAVTRHKQEIGEKESTITRAVNKLAEIMNRKDMKLDQKKKGSTADLRKKEKENRKLQLELNQEKEKFNHMAIKYQKELSEMQAQLSEECTYRNELQMQLDSKESDIEQLREKLNDLQQRMDNSSVTSLQTDETDSNIAESRLEGWLSIPNRANIKRYGWKKQYVVVSSKKILFYNDEQDKEQSNPSMVLDIDKLFHVRPVTQGDVYRAETEEIPRIFQILYANEGECRKEAEMETVPQGDKTNCLPHKGHEFIPTLYHFPSNCEACAKPLWHVFKPPPALECRRCHVKCHKDHLDKKEDVIPPCKVNYDVTSARDMLLLALTQDEQKKWIGHLGKKIPKTPPSTFSRASPRSMSTRSGPNQSFRKNPKSNTGKLR
;
A
#
# COMPACT_ATOMS: atom_id res chain seq x y z
N MET A 1 24.04 -27.88 -1.59
CA MET A 1 24.59 -29.22 -1.85
C MET A 1 26.07 -29.21 -1.51
N SER A 2 26.52 -30.10 -0.62
CA SER A 2 27.91 -30.16 -0.15
C SER A 2 28.83 -30.70 -1.25
N ALA A 3 30.03 -30.16 -1.37
CA ALA A 3 30.97 -30.50 -2.45
C ALA A 3 31.71 -31.84 -2.24
N GLY A 4 31.31 -32.65 -1.25
CA GLY A 4 31.94 -33.93 -0.91
C GLY A 4 31.22 -35.18 -1.43
N GLU A 5 30.07 -35.05 -2.11
CA GLU A 5 29.37 -36.18 -2.72
C GLU A 5 30.05 -36.58 -4.05
N SER A 6 30.33 -37.88 -4.24
CA SER A 6 30.90 -38.40 -5.51
C SER A 6 30.00 -38.07 -6.70
N MET A 7 30.54 -38.07 -7.93
CA MET A 7 29.73 -37.81 -9.12
C MET A 7 28.58 -38.81 -9.25
N GLU A 8 28.83 -40.07 -8.90
CA GLU A 8 27.81 -41.12 -8.83
C GLU A 8 26.76 -40.78 -7.77
N ALA A 9 27.15 -40.41 -6.55
CA ALA A 9 26.20 -40.04 -5.50
C ALA A 9 25.38 -38.79 -5.85
N ARG A 10 25.99 -37.81 -6.54
CA ARG A 10 25.29 -36.62 -7.04
C ARG A 10 24.31 -36.97 -8.15
N PHE A 11 24.71 -37.87 -9.05
CA PHE A 11 23.84 -38.36 -10.12
C PHE A 11 22.67 -39.15 -9.53
N GLU A 12 22.93 -40.11 -8.64
CA GLU A 12 21.90 -40.88 -7.93
C GLU A 12 20.95 -39.99 -7.15
N LYS A 13 21.46 -38.92 -6.53
CA LYS A 13 20.63 -37.96 -5.80
C LYS A 13 19.74 -37.13 -6.73
N ILE A 14 20.27 -36.64 -7.84
CA ILE A 14 19.48 -35.91 -8.84
C ILE A 14 18.45 -36.87 -9.46
N ASP A 15 18.86 -38.07 -9.86
CA ASP A 15 17.97 -39.10 -10.42
C ASP A 15 16.87 -39.50 -9.43
N ALA A 16 17.20 -39.62 -8.13
CA ALA A 16 16.21 -39.84 -7.08
C ALA A 16 15.23 -38.66 -6.96
N MET A 17 15.70 -37.42 -7.04
CA MET A 17 14.82 -36.24 -7.05
C MET A 17 13.93 -36.18 -8.30
N LEU A 18 14.45 -36.54 -9.48
CA LEU A 18 13.66 -36.56 -10.73
C LEU A 18 12.54 -37.63 -10.72
N LYS A 19 12.73 -38.70 -9.95
CA LYS A 19 11.80 -39.83 -9.81
C LYS A 19 10.84 -39.73 -8.62
N ASP A 20 11.18 -38.91 -7.61
CA ASP A 20 10.34 -38.74 -6.43
C ASP A 20 9.10 -37.89 -6.78
N PRO A 21 7.88 -38.43 -6.68
CA PRO A 21 6.65 -37.70 -7.02
C PRO A 21 6.36 -36.53 -6.07
N LYS A 22 7.00 -36.49 -4.89
CA LYS A 22 6.93 -35.34 -3.98
C LYS A 22 8.01 -34.30 -4.23
N SER A 23 8.95 -34.58 -5.16
CA SER A 23 9.99 -33.64 -5.50
C SER A 23 9.44 -32.55 -6.40
N GLU A 24 9.78 -31.33 -6.04
CA GLU A 24 9.61 -30.13 -6.84
C GLU A 24 10.22 -30.27 -8.25
N ILE A 25 11.37 -30.93 -8.39
CA ILE A 25 12.04 -31.07 -9.68
C ILE A 25 11.77 -32.41 -10.36
N ASN A 26 10.64 -33.05 -10.06
CA ASN A 26 10.27 -34.28 -10.76
C ASN A 26 10.11 -34.02 -12.28
N THR A 27 10.08 -35.12 -13.04
CA THR A 27 10.05 -35.03 -14.51
C THR A 27 8.85 -34.24 -15.04
N ASP A 28 7.66 -34.40 -14.45
CA ASP A 28 6.44 -33.70 -14.87
C ASP A 28 6.52 -32.20 -14.60
N CYS A 29 7.05 -31.80 -13.43
CA CYS A 29 7.26 -30.38 -13.09
C CYS A 29 8.27 -29.69 -14.03
N LEU A 30 9.31 -30.40 -14.46
CA LEU A 30 10.26 -29.85 -15.44
C LEU A 30 9.64 -29.69 -16.83
N LEU A 31 8.75 -30.62 -17.22
CA LEU A 31 7.99 -30.52 -18.47
C LEU A 31 6.99 -29.36 -18.41
N ASP A 32 6.30 -29.17 -17.29
CA ASP A 32 5.43 -28.00 -17.06
C ASP A 32 6.22 -26.70 -17.22
N GLY A 33 7.44 -26.62 -16.66
CA GLY A 33 8.29 -25.45 -16.78
C GLY A 33 8.65 -25.10 -18.22
N LEU A 34 8.94 -26.12 -19.05
CA LEU A 34 9.19 -25.92 -20.47
C LEU A 34 7.91 -25.52 -21.21
N ASP A 35 6.77 -26.11 -20.86
CA ASP A 35 5.50 -25.89 -21.52
C ASP A 35 4.95 -24.48 -21.26
N ALA A 36 4.95 -24.06 -20.00
CA ALA A 36 4.60 -22.71 -19.56
C ALA A 36 5.46 -21.65 -20.26
N LEU A 37 6.77 -21.89 -20.36
CA LEU A 37 7.69 -20.97 -21.03
C LEU A 37 7.36 -20.82 -22.53
N VAL A 38 6.96 -21.90 -23.20
CA VAL A 38 6.50 -21.80 -24.60
C VAL A 38 5.19 -21.02 -24.68
N TYR A 39 4.20 -21.33 -23.83
CA TYR A 39 2.91 -20.63 -23.80
C TYR A 39 3.07 -19.11 -23.58
N ASP A 40 3.87 -18.69 -22.61
CA ASP A 40 4.04 -17.26 -22.29
C ASP A 40 4.89 -16.49 -23.31
N LEU A 41 5.64 -17.18 -24.17
CA LEU A 41 6.52 -16.58 -25.17
C LEU A 41 5.95 -16.59 -26.60
N ASP A 42 5.03 -17.49 -26.93
CA ASP A 42 4.49 -17.67 -28.29
C ASP A 42 3.45 -16.59 -28.67
N PHE A 43 3.87 -15.32 -28.63
CA PHE A 43 3.06 -14.19 -29.06
C PHE A 43 3.79 -13.33 -30.10
N PRO A 44 3.07 -12.75 -31.10
CA PRO A 44 3.68 -11.97 -32.17
C PRO A 44 4.56 -10.80 -31.70
N ALA A 45 4.20 -10.15 -30.59
CA ALA A 45 4.98 -9.05 -30.03
C ALA A 45 6.32 -9.51 -29.43
N LEU A 46 6.30 -10.67 -28.75
CA LEU A 46 7.45 -11.27 -28.07
C LEU A 46 8.43 -11.92 -29.05
N ARG A 47 7.92 -12.56 -30.11
CA ARG A 47 8.73 -13.14 -31.20
C ARG A 47 9.59 -12.12 -31.96
N LYS A 48 9.35 -10.81 -31.82
CA LYS A 48 10.26 -9.77 -32.35
C LYS A 48 11.67 -9.87 -31.74
N ASN A 49 11.79 -10.43 -30.54
CA ASN A 49 13.07 -10.73 -29.93
C ASN A 49 13.65 -12.02 -30.55
N LYS A 50 14.79 -11.90 -31.24
CA LYS A 50 15.45 -13.02 -31.91
C LYS A 50 15.77 -14.19 -30.98
N SER A 51 16.09 -13.93 -29.72
CA SER A 51 16.37 -15.01 -28.76
C SER A 51 15.12 -15.83 -28.46
N ILE A 52 13.96 -15.17 -28.32
CA ILE A 52 12.67 -15.81 -28.07
C ILE A 52 12.25 -16.61 -29.31
N ASP A 53 12.34 -16.01 -30.50
CA ASP A 53 11.95 -16.70 -31.73
C ASP A 53 12.84 -17.92 -32.03
N ASN A 54 14.16 -17.81 -31.83
CA ASN A 54 15.08 -18.93 -31.97
C ASN A 54 14.79 -20.07 -30.98
N PHE A 55 14.41 -19.74 -29.74
CA PHE A 55 14.02 -20.71 -28.74
C PHE A 55 12.72 -21.43 -29.16
N LEU A 56 11.68 -20.67 -29.53
CA LEU A 56 10.40 -21.23 -29.96
C LEU A 56 10.57 -22.11 -31.20
N ASN A 57 11.32 -21.66 -32.20
CA ASN A 57 11.56 -22.45 -33.42
C ASN A 57 12.32 -23.76 -33.13
N ARG A 58 13.13 -23.82 -32.06
CA ARG A 58 13.81 -25.05 -31.63
C ARG A 58 12.88 -26.02 -30.91
N TYR A 59 11.99 -25.53 -30.04
CA TYR A 59 11.23 -26.37 -29.12
C TYR A 59 9.75 -26.55 -29.48
N LYS A 60 9.19 -25.76 -30.40
CA LYS A 60 7.75 -25.76 -30.73
C LYS A 60 7.22 -27.13 -31.18
N GLU A 61 7.94 -27.83 -32.06
CA GLU A 61 7.51 -29.18 -32.49
C GLU A 61 7.64 -30.20 -31.37
N THR A 62 8.72 -30.09 -30.57
CA THR A 62 8.97 -31.01 -29.47
C THR A 62 7.91 -30.87 -28.38
N ILE A 63 7.55 -29.64 -28.00
CA ILE A 63 6.55 -29.39 -26.98
C ILE A 63 5.14 -29.74 -27.45
N SER A 64 4.82 -29.53 -28.73
CA SER A 64 3.55 -30.00 -29.32
C SER A 64 3.41 -31.51 -29.16
N LYS A 65 4.47 -32.27 -29.47
CA LYS A 65 4.47 -33.71 -29.30
C LYS A 65 4.38 -34.14 -27.83
N ILE A 66 4.98 -33.38 -26.92
CA ILE A 66 4.86 -33.64 -25.47
C ILE A 66 3.41 -33.42 -25.01
N ARG A 67 2.76 -32.33 -25.43
CA ARG A 67 1.34 -32.06 -25.12
C ARG A 67 0.42 -33.17 -25.62
N ASP A 68 0.65 -33.68 -26.83
CA ASP A 68 -0.16 -34.77 -27.41
C ASP A 68 -0.04 -36.08 -26.61
N LEU A 69 1.15 -36.35 -26.05
CA LEU A 69 1.45 -37.57 -25.29
C LEU A 69 1.05 -37.50 -23.82
N ARG A 70 1.02 -36.29 -23.24
CA ARG A 70 0.57 -36.07 -21.86
C ARG A 70 -0.95 -36.15 -21.78
N MET A 71 -1.43 -36.35 -20.56
CA MET A 71 -2.86 -36.34 -20.25
C MET A 71 -3.44 -34.96 -20.55
N LYS A 72 -4.60 -34.94 -21.22
CA LYS A 72 -5.32 -33.74 -21.64
C LYS A 72 -6.82 -33.91 -21.46
N ALA A 73 -7.55 -32.80 -21.45
CA ALA A 73 -8.99 -32.80 -21.22
C ALA A 73 -9.74 -33.67 -22.24
N GLU A 74 -9.26 -33.72 -23.48
CA GLU A 74 -9.86 -34.51 -24.57
C GLU A 74 -9.76 -36.02 -24.35
N ASP A 75 -8.95 -36.50 -23.40
CA ASP A 75 -8.89 -37.92 -23.03
C ASP A 75 -10.13 -38.36 -22.21
N TYR A 76 -10.95 -37.39 -21.78
CA TYR A 76 -12.16 -37.59 -20.99
C TYR A 76 -13.42 -37.24 -21.79
N GLU A 77 -14.48 -38.01 -21.59
CA GLU A 77 -15.84 -37.71 -22.05
C GLU A 77 -16.62 -37.12 -20.88
N VAL A 78 -17.13 -35.90 -21.05
CA VAL A 78 -17.94 -35.22 -20.03
C VAL A 78 -19.35 -35.80 -20.05
N VAL A 79 -19.80 -36.32 -18.91
CA VAL A 79 -21.14 -36.90 -18.74
C VAL A 79 -22.12 -35.83 -18.27
N LYS A 80 -21.78 -35.12 -17.19
CA LYS A 80 -22.62 -34.08 -16.59
C LYS A 80 -21.76 -33.13 -15.74
N VAL A 81 -22.13 -31.86 -15.66
CA VAL A 81 -21.59 -30.93 -14.66
C VAL A 81 -22.35 -31.18 -13.34
N ILE A 82 -21.62 -31.49 -12.27
CA ILE A 82 -22.19 -31.90 -10.98
C ILE A 82 -21.89 -30.91 -9.84
N GLY A 83 -21.02 -29.93 -10.08
CA GLY A 83 -20.74 -28.84 -9.13
C GLY A 83 -20.24 -27.60 -9.86
N ARG A 84 -20.51 -26.40 -9.33
CA ARG A 84 -19.92 -25.15 -9.81
C ARG A 84 -19.46 -24.31 -8.63
N GLY A 85 -18.22 -23.85 -8.69
CA GLY A 85 -17.59 -23.04 -7.66
C GLY A 85 -17.11 -21.70 -8.21
N ALA A 86 -16.49 -20.90 -7.34
CA ALA A 86 -16.05 -19.55 -7.68
C ALA A 86 -14.97 -19.51 -8.77
N PHE A 87 -14.16 -20.57 -8.89
CA PHE A 87 -12.99 -20.65 -9.77
C PHE A 87 -13.18 -21.60 -10.96
N GLY A 88 -14.34 -22.26 -11.08
CA GLY A 88 -14.62 -23.21 -12.15
C GLY A 88 -15.70 -24.22 -11.77
N GLU A 89 -15.64 -25.41 -12.35
CA GLU A 89 -16.70 -26.41 -12.22
C GLU A 89 -16.18 -27.83 -11.99
N VAL A 90 -17.04 -28.69 -11.48
CA VAL A 90 -16.78 -30.11 -11.25
C VAL A 90 -17.66 -30.90 -12.22
N GLN A 91 -17.02 -31.72 -13.04
CA GLN A 91 -17.65 -32.53 -14.07
C GLN A 91 -17.56 -34.00 -13.71
N LEU A 92 -18.66 -34.74 -13.83
CA LEU A 92 -18.63 -36.19 -13.93
C LEU A 92 -18.07 -36.56 -15.31
N VAL A 93 -16.99 -37.32 -15.33
CA VAL A 93 -16.31 -37.68 -16.58
C VAL A 93 -16.03 -39.18 -16.67
N ARG A 94 -15.98 -39.69 -17.90
CA ARG A 94 -15.53 -41.04 -18.22
C ARG A 94 -14.23 -40.97 -19.02
N HIS A 95 -13.16 -41.59 -18.51
CA HIS A 95 -11.90 -41.66 -19.25
C HIS A 95 -12.04 -42.59 -20.46
N LYS A 96 -11.80 -42.07 -21.67
CA LYS A 96 -12.14 -42.76 -22.93
C LYS A 96 -11.42 -44.11 -23.09
N ALA A 97 -10.15 -44.18 -22.70
CA ALA A 97 -9.35 -45.39 -22.90
C ALA A 97 -9.63 -46.48 -21.85
N THR A 98 -9.94 -46.11 -20.61
CA THR A 98 -10.14 -47.08 -19.51
C THR A 98 -11.61 -47.31 -19.17
N SER A 99 -12.52 -46.49 -19.71
CA SER A 99 -13.95 -46.44 -19.37
C SER A 99 -14.25 -46.20 -17.89
N LYS A 100 -13.25 -45.85 -17.08
CA LYS A 100 -13.43 -45.54 -15.65
C LYS A 100 -14.05 -44.16 -15.47
N VAL A 101 -14.92 -44.04 -14.47
CA VAL A 101 -15.64 -42.82 -14.11
C VAL A 101 -14.93 -42.08 -12.98
N TYR A 102 -14.89 -40.76 -13.08
CA TYR A 102 -14.22 -39.85 -12.17
C TYR A 102 -15.02 -38.55 -11.99
N ALA A 103 -14.75 -37.82 -10.91
CA ALA A 103 -15.09 -36.41 -10.82
C ALA A 103 -13.86 -35.59 -11.22
N MET A 104 -14.00 -34.67 -12.17
CA MET A 104 -12.93 -33.81 -12.65
C MET A 104 -13.23 -32.36 -12.26
N LYS A 105 -12.42 -31.78 -11.38
CA LYS A 105 -12.51 -30.36 -10.98
C LYS A 105 -11.63 -29.53 -11.91
N LEU A 106 -12.22 -28.52 -12.53
CA LEU A 106 -11.58 -27.56 -13.42
C LEU A 106 -11.41 -26.24 -12.67
N LEU A 107 -10.19 -25.72 -12.62
CA LEU A 107 -9.88 -24.42 -12.01
C LEU A 107 -9.34 -23.48 -13.08
N SER A 108 -10.07 -22.40 -13.38
CA SER A 108 -9.67 -21.41 -14.37
C SER A 108 -8.47 -20.61 -13.90
N LYS A 109 -7.37 -20.73 -14.64
CA LYS A 109 -6.12 -19.98 -14.42
C LYS A 109 -6.34 -18.46 -14.49
N PHE A 110 -7.24 -18.03 -15.38
CA PHE A 110 -7.56 -16.63 -15.57
C PHE A 110 -8.22 -16.01 -14.33
N GLU A 111 -9.32 -16.60 -13.87
CA GLU A 111 -10.02 -16.15 -12.65
C GLU A 111 -9.11 -16.19 -11.41
N MET A 112 -8.22 -17.18 -11.29
CA MET A 112 -7.25 -17.26 -10.19
C MET A 112 -6.26 -16.09 -10.19
N ILE A 113 -5.72 -15.71 -11.36
CA ILE A 113 -4.81 -14.56 -11.48
C ILE A 113 -5.57 -13.24 -11.28
N LYS A 114 -6.77 -13.11 -11.86
CA LYS A 114 -7.59 -11.90 -11.77
C LYS A 114 -7.97 -11.55 -10.32
N ARG A 115 -8.25 -12.55 -9.49
CA ARG A 115 -8.61 -12.37 -8.07
C ARG A 115 -7.41 -12.25 -7.13
N SER A 116 -6.18 -12.33 -7.63
CA SER A 116 -4.92 -12.31 -6.84
C SER A 116 -4.73 -13.50 -5.87
N ASP A 117 -5.60 -14.52 -5.95
CA ASP A 117 -5.68 -15.65 -5.02
C ASP A 117 -5.02 -16.93 -5.61
N SER A 118 -3.73 -16.84 -5.92
CA SER A 118 -3.03 -17.87 -6.70
C SER A 118 -2.40 -19.02 -5.89
N ALA A 119 -2.61 -19.11 -4.56
CA ALA A 119 -1.84 -20.03 -3.70
C ALA A 119 -2.62 -21.22 -3.09
N PHE A 120 -3.91 -21.37 -3.38
CA PHE A 120 -4.80 -22.31 -2.65
C PHE A 120 -4.78 -23.76 -3.15
N PHE A 121 -4.46 -24.00 -4.42
CA PHE A 121 -4.63 -25.32 -5.06
C PHE A 121 -3.49 -26.31 -4.79
N TRP A 122 -2.30 -25.85 -4.37
CA TRP A 122 -1.17 -26.75 -4.10
C TRP A 122 -1.42 -27.61 -2.88
N GLU A 123 -1.91 -27.02 -1.79
CA GLU A 123 -2.28 -27.76 -0.59
C GLU A 123 -3.46 -28.68 -0.86
N GLU A 124 -4.42 -28.24 -1.67
CA GLU A 124 -5.53 -29.08 -2.11
C GLU A 124 -5.04 -30.33 -2.87
N ARG A 125 -4.16 -30.14 -3.86
CA ARG A 125 -3.53 -31.24 -4.59
C ARG A 125 -2.75 -32.16 -3.65
N ASP A 126 -1.91 -31.62 -2.78
CA ASP A 126 -1.02 -32.40 -1.91
C ASP A 126 -1.80 -33.20 -0.87
N ILE A 127 -2.84 -32.62 -0.29
CA ILE A 127 -3.74 -33.30 0.65
C ILE A 127 -4.41 -34.47 -0.07
N MET A 128 -5.05 -34.25 -1.23
CA MET A 128 -5.78 -35.31 -1.92
C MET A 128 -4.86 -36.38 -2.54
N ALA A 129 -3.66 -36.02 -2.97
CA ALA A 129 -2.68 -36.95 -3.54
C ALA A 129 -1.99 -37.81 -2.47
N PHE A 130 -1.70 -37.24 -1.30
CA PHE A 130 -0.78 -37.85 -0.32
C PHE A 130 -1.41 -38.17 1.03
N ALA A 131 -2.67 -37.79 1.30
CA ALA A 131 -3.34 -38.13 2.56
C ALA A 131 -3.38 -39.64 2.81
N ASN A 132 -3.54 -40.45 1.74
CA ASN A 132 -3.76 -41.89 1.83
C ASN A 132 -4.74 -42.28 2.95
N SER A 133 -5.84 -41.52 3.03
CA SER A 133 -6.84 -41.59 4.10
C SER A 133 -8.18 -41.94 3.49
N SER A 134 -8.91 -42.83 4.16
CA SER A 134 -10.29 -43.16 3.77
C SER A 134 -11.24 -41.98 3.94
N TRP A 135 -10.83 -40.92 4.66
CA TRP A 135 -11.66 -39.75 4.97
C TRP A 135 -11.47 -38.57 4.01
N VAL A 136 -10.54 -38.68 3.07
CA VAL A 136 -10.20 -37.65 2.08
C VAL A 136 -10.56 -38.19 0.71
N VAL A 137 -11.16 -37.35 -0.15
CA VAL A 137 -11.37 -37.67 -1.56
C VAL A 137 -10.01 -37.84 -2.25
N GLN A 138 -9.79 -38.99 -2.86
CA GLN A 138 -8.53 -39.34 -3.49
C GLN A 138 -8.37 -38.64 -4.84
N LEU A 139 -7.20 -38.01 -5.03
CA LEU A 139 -6.75 -37.52 -6.34
C LEU A 139 -5.98 -38.63 -7.08
N PHE A 140 -6.38 -38.91 -8.32
CA PHE A 140 -5.66 -39.85 -9.19
C PHE A 140 -4.70 -39.16 -10.13
N PHE A 141 -5.13 -38.06 -10.75
CA PHE A 141 -4.33 -37.33 -11.73
C PHE A 141 -4.53 -35.82 -11.55
N ALA A 142 -3.45 -35.06 -11.73
CA ALA A 142 -3.50 -33.61 -11.87
C ALA A 142 -2.74 -33.22 -13.15
N PHE A 143 -3.36 -32.40 -13.99
CA PHE A 143 -2.75 -31.89 -15.22
C PHE A 143 -3.27 -30.48 -15.52
N GLN A 144 -2.75 -29.86 -16.57
CA GLN A 144 -3.07 -28.47 -16.92
C GLN A 144 -2.94 -28.22 -18.42
N ASP A 145 -3.63 -27.18 -18.89
CA ASP A 145 -3.44 -26.59 -20.22
C ASP A 145 -3.27 -25.06 -20.10
N ASP A 146 -3.43 -24.27 -21.17
CA ASP A 146 -3.29 -22.82 -21.10
C ASP A 146 -4.38 -22.10 -20.30
N ARG A 147 -5.53 -22.74 -20.05
CA ARG A 147 -6.72 -22.14 -19.45
C ARG A 147 -7.04 -22.68 -18.06
N TYR A 148 -6.81 -23.96 -17.83
CA TYR A 148 -7.34 -24.70 -16.69
C TYR A 148 -6.27 -25.55 -15.98
N LEU A 149 -6.47 -25.72 -14.68
CA LEU A 149 -5.94 -26.85 -13.93
C LEU A 149 -7.04 -27.91 -13.81
N TYR A 150 -6.67 -29.17 -14.00
CA TYR A 150 -7.57 -30.31 -13.94
C TYR A 150 -7.17 -31.24 -12.79
N MET A 151 -8.11 -31.54 -11.92
CA MET A 151 -7.95 -32.50 -10.82
C MET A 151 -8.93 -33.64 -11.00
N VAL A 152 -8.42 -34.84 -11.34
CA VAL A 152 -9.21 -36.05 -11.56
C VAL A 152 -9.25 -36.86 -10.28
N MET A 153 -10.43 -36.88 -9.67
CA MET A 153 -10.70 -37.41 -8.33
C MET A 153 -11.65 -38.60 -8.40
N GLU A 154 -11.71 -39.38 -7.32
CA GLU A 154 -12.79 -40.39 -7.18
C GLU A 154 -14.17 -39.72 -7.19
N TYR A 155 -15.11 -40.36 -7.89
CA TYR A 155 -16.49 -39.88 -7.91
C TYR A 155 -17.22 -40.30 -6.63
N MET A 156 -17.95 -39.34 -6.03
CA MET A 156 -18.69 -39.49 -4.78
C MET A 156 -20.19 -39.49 -5.07
N PRO A 157 -20.78 -40.64 -5.43
CA PRO A 157 -22.14 -40.70 -5.99
C PRO A 157 -23.27 -40.41 -4.98
N GLY A 158 -22.97 -40.37 -3.68
CA GLY A 158 -23.96 -40.07 -2.64
C GLY A 158 -24.32 -38.59 -2.52
N GLY A 159 -23.66 -37.70 -3.27
CA GLY A 159 -23.84 -36.25 -3.16
C GLY A 159 -23.12 -35.68 -1.94
N ASP A 160 -23.47 -34.45 -1.57
CA ASP A 160 -23.02 -33.77 -0.36
C ASP A 160 -24.05 -33.88 0.78
N LEU A 161 -23.66 -33.40 1.98
CA LEU A 161 -24.58 -33.38 3.12
C LEU A 161 -25.65 -32.29 3.03
N VAL A 162 -25.50 -31.26 2.18
CA VAL A 162 -26.57 -30.28 1.92
C VAL A 162 -27.76 -30.98 1.27
N ASN A 163 -27.51 -31.79 0.25
CA ASN A 163 -28.53 -32.61 -0.40
C ASN A 163 -29.15 -33.63 0.56
N LEU A 164 -28.38 -34.19 1.51
CA LEU A 164 -28.94 -35.08 2.53
C LEU A 164 -29.89 -34.32 3.48
N MET A 165 -29.48 -33.17 4.00
CA MET A 165 -30.29 -32.39 4.95
C MET A 165 -31.54 -31.78 4.32
N SER A 166 -31.49 -31.44 3.03
CA SER A 166 -32.68 -30.91 2.31
C SER A 166 -33.72 -31.98 2.00
N ASN A 167 -33.31 -33.25 1.84
CA ASN A 167 -34.20 -34.37 1.52
C ASN A 167 -34.71 -35.13 2.75
N TYR A 168 -34.06 -34.99 3.91
CA TYR A 168 -34.38 -35.75 5.12
C TYR A 168 -34.38 -34.86 6.36
N ASP A 169 -35.40 -35.03 7.21
CA ASP A 169 -35.34 -34.58 8.60
C ASP A 169 -34.33 -35.45 9.35
N VAL A 170 -33.18 -34.88 9.73
CA VAL A 170 -32.05 -35.65 10.27
C VAL A 170 -32.25 -35.96 11.76
N PRO A 171 -32.44 -37.23 12.16
CA PRO A 171 -32.55 -37.58 13.57
C PRO A 171 -31.19 -37.50 14.26
N GLU A 172 -31.19 -37.29 15.58
CA GLU A 172 -29.96 -37.18 16.38
C GLU A 172 -29.01 -38.39 16.20
N LYS A 173 -29.57 -39.57 15.93
CA LYS A 173 -28.81 -40.78 15.63
C LYS A 173 -27.94 -40.66 14.38
N TRP A 174 -28.48 -40.04 13.32
CA TRP A 174 -27.76 -39.79 12.08
C TRP A 174 -26.77 -38.65 12.27
N ALA A 175 -27.21 -37.58 12.95
CA ALA A 175 -26.33 -36.46 13.31
C ALA A 175 -25.09 -36.94 14.07
N ARG A 176 -25.27 -37.82 15.06
CA ARG A 176 -24.16 -38.44 15.80
C ARG A 176 -23.18 -39.20 14.91
N PHE A 177 -23.68 -39.93 13.92
CA PHE A 177 -22.87 -40.69 12.98
C PHE A 177 -22.04 -39.75 12.09
N TYR A 178 -22.68 -38.82 11.38
CA TYR A 178 -21.98 -37.92 10.46
C TYR A 178 -21.03 -36.97 11.19
N THR A 179 -21.42 -36.42 12.36
CA THR A 179 -20.51 -35.62 13.18
C THR A 179 -19.29 -36.42 13.63
N ALA A 180 -19.44 -37.71 13.98
CA ALA A 180 -18.29 -38.55 14.34
C ALA A 180 -17.35 -38.79 13.15
N GLU A 181 -17.90 -39.03 11.95
CA GLU A 181 -17.10 -39.17 10.73
C GLU A 181 -16.38 -37.87 10.35
N VAL A 182 -17.03 -36.71 10.47
CA VAL A 182 -16.39 -35.38 10.28
C VAL A 182 -15.24 -35.20 11.27
N VAL A 183 -15.44 -35.58 12.55
CA VAL A 183 -14.39 -35.47 13.57
C VAL A 183 -13.17 -36.31 13.21
N LEU A 184 -13.36 -37.55 12.72
CA LEU A 184 -12.26 -38.41 12.28
C LEU A 184 -11.59 -37.88 11.01
N ALA A 185 -12.36 -37.32 10.08
CA ALA A 185 -11.83 -36.74 8.86
C ALA A 185 -10.93 -35.53 9.16
N LEU A 186 -11.39 -34.61 10.03
CA LEU A 186 -10.61 -33.44 10.46
C LEU A 186 -9.39 -33.83 11.28
N ASP A 187 -9.49 -34.82 12.16
CA ASP A 187 -8.34 -35.37 12.90
C ASP A 187 -7.26 -35.90 11.95
N GLY A 188 -7.67 -36.54 10.84
CA GLY A 188 -6.77 -36.94 9.76
C GLY A 188 -6.05 -35.76 9.10
N ILE A 189 -6.78 -34.70 8.74
CA ILE A 189 -6.22 -33.46 8.16
C ILE A 189 -5.27 -32.75 9.14
N HIS A 190 -5.67 -32.63 10.41
CA HIS A 190 -4.86 -32.01 11.46
C HIS A 190 -3.58 -32.82 11.73
N SER A 191 -3.65 -34.14 11.66
CA SER A 191 -2.49 -35.04 11.80
C SER A 191 -1.49 -34.90 10.66
N MET A 192 -1.95 -34.54 9.46
CA MET A 192 -1.09 -34.19 8.33
C MET A 192 -0.44 -32.80 8.44
N GLY A 193 -0.81 -32.02 9.47
CA GLY A 193 -0.27 -30.68 9.70
C GLY A 193 -1.07 -29.58 9.03
N PHE A 194 -2.34 -29.80 8.67
CA PHE A 194 -3.18 -28.81 7.99
C PHE A 194 -4.39 -28.40 8.83
N ILE A 195 -4.88 -27.19 8.61
CA ILE A 195 -6.18 -26.69 9.11
C ILE A 195 -7.06 -26.45 7.89
N HIS A 196 -8.34 -26.85 7.94
CA HIS A 196 -9.24 -26.78 6.80
C HIS A 196 -9.79 -25.37 6.54
N ARG A 197 -10.29 -24.69 7.59
CA ARG A 197 -10.82 -23.32 7.58
C ARG A 197 -12.14 -23.06 6.82
N ASP A 198 -12.70 -24.05 6.13
CA ASP A 198 -13.99 -23.96 5.42
C ASP A 198 -14.74 -25.29 5.52
N VAL A 199 -14.90 -25.79 6.75
CA VAL A 199 -15.65 -27.03 6.99
C VAL A 199 -17.13 -26.72 6.94
N LYS A 200 -17.83 -27.30 5.97
CA LYS A 200 -19.26 -27.09 5.74
C LYS A 200 -19.89 -28.30 5.04
N PRO A 201 -21.22 -28.47 5.06
CA PRO A 201 -21.89 -29.63 4.48
C PRO A 201 -21.63 -29.82 2.99
N ASP A 202 -21.41 -28.74 2.21
CA ASP A 202 -21.06 -28.80 0.78
C ASP A 202 -19.74 -29.55 0.53
N ASN A 203 -18.81 -29.47 1.50
CA ASN A 203 -17.48 -30.09 1.42
C ASN A 203 -17.48 -31.52 2.03
N MET A 204 -18.63 -32.02 2.47
CA MET A 204 -18.80 -33.33 3.09
C MET A 204 -19.53 -34.27 2.12
N LEU A 205 -18.76 -34.99 1.29
CA LEU A 205 -19.30 -35.85 0.25
C LEU A 205 -19.52 -37.29 0.75
N LEU A 206 -20.54 -37.95 0.22
CA LEU A 206 -20.88 -39.33 0.57
C LEU A 206 -20.46 -40.31 -0.53
N ASP A 207 -19.75 -41.36 -0.13
CA ASP A 207 -19.34 -42.42 -1.05
C ASP A 207 -20.51 -43.36 -1.39
N LYS A 208 -20.26 -44.34 -2.26
CA LYS A 208 -21.27 -45.33 -2.69
C LYS A 208 -21.89 -46.14 -1.53
N ALA A 209 -21.26 -46.17 -0.36
CA ALA A 209 -21.74 -46.85 0.82
C ALA A 209 -22.38 -45.89 1.84
N GLY A 210 -22.43 -44.59 1.53
CA GLY A 210 -23.00 -43.56 2.41
C GLY A 210 -22.03 -43.01 3.45
N HIS A 211 -20.73 -43.30 3.35
CA HIS A 211 -19.73 -42.80 4.29
C HIS A 211 -19.09 -41.50 3.81
N LEU A 212 -18.76 -40.64 4.76
CA LEU A 212 -18.23 -39.31 4.51
C LEU A 212 -16.79 -39.33 4.01
N LYS A 213 -16.49 -38.43 3.06
CA LYS A 213 -15.15 -37.96 2.75
C LYS A 213 -15.17 -36.45 2.60
N LEU A 214 -14.13 -35.79 3.09
CA LEU A 214 -13.93 -34.37 2.86
C LEU A 214 -13.41 -34.13 1.45
N ALA A 215 -13.95 -33.09 0.83
CA ALA A 215 -13.54 -32.54 -0.45
C ALA A 215 -13.26 -31.04 -0.31
N ASP A 216 -12.73 -30.43 -1.38
CA ASP A 216 -12.43 -28.99 -1.48
C ASP A 216 -11.52 -28.44 -0.36
N PHE A 217 -10.23 -28.69 -0.52
CA PHE A 217 -9.19 -28.27 0.40
C PHE A 217 -8.55 -26.93 0.00
N GLY A 218 -9.21 -26.15 -0.88
CA GLY A 218 -8.66 -24.88 -1.38
C GLY A 218 -8.35 -23.89 -0.25
N THR A 219 -9.11 -23.90 0.84
CA THR A 219 -8.83 -23.03 1.99
C THR A 219 -7.84 -23.64 2.98
N CYS A 220 -7.29 -24.84 2.76
CA CYS A 220 -6.38 -25.45 3.72
C CYS A 220 -5.11 -24.63 3.90
N MET A 221 -4.55 -24.67 5.11
CA MET A 221 -3.26 -24.04 5.40
C MET A 221 -2.40 -24.93 6.29
N LYS A 222 -1.12 -25.01 5.96
CA LYS A 222 -0.15 -25.77 6.72
C LYS A 222 0.16 -25.08 8.05
N MET A 223 0.04 -25.82 9.14
CA MET A 223 0.40 -25.38 10.49
C MET A 223 1.90 -25.18 10.62
N ASN A 224 2.27 -24.12 11.35
CA ASN A 224 3.62 -23.90 11.83
C ASN A 224 4.00 -24.92 12.92
N LYS A 225 5.26 -24.90 13.36
CA LYS A 225 5.78 -25.83 14.39
C LYS A 225 5.05 -25.74 15.73
N ASP A 226 4.41 -24.61 16.00
CA ASP A 226 3.58 -24.35 17.17
C ASP A 226 2.11 -24.77 16.99
N GLY A 227 1.73 -25.29 15.82
CA GLY A 227 0.36 -25.71 15.53
C GLY A 227 -0.58 -24.57 15.13
N MET A 228 -0.04 -23.38 14.84
CA MET A 228 -0.82 -22.19 14.48
C MET A 228 -0.61 -21.81 13.01
N VAL A 229 -1.53 -21.02 12.46
CA VAL A 229 -1.40 -20.38 11.15
C VAL A 229 -1.65 -18.87 11.28
N ARG A 230 -1.02 -18.10 10.38
CA ARG A 230 -1.25 -16.66 10.22
C ARG A 230 -1.83 -16.42 8.84
N CYS A 231 -2.97 -15.74 8.77
CA CYS A 231 -3.60 -15.40 7.50
C CYS A 231 -4.37 -14.09 7.67
N ASP A 232 -4.03 -13.11 6.84
CA ASP A 232 -4.62 -11.77 6.87
C ASP A 232 -5.95 -11.70 6.10
N THR A 233 -6.26 -12.75 5.33
CA THR A 233 -7.50 -12.89 4.55
C THR A 233 -8.48 -13.77 5.31
N ALA A 234 -9.69 -13.25 5.56
CA ALA A 234 -10.80 -14.05 6.04
C ALA A 234 -11.29 -14.93 4.87
N VAL A 235 -11.04 -16.22 4.97
CA VAL A 235 -11.51 -17.25 4.02
C VAL A 235 -12.50 -18.15 4.74
N GLY A 236 -13.51 -18.61 4.01
CA GLY A 236 -14.56 -19.49 4.52
C GLY A 236 -15.95 -18.97 4.24
N THR A 237 -16.92 -19.88 4.27
CA THR A 237 -18.33 -19.58 4.08
C THR A 237 -18.85 -18.84 5.32
N PRO A 238 -19.53 -17.69 5.16
CA PRO A 238 -19.87 -16.79 6.26
C PRO A 238 -20.61 -17.44 7.43
N ASP A 239 -21.43 -18.46 7.19
CA ASP A 239 -22.23 -19.11 8.21
C ASP A 239 -21.43 -20.08 9.11
N TYR A 240 -20.32 -20.63 8.62
CA TYR A 240 -19.51 -21.63 9.33
C TYR A 240 -18.19 -21.08 9.85
N ILE A 241 -17.78 -19.89 9.40
CA ILE A 241 -16.51 -19.28 9.78
C ILE A 241 -16.45 -18.99 11.29
N SER A 242 -15.29 -19.22 11.91
CA SER A 242 -15.12 -19.01 13.34
C SER A 242 -14.80 -17.54 13.70
N PRO A 243 -15.12 -17.10 14.94
CA PRO A 243 -14.90 -15.70 15.35
C PRO A 243 -13.43 -15.26 15.25
N GLU A 244 -12.48 -16.16 15.50
CA GLU A 244 -11.06 -15.84 15.43
C GLU A 244 -10.52 -15.70 13.99
N VAL A 245 -11.10 -16.42 13.01
CA VAL A 245 -10.76 -16.24 11.58
C VAL A 245 -11.36 -14.93 11.05
N LEU A 246 -12.53 -14.52 11.52
CA LEU A 246 -13.07 -13.18 11.22
C LEU A 246 -12.22 -12.07 11.85
N LYS A 247 -11.78 -12.24 13.10
CA LYS A 247 -10.94 -11.25 13.81
C LYS A 247 -9.54 -11.09 13.22
N SER A 248 -9.02 -12.08 12.50
CA SER A 248 -7.71 -11.95 11.84
C SER A 248 -7.74 -11.02 10.62
N GLN A 249 -8.94 -10.65 10.14
CA GLN A 249 -9.09 -9.70 9.04
C GLN A 249 -8.70 -8.28 9.51
N GLY A 250 -7.51 -7.80 9.10
CA GLY A 250 -7.02 -6.46 9.43
C GLY A 250 -6.06 -6.36 10.63
N GLY A 251 -5.44 -7.47 11.08
CA GLY A 251 -4.42 -7.46 12.15
C GLY A 251 -3.58 -8.75 12.24
N ASP A 252 -2.69 -8.86 13.26
CA ASP A 252 -1.79 -10.01 13.50
C ASP A 252 -2.51 -11.25 14.09
N GLY A 253 -3.54 -11.75 13.42
CA GLY A 253 -4.37 -12.86 13.91
C GLY A 253 -3.76 -14.24 13.66
N TYR A 254 -3.31 -14.91 14.73
CA TYR A 254 -2.94 -16.32 14.73
C TYR A 254 -4.08 -17.19 15.25
N TYR A 255 -4.39 -18.28 14.54
CA TYR A 255 -5.37 -19.28 14.96
C TYR A 255 -4.87 -20.70 14.69
N GLY A 256 -5.38 -21.67 15.44
CA GLY A 256 -5.00 -23.07 15.33
C GLY A 256 -6.15 -23.94 14.84
N ARG A 257 -5.96 -25.27 14.93
CA ARG A 257 -6.93 -26.28 14.51
C ARG A 257 -8.31 -26.17 15.15
N GLU A 258 -8.41 -25.45 16.28
CA GLU A 258 -9.66 -25.24 16.99
C GLU A 258 -10.72 -24.45 16.20
N CYS A 259 -10.35 -23.74 15.13
CA CYS A 259 -11.31 -23.08 14.25
C CYS A 259 -12.17 -24.09 13.45
N ASP A 260 -11.63 -25.25 13.08
CA ASP A 260 -12.42 -26.28 12.38
C ASP A 260 -13.49 -26.88 13.30
N TRP A 261 -13.20 -27.01 14.60
CA TRP A 261 -14.15 -27.53 15.59
C TRP A 261 -15.35 -26.59 15.82
N TRP A 262 -15.18 -25.28 15.63
CA TRP A 262 -16.32 -24.36 15.61
C TRP A 262 -17.30 -24.72 14.51
N SER A 263 -16.78 -24.92 13.30
CA SER A 263 -17.56 -25.28 12.11
C SER A 263 -18.30 -26.62 12.29
N VAL A 264 -17.70 -27.58 13.00
CA VAL A 264 -18.39 -28.84 13.41
C VAL A 264 -19.57 -28.56 14.33
N GLY A 265 -19.45 -27.58 15.24
CA GLY A 265 -20.56 -27.14 16.09
C GLY A 265 -21.70 -26.49 15.30
N VAL A 266 -21.37 -25.67 14.30
CA VAL A 266 -22.34 -25.06 13.38
C VAL A 266 -23.06 -26.14 12.57
N PHE A 267 -22.30 -27.08 11.98
CA PHE A 267 -22.83 -28.22 11.24
C PHE A 267 -23.78 -29.11 12.08
N LEU A 268 -23.39 -29.44 13.31
CA LEU A 268 -24.24 -30.24 14.20
C LEU A 268 -25.53 -29.50 14.58
N TYR A 269 -25.46 -28.19 14.79
CA TYR A 269 -26.65 -27.37 15.04
C TYR A 269 -27.58 -27.41 13.83
N GLU A 270 -27.06 -27.15 12.63
CA GLU A 270 -27.84 -27.12 11.40
C GLU A 270 -28.54 -28.45 11.12
N MET A 271 -27.85 -29.59 11.27
CA MET A 271 -28.49 -30.90 11.11
C MET A 271 -29.67 -31.13 12.05
N LEU A 272 -29.62 -30.59 13.27
CA LEU A 272 -30.64 -30.84 14.30
C LEU A 272 -31.75 -29.79 14.33
N VAL A 273 -31.48 -28.59 13.83
CA VAL A 273 -32.41 -27.44 13.87
C VAL A 273 -32.99 -27.14 12.48
N GLY A 274 -32.24 -27.41 11.41
CA GLY A 274 -32.59 -27.12 10.02
C GLY A 274 -32.02 -25.80 9.47
N ASP A 275 -31.60 -24.89 10.34
CA ASP A 275 -30.99 -23.60 9.98
C ASP A 275 -29.63 -23.42 10.66
N THR A 276 -28.76 -22.55 10.13
CA THR A 276 -27.48 -22.23 10.77
C THR A 276 -27.70 -21.35 12.03
N PRO A 277 -26.92 -21.56 13.12
CA PRO A 277 -27.15 -20.89 14.42
C PRO A 277 -26.99 -19.37 14.38
N PHE A 278 -26.30 -18.85 13.37
CA PHE A 278 -25.99 -17.42 13.24
C PHE A 278 -26.56 -16.80 11.96
N TYR A 279 -27.49 -17.50 11.27
CA TYR A 279 -28.11 -17.02 10.05
C TYR A 279 -28.66 -15.59 10.19
N ALA A 280 -28.45 -14.75 9.18
CA ALA A 280 -29.10 -13.46 9.03
C ALA A 280 -29.28 -13.12 7.54
N ASP A 281 -30.23 -12.24 7.23
CA ASP A 281 -30.53 -11.84 5.83
C ASP A 281 -29.38 -11.09 5.13
N SER A 282 -28.34 -10.70 5.87
CA SER A 282 -27.17 -10.02 5.32
C SER A 282 -25.88 -10.59 5.88
N LEU A 283 -24.83 -10.61 5.04
CA LEU A 283 -23.48 -11.04 5.41
C LEU A 283 -22.96 -10.39 6.69
N VAL A 284 -23.14 -9.07 6.80
CA VAL A 284 -22.73 -8.29 7.97
C VAL A 284 -23.55 -8.67 9.20
N GLY A 285 -24.82 -9.01 9.02
CA GLY A 285 -25.68 -9.54 10.08
C GLY A 285 -25.16 -10.87 10.63
N THR A 286 -24.79 -11.81 9.75
CA THR A 286 -24.23 -13.11 10.12
C THR A 286 -22.92 -12.92 10.89
N TYR A 287 -22.00 -12.09 10.39
CA TYR A 287 -20.75 -11.75 11.10
C TYR A 287 -20.99 -11.12 12.46
N SER A 288 -21.97 -10.22 12.58
CA SER A 288 -22.34 -9.60 13.85
C SER A 288 -22.84 -10.63 14.87
N LYS A 289 -23.68 -11.58 14.43
CA LYS A 289 -24.16 -12.68 15.27
C LYS A 289 -23.03 -13.62 15.70
N ILE A 290 -22.12 -13.99 14.79
CA ILE A 290 -20.93 -14.82 15.11
C ILE A 290 -20.03 -14.11 16.13
N MET A 291 -19.76 -12.82 15.94
CA MET A 291 -18.94 -12.04 16.88
C MET A 291 -19.60 -11.87 18.25
N ASN A 292 -20.94 -11.91 18.31
CA ASN A 292 -21.75 -11.86 19.52
C ASN A 292 -22.31 -13.24 19.92
N HIS A 293 -21.62 -14.34 19.57
CA HIS A 293 -22.11 -15.72 19.72
C HIS A 293 -22.64 -16.05 21.13
N LYS A 294 -22.01 -15.48 22.17
CA LYS A 294 -22.40 -15.66 23.59
C LYS A 294 -23.84 -15.27 23.88
N ASN A 295 -24.39 -14.30 23.14
CA ASN A 295 -25.75 -13.81 23.30
C ASN A 295 -26.65 -14.19 22.13
N ALA A 296 -26.07 -14.41 20.94
CA ALA A 296 -26.82 -14.68 19.72
C ALA A 296 -27.19 -16.17 19.55
N LEU A 297 -26.44 -17.10 20.14
CA LEU A 297 -26.74 -18.53 20.06
C LEU A 297 -27.99 -18.88 20.88
N THR A 298 -29.06 -19.29 20.19
CA THR A 298 -30.31 -19.75 20.80
C THR A 298 -30.76 -21.07 20.18
N PHE A 299 -31.53 -21.86 20.92
CA PHE A 299 -32.15 -23.08 20.42
C PHE A 299 -33.66 -22.87 20.39
N PRO A 300 -34.37 -23.20 19.30
CA PRO A 300 -35.82 -23.11 19.25
C PRO A 300 -36.48 -24.04 20.29
N ASP A 301 -37.58 -23.60 20.90
CA ASP A 301 -38.31 -24.35 21.94
C ASP A 301 -39.02 -25.59 21.39
N ASP A 302 -39.27 -25.62 20.08
CA ASP A 302 -39.95 -26.66 19.32
C ASP A 302 -38.99 -27.74 18.76
N SER A 303 -37.68 -27.60 18.95
CA SER A 303 -36.69 -28.59 18.50
C SER A 303 -36.44 -29.69 19.54
N ASP A 304 -36.69 -30.94 19.18
CA ASP A 304 -36.46 -32.15 19.99
C ASP A 304 -34.96 -32.51 20.08
N ILE A 305 -34.15 -31.63 20.68
CA ILE A 305 -32.69 -31.78 20.81
C ILE A 305 -32.32 -32.23 22.23
N SER A 306 -31.55 -33.32 22.36
CA SER A 306 -31.10 -33.81 23.67
C SER A 306 -30.17 -32.82 24.39
N ASN A 307 -30.09 -32.93 25.72
CA ASN A 307 -29.18 -32.12 26.52
C ASN A 307 -27.71 -32.38 26.16
N ASP A 308 -27.35 -33.61 25.80
CA ASP A 308 -25.99 -33.95 25.39
C ASP A 308 -25.64 -33.31 24.04
N ALA A 309 -26.59 -33.26 23.10
CA ALA A 309 -26.41 -32.57 21.82
C ALA A 309 -26.26 -31.05 22.02
N LYS A 310 -27.15 -30.41 22.81
CA LYS A 310 -27.03 -28.99 23.17
C LYS A 310 -25.70 -28.69 23.85
N ASN A 311 -25.26 -29.57 24.75
CA ASN A 311 -23.97 -29.41 25.43
C ASN A 311 -22.79 -29.47 24.46
N LEU A 312 -22.78 -30.42 23.53
CA LEU A 312 -21.71 -30.55 22.53
C LEU A 312 -21.65 -29.32 21.62
N ILE A 313 -22.80 -28.85 21.13
CA ILE A 313 -22.89 -27.65 20.29
C ILE A 313 -22.34 -26.44 21.03
N CYS A 314 -22.79 -26.18 22.26
CA CYS A 314 -22.30 -25.06 23.07
C CYS A 314 -20.81 -25.18 23.42
N ALA A 315 -20.28 -26.40 23.55
CA ALA A 315 -18.86 -26.64 23.82
C ALA A 315 -17.96 -26.33 22.61
N PHE A 316 -18.49 -26.48 21.38
CA PHE A 316 -17.84 -26.04 20.15
C PHE A 316 -18.05 -24.54 19.86
N LEU A 317 -19.26 -24.03 20.05
CA LEU A 317 -19.63 -22.64 19.77
C LEU A 317 -19.30 -21.69 20.92
N THR A 318 -18.01 -21.67 21.29
CA THR A 318 -17.45 -20.80 22.32
C THR A 318 -16.13 -20.16 21.86
N ASP A 319 -15.55 -19.29 22.69
CA ASP A 319 -14.24 -18.68 22.39
C ASP A 319 -13.14 -19.75 22.33
N ARG A 320 -12.18 -19.56 21.41
CA ARG A 320 -11.12 -20.54 21.08
C ARG A 320 -10.34 -21.05 22.29
N GLU A 321 -10.17 -20.24 23.34
CA GLU A 321 -9.36 -20.56 24.52
C GLU A 321 -9.95 -21.70 25.35
N VAL A 322 -11.28 -21.84 25.33
CA VAL A 322 -12.06 -22.81 26.12
C VAL A 322 -12.86 -23.78 25.24
N ARG A 323 -12.68 -23.72 23.93
CA ARG A 323 -13.39 -24.56 22.96
C ARG A 323 -12.98 -26.02 23.07
N LEU A 324 -13.97 -26.91 22.98
CA LEU A 324 -13.74 -28.36 22.91
C LEU A 324 -12.94 -28.71 21.65
N GLY A 325 -11.91 -29.54 21.81
CA GLY A 325 -10.96 -29.93 20.77
C GLY A 325 -9.64 -29.18 20.80
N ARG A 326 -9.53 -28.12 21.62
CA ARG A 326 -8.26 -27.37 21.81
C ARG A 326 -7.15 -28.26 22.38
N ASN A 327 -7.48 -29.16 23.29
CA ASN A 327 -6.50 -30.06 23.92
C ASN A 327 -6.30 -31.36 23.14
N GLY A 328 -6.79 -31.42 21.89
CA GLY A 328 -6.75 -32.60 21.04
C GLY A 328 -8.12 -33.26 20.87
N VAL A 329 -8.22 -34.16 19.88
CA VAL A 329 -9.49 -34.79 19.50
C VAL A 329 -10.10 -35.70 20.58
N ASP A 330 -9.28 -36.22 21.50
CA ASP A 330 -9.73 -37.23 22.46
C ASP A 330 -10.79 -36.72 23.44
N GLU A 331 -10.81 -35.42 23.74
CA GLU A 331 -11.88 -34.83 24.56
C GLU A 331 -13.21 -34.76 23.81
N ILE A 332 -13.18 -34.57 22.48
CA ILE A 332 -14.36 -34.69 21.62
C ILE A 332 -14.85 -36.14 21.61
N LYS A 333 -13.94 -37.10 21.39
CA LYS A 333 -14.28 -38.53 21.29
C LYS A 333 -14.94 -39.09 22.55
N ARG A 334 -14.63 -38.53 23.72
CA ARG A 334 -15.20 -38.92 25.03
C ARG A 334 -16.52 -38.23 25.36
N HIS A 335 -16.99 -37.28 24.56
CA HIS A 335 -18.19 -36.53 24.88
C HIS A 335 -19.43 -37.46 24.94
N PRO A 336 -20.32 -37.33 25.95
CA PRO A 336 -21.48 -38.22 26.14
C PRO A 336 -22.40 -38.34 24.94
N PHE A 337 -22.54 -37.27 24.16
CA PHE A 337 -23.30 -37.26 22.90
C PHE A 337 -22.93 -38.42 21.97
N PHE A 338 -21.65 -38.81 21.87
CA PHE A 338 -21.22 -39.88 20.97
C PHE A 338 -21.45 -41.30 21.51
N LYS A 339 -21.94 -41.45 22.75
CA LYS A 339 -22.24 -42.76 23.31
C LYS A 339 -23.37 -43.42 22.54
N ASN A 340 -23.09 -44.57 21.93
CA ASN A 340 -24.04 -45.34 21.14
C ASN A 340 -23.71 -46.84 21.20
N ASP A 341 -24.59 -47.67 20.62
CA ASP A 341 -24.49 -49.13 20.58
C ASP A 341 -24.25 -49.69 19.17
N GLN A 342 -24.09 -48.81 18.16
CA GLN A 342 -23.99 -49.20 16.75
C GLN A 342 -22.55 -49.27 16.25
N TRP A 343 -21.69 -48.36 16.70
CA TRP A 343 -20.34 -48.19 16.21
C TRP A 343 -19.38 -47.73 17.32
N THR A 344 -18.09 -47.93 17.08
CA THR A 344 -16.97 -47.38 17.84
C THR A 344 -16.15 -46.45 16.93
N TRP A 345 -15.35 -45.57 17.52
CA TRP A 345 -14.48 -44.66 16.75
C TRP A 345 -13.51 -45.38 15.79
N GLU A 346 -13.18 -46.65 16.08
CA GLU A 346 -12.26 -47.45 15.27
C GLU A 346 -12.96 -48.14 14.08
N ASN A 347 -14.24 -48.49 14.22
CA ASN A 347 -14.95 -49.31 13.22
C ASN A 347 -16.10 -48.59 12.53
N ILE A 348 -16.39 -47.32 12.85
CA ILE A 348 -17.56 -46.59 12.32
C ILE A 348 -17.68 -46.67 10.79
N ARG A 349 -16.55 -46.61 10.07
CA ARG A 349 -16.51 -46.70 8.60
C ARG A 349 -16.81 -48.10 8.03
N GLU A 350 -16.77 -49.13 8.86
CA GLU A 350 -17.11 -50.51 8.50
C GLU A 350 -18.57 -50.84 8.86
N THR A 351 -19.26 -49.95 9.59
CA THR A 351 -20.67 -50.12 9.95
C THR A 351 -21.60 -49.59 8.85
N ALA A 352 -22.87 -49.97 8.87
CA ALA A 352 -23.83 -49.46 7.89
C ALA A 352 -24.11 -47.96 8.13
N ALA A 353 -23.87 -47.15 7.11
CA ALA A 353 -24.20 -45.72 7.12
C ALA A 353 -25.72 -45.49 7.24
N PRO A 354 -26.15 -44.34 7.78
CA PRO A 354 -27.58 -44.01 7.92
C PRO A 354 -28.35 -43.99 6.60
N VAL A 355 -27.73 -43.46 5.54
CA VAL A 355 -28.30 -43.39 4.19
C VAL A 355 -27.30 -44.01 3.22
N VAL A 356 -27.66 -45.16 2.65
CA VAL A 356 -26.90 -45.79 1.57
C VAL A 356 -27.55 -45.40 0.24
N PRO A 357 -26.85 -44.73 -0.69
CA PRO A 357 -27.45 -44.26 -1.93
C PRO A 357 -27.85 -45.41 -2.85
N GLU A 358 -29.06 -45.36 -3.41
CA GLU A 358 -29.54 -46.31 -4.41
C GLU A 358 -29.11 -45.86 -5.82
N LEU A 359 -28.04 -46.45 -6.34
CA LEU A 359 -27.44 -46.05 -7.62
C LEU A 359 -27.84 -46.99 -8.75
N SER A 360 -28.33 -46.45 -9.86
CA SER A 360 -28.72 -47.21 -11.07
C SER A 360 -27.54 -47.60 -11.96
N SER A 361 -26.45 -46.84 -11.92
CA SER A 361 -25.24 -47.06 -12.75
C SER A 361 -23.99 -46.40 -12.14
N ASP A 362 -22.84 -46.56 -12.80
CA ASP A 362 -21.56 -45.92 -12.41
C ASP A 362 -21.50 -44.42 -12.72
N ILE A 363 -22.46 -43.89 -13.48
CA ILE A 363 -22.60 -42.48 -13.86
C ILE A 363 -23.89 -41.87 -13.30
N ASP A 364 -24.52 -42.52 -12.33
CA ASP A 364 -25.75 -42.01 -11.72
C ASP A 364 -25.46 -40.72 -10.93
N THR A 365 -26.09 -39.62 -11.35
CA THR A 365 -25.98 -38.31 -10.71
C THR A 365 -27.29 -37.89 -10.03
N SER A 366 -28.16 -38.82 -9.62
CA SER A 366 -29.47 -38.49 -9.04
C SER A 366 -29.38 -37.71 -7.72
N ASN A 367 -28.26 -37.84 -7.01
CA ASN A 367 -27.99 -37.13 -5.74
C ASN A 367 -27.29 -35.78 -5.95
N PHE A 368 -27.27 -35.26 -7.18
CA PHE A 368 -26.72 -33.97 -7.55
C PHE A 368 -27.76 -33.15 -8.31
N ASP A 369 -27.96 -31.91 -7.87
CA ASP A 369 -28.86 -30.97 -8.53
C ASP A 369 -28.42 -30.66 -9.97
N ASP A 370 -29.38 -30.32 -10.83
CA ASP A 370 -29.10 -29.88 -12.19
C ASP A 370 -28.52 -28.46 -12.18
N ILE A 371 -27.32 -28.30 -12.73
CA ILE A 371 -26.64 -27.00 -12.82
C ILE A 371 -26.91 -26.39 -14.20
N GLU A 372 -27.42 -25.16 -14.23
CA GLU A 372 -27.65 -24.44 -15.48
C GLU A 372 -26.32 -24.20 -16.23
N GLU A 373 -26.31 -24.53 -17.53
CA GLU A 373 -25.20 -24.19 -18.43
C GLU A 373 -25.09 -22.66 -18.54
N ASP A 374 -23.97 -22.10 -18.08
CA ASP A 374 -23.70 -20.69 -18.30
C ASP A 374 -23.32 -20.50 -19.78
N ARG A 375 -24.14 -19.75 -20.52
CA ARG A 375 -23.94 -19.49 -21.96
C ARG A 375 -23.02 -18.29 -22.22
N GLY A 376 -22.33 -17.80 -21.20
CA GLY A 376 -21.38 -16.70 -21.32
C GLY A 376 -20.14 -17.04 -22.14
N GLU A 377 -19.53 -16.03 -22.77
CA GLU A 377 -18.20 -16.18 -23.36
C GLU A 377 -17.16 -16.29 -22.23
N GLU A 378 -16.40 -17.39 -22.23
CA GLU A 378 -15.35 -17.67 -21.26
C GLU A 378 -14.24 -16.60 -21.35
N GLU A 379 -14.01 -15.82 -20.29
CA GLU A 379 -12.97 -14.80 -20.26
C GLU A 379 -11.57 -15.43 -20.35
N THR A 380 -10.70 -14.88 -21.21
CA THR A 380 -9.34 -15.40 -21.45
C THR A 380 -8.28 -14.32 -21.24
N PHE A 381 -7.03 -14.74 -21.02
CA PHE A 381 -5.92 -13.80 -20.85
C PHE A 381 -5.77 -12.88 -22.07
N PRO A 382 -5.63 -11.56 -21.88
CA PRO A 382 -5.39 -10.65 -22.99
C PRO A 382 -4.03 -10.94 -23.63
N ILE A 383 -3.95 -10.82 -24.97
CA ILE A 383 -2.71 -11.04 -25.71
C ILE A 383 -1.62 -10.07 -25.21
N PRO A 384 -0.52 -10.57 -24.62
CA PRO A 384 0.47 -9.73 -23.98
C PRO A 384 1.38 -9.03 -25.01
N LYS A 385 1.68 -7.75 -24.76
CA LYS A 385 2.62 -6.96 -25.57
C LYS A 385 4.07 -7.07 -25.09
N ALA A 386 4.27 -7.55 -23.86
CA ALA A 386 5.54 -7.82 -23.20
C ALA A 386 5.38 -9.09 -22.35
N PHE A 387 6.47 -9.68 -21.87
CA PHE A 387 6.39 -10.91 -21.07
C PHE A 387 5.68 -10.64 -19.74
N VAL A 388 4.58 -11.34 -19.49
CA VAL A 388 3.78 -11.22 -18.26
C VAL A 388 3.91 -12.46 -17.36
N GLY A 389 4.18 -13.63 -17.95
CA GLY A 389 4.41 -14.87 -17.19
C GLY A 389 3.13 -15.44 -16.57
N ASN A 390 2.00 -15.44 -17.29
CA ASN A 390 0.72 -15.87 -16.73
C ASN A 390 0.71 -17.36 -16.38
N GLN A 391 1.54 -18.17 -17.04
CA GLN A 391 1.60 -19.61 -16.76
C GLN A 391 2.54 -19.96 -15.60
N LEU A 392 3.38 -19.02 -15.14
CA LEU A 392 4.40 -19.25 -14.12
C LEU A 392 3.84 -19.61 -12.72
N PRO A 393 2.73 -19.01 -12.21
CA PRO A 393 2.19 -19.36 -10.89
C PRO A 393 1.73 -20.82 -10.76
N PHE A 394 1.49 -21.47 -11.90
CA PHE A 394 1.08 -22.88 -11.99
C PHE A 394 2.27 -23.84 -12.06
N LEU A 395 3.49 -23.31 -11.89
CA LEU A 395 4.72 -24.09 -11.70
C LEU A 395 5.06 -24.16 -10.22
N GLU A 396 4.95 -25.37 -9.65
CA GLU A 396 5.11 -25.62 -8.22
C GLU A 396 6.39 -25.01 -7.60
N ASN A 397 7.49 -25.08 -8.35
CA ASN A 397 8.83 -24.69 -7.91
C ASN A 397 9.02 -23.18 -7.79
N LEU A 398 8.37 -22.42 -8.68
CA LEU A 398 8.51 -20.97 -8.69
C LEU A 398 7.70 -20.34 -7.57
N GLN A 399 6.50 -20.85 -7.29
CA GLN A 399 5.64 -20.29 -6.26
C GLN A 399 6.15 -20.55 -4.84
N LYS A 400 6.64 -21.76 -4.51
CA LYS A 400 7.28 -22.02 -3.20
C LYS A 400 8.50 -21.12 -2.97
N ARG A 401 9.26 -20.84 -4.04
CA ARG A 401 10.40 -19.92 -3.97
C ARG A 401 9.95 -18.46 -3.83
N ILE A 402 8.89 -18.06 -4.53
CA ILE A 402 8.27 -16.74 -4.40
C ILE A 402 7.75 -16.56 -2.97
N TYR A 403 7.01 -17.52 -2.43
CA TYR A 403 6.49 -17.49 -1.05
C TYR A 403 7.60 -17.38 0.00
N GLN A 404 8.69 -18.14 -0.14
CA GLN A 404 9.86 -18.01 0.74
C GLN A 404 10.52 -16.63 0.65
N LEU A 405 10.58 -16.06 -0.56
CA LEU A 405 11.13 -14.73 -0.78
C LEU A 405 10.18 -13.63 -0.29
N GLU A 406 8.87 -13.83 -0.38
CA GLU A 406 7.84 -12.96 0.14
C GLU A 406 7.83 -12.96 1.67
N GLU A 407 7.93 -14.13 2.31
CA GLU A 407 8.06 -14.25 3.78
C GLU A 407 9.33 -13.58 4.30
N GLN A 408 10.45 -13.76 3.59
CA GLN A 408 11.71 -13.07 3.89
C GLN A 408 11.59 -11.56 3.68
N LEU A 409 11.00 -11.12 2.58
CA LEU A 409 10.80 -9.71 2.28
C LEU A 409 9.85 -9.05 3.28
N HIS A 410 8.78 -9.75 3.68
CA HIS A 410 7.81 -9.27 4.66
C HIS A 410 8.45 -9.13 6.05
N SER A 411 9.28 -10.10 6.45
CA SER A 411 10.05 -10.03 7.69
C SER A 411 11.04 -8.85 7.70
N GLU A 412 11.75 -8.64 6.59
CA GLU A 412 12.67 -7.51 6.41
C GLU A 412 11.93 -6.16 6.34
N MET A 413 10.75 -6.12 5.71
CA MET A 413 9.89 -4.94 5.66
C MET A 413 9.35 -4.58 7.04
N GLN A 414 8.90 -5.54 7.85
CA GLN A 414 8.46 -5.28 9.22
C GLN A 414 9.59 -4.71 10.08
N LEU A 415 10.79 -5.29 10.01
CA LEU A 415 11.96 -4.77 10.74
C LEU A 415 12.33 -3.34 10.28
N LYS A 416 12.22 -3.06 8.98
CA LYS A 416 12.46 -1.74 8.41
C LYS A 416 11.39 -0.73 8.86
N ASP A 417 10.12 -1.10 8.83
CA ASP A 417 9.00 -0.23 9.21
C ASP A 417 9.04 0.12 10.71
N GLU A 418 9.38 -0.84 11.57
CA GLU A 418 9.61 -0.58 13.00
C GLU A 418 10.76 0.41 13.24
N LEU A 419 11.87 0.28 12.49
CA LEU A 419 13.02 1.17 12.59
C LEU A 419 12.69 2.57 12.06
N GLU A 420 11.97 2.66 10.95
CA GLU A 420 11.50 3.92 10.37
C GLU A 420 10.51 4.62 11.29
N GLN A 421 9.60 3.90 11.94
CA GLN A 421 8.64 4.47 12.88
C GLN A 421 9.33 5.06 14.11
N LYS A 422 10.36 4.38 14.65
CA LYS A 422 11.21 4.90 15.74
C LYS A 422 11.98 6.15 15.33
N CYS A 423 12.47 6.21 14.09
CA CYS A 423 13.16 7.39 13.57
C CYS A 423 12.19 8.56 13.32
N ARG A 424 10.99 8.30 12.79
CA ARG A 424 9.94 9.31 12.55
C ARG A 424 9.48 9.93 13.86
N THR A 425 9.16 9.11 14.86
CA THR A 425 8.72 9.60 16.19
C THR A 425 9.78 10.46 16.87
N SER A 426 11.06 10.10 16.77
CA SER A 426 12.16 10.94 17.27
C SER A 426 12.29 12.26 16.50
N ASN A 427 12.17 12.24 15.16
CA ASN A 427 12.21 13.45 14.34
C ASN A 427 11.05 14.41 14.62
N THR A 428 9.83 13.91 14.82
CA THR A 428 8.65 14.73 15.16
C THR A 428 8.80 15.40 16.52
N LYS A 429 9.41 14.70 17.50
CA LYS A 429 9.73 15.31 18.81
C LYS A 429 10.75 16.44 18.68
N ILE A 430 11.80 16.25 17.89
CA ILE A 430 12.80 17.30 17.63
C ILE A 430 12.16 18.51 16.92
N GLU A 431 11.25 18.32 15.97
CA GLU A 431 10.51 19.43 15.33
C GLU A 431 9.74 20.27 16.30
N LYS A 432 9.02 19.60 17.20
CA LYS A 432 8.15 20.28 18.15
C LYS A 432 8.97 21.18 19.06
N ILE A 433 10.07 20.65 19.60
CA ILE A 433 11.00 21.42 20.46
C ILE A 433 11.68 22.54 19.68
N MET A 434 12.07 22.33 18.42
CA MET A 434 12.66 23.39 17.58
C MET A 434 11.69 24.54 17.34
N LYS A 435 10.40 24.24 17.11
CA LYS A 435 9.37 25.25 16.91
C LYS A 435 9.11 26.07 18.17
N GLU A 436 9.03 25.40 19.32
CA GLU A 436 8.92 26.05 20.64
C GLU A 436 10.13 26.98 20.91
N LEU A 437 11.35 26.56 20.52
CA LEU A 437 12.57 27.38 20.65
C LEU A 437 12.55 28.62 19.74
N ASP A 438 12.04 28.49 18.50
CA ASP A 438 11.92 29.60 17.55
C ASP A 438 10.84 30.61 18.00
N GLU A 439 9.73 30.14 18.55
CA GLU A 439 8.68 30.99 19.15
C GLU A 439 9.24 31.79 20.33
N GLU A 440 9.98 31.15 21.23
CA GLU A 440 10.62 31.82 22.38
C GLU A 440 11.69 32.83 21.94
N ALA A 441 12.49 32.49 20.92
CA ALA A 441 13.47 33.40 20.34
C ALA A 441 12.83 34.65 19.69
N ASN A 442 11.64 34.51 19.11
CA ASN A 442 10.90 35.63 18.52
C ASN A 442 10.26 36.52 19.59
N LEU A 443 9.67 35.93 20.64
CA LEU A 443 9.17 36.66 21.80
C LEU A 443 10.28 37.49 22.47
N ARG A 444 11.47 36.89 22.62
CA ARG A 444 12.67 37.57 23.11
C ARG A 444 13.07 38.76 22.22
N LYS A 445 13.19 38.58 20.91
CA LYS A 445 13.56 39.68 19.98
C LYS A 445 12.56 40.83 20.05
N SER A 446 11.27 40.53 20.16
CA SER A 446 10.24 41.55 20.33
C SER A 446 10.41 42.31 21.65
N ALA A 447 10.67 41.59 22.75
CA ALA A 447 10.91 42.21 24.06
C ALA A 447 12.19 43.07 24.07
N GLU A 448 13.30 42.58 23.51
CA GLU A 448 14.56 43.31 23.39
C GLU A 448 14.41 44.57 22.53
N ALA A 449 13.65 44.50 21.43
CA ALA A 449 13.37 45.66 20.59
C ALA A 449 12.53 46.71 21.33
N SER A 450 11.52 46.28 22.09
CA SER A 450 10.72 47.18 22.94
C SER A 450 11.57 47.85 24.03
N VAL A 451 12.44 47.10 24.70
CA VAL A 451 13.39 47.63 25.70
C VAL A 451 14.32 48.67 25.06
N SER A 452 14.89 48.37 23.88
CA SER A 452 15.78 49.31 23.18
C SER A 452 15.07 50.61 22.77
N LEU A 453 13.81 50.53 22.36
CA LEU A 453 13.01 51.71 22.01
C LEU A 453 12.74 52.57 23.25
N LEU A 454 12.34 51.95 24.36
CA LEU A 454 12.10 52.63 25.64
C LEU A 454 13.38 53.28 26.19
N GLU A 455 14.55 52.66 26.01
CA GLU A 455 15.84 53.25 26.39
C GLU A 455 16.18 54.49 25.56
N LYS A 456 15.90 54.47 24.25
CA LYS A 456 16.07 55.65 23.39
C LYS A 456 15.13 56.79 23.78
N ASP A 457 13.85 56.47 24.02
CA ASP A 457 12.86 57.45 24.45
C ASP A 457 13.22 58.05 25.81
N LYS A 458 13.74 57.22 26.74
CA LYS A 458 14.29 57.69 28.01
C LYS A 458 15.40 58.71 27.79
N ILE A 459 16.40 58.41 26.94
CA ILE A 459 17.52 59.33 26.67
C ILE A 459 17.02 60.63 26.05
N MET A 460 16.08 60.55 25.10
CA MET A 460 15.49 61.72 24.44
C MET A 460 14.72 62.61 25.43
N LEU A 461 13.92 62.01 26.30
CA LEU A 461 13.21 62.73 27.37
C LEU A 461 14.18 63.32 28.38
N GLN A 462 15.26 62.62 28.71
CA GLN A 462 16.30 63.11 29.62
C GLN A 462 17.06 64.31 29.04
N HIS A 463 17.37 64.29 27.74
CA HIS A 463 17.94 65.45 27.04
C HIS A 463 16.97 66.64 27.04
N ARG A 464 15.69 66.40 26.65
CA ARG A 464 14.65 67.46 26.69
C ARG A 464 14.47 68.02 28.08
N PHE A 465 14.47 67.19 29.11
CA PHE A 465 14.41 67.61 30.50
C PHE A 465 15.57 68.56 30.85
N THR A 466 16.81 68.19 30.50
CA THR A 466 17.98 69.06 30.72
C THR A 466 17.93 70.36 29.91
N GLU A 467 17.40 70.32 28.69
CA GLU A 467 17.26 71.52 27.84
C GLU A 467 16.18 72.47 28.38
N TYR A 468 15.03 71.94 28.81
CA TYR A 468 13.98 72.73 29.46
C TYR A 468 14.46 73.32 30.78
N GLN A 469 15.22 72.56 31.57
CA GLN A 469 15.84 73.06 32.79
C GLN A 469 16.77 74.24 32.47
N ARG A 470 17.67 74.08 31.50
CA ARG A 470 18.61 75.14 31.09
C ARG A 470 17.89 76.38 30.55
N LYS A 471 16.84 76.22 29.74
CA LYS A 471 16.02 77.34 29.23
C LYS A 471 15.28 78.04 30.35
N ALA A 472 14.70 77.28 31.29
CA ALA A 472 14.04 77.86 32.46
C ALA A 472 15.02 78.66 33.33
N ASP A 473 16.27 78.20 33.46
CA ASP A 473 17.31 78.91 34.20
C ASP A 473 17.79 80.18 33.48
N GLN A 474 17.98 80.11 32.15
CA GLN A 474 18.33 81.28 31.33
C GLN A 474 17.24 82.35 31.37
N GLU A 475 15.98 81.95 31.27
CA GLU A 475 14.86 82.89 31.28
C GLU A 475 14.63 83.47 32.68
N ALA A 476 14.87 82.68 33.73
CA ALA A 476 14.89 83.20 35.10
C ALA A 476 15.97 84.27 35.30
N GLU A 477 17.13 84.12 34.66
CA GLU A 477 18.22 85.10 34.73
C GLU A 477 17.94 86.36 33.91
N LYS A 478 17.39 86.24 32.69
CA LYS A 478 16.92 87.41 31.92
C LYS A 478 15.85 88.19 32.67
N ARG A 479 14.89 87.48 33.27
CA ARG A 479 13.87 88.08 34.13
C ARG A 479 14.50 88.85 35.29
N ARG A 480 15.53 88.32 35.95
CA ARG A 480 16.28 89.05 36.99
C ARG A 480 16.98 90.30 36.45
N ASN A 481 17.58 90.21 35.27
CA ASN A 481 18.26 91.35 34.64
C ASN A 481 17.27 92.46 34.27
N LEU A 482 16.11 92.12 33.69
CA LEU A 482 15.03 93.06 33.41
C LEU A 482 14.42 93.62 34.71
N GLU A 483 14.28 92.83 35.78
CA GLU A 483 13.91 93.32 37.11
C GLU A 483 14.88 94.40 37.60
N ASN A 484 16.19 94.16 37.44
CA ASN A 484 17.23 95.12 37.82
C ASN A 484 17.24 96.37 36.90
N GLU A 485 17.01 96.20 35.60
CA GLU A 485 16.93 97.30 34.62
C GLU A 485 15.70 98.19 34.87
N VAL A 486 14.54 97.58 35.10
CA VAL A 486 13.33 98.28 35.52
C VAL A 486 13.56 99.04 36.82
N SER A 487 14.32 98.46 37.77
CA SER A 487 14.67 99.12 39.04
C SER A 487 15.56 100.34 38.80
N THR A 488 16.58 100.22 37.96
CA THR A 488 17.53 101.31 37.67
C THR A 488 16.90 102.43 36.83
N LEU A 489 16.06 102.10 35.83
CA LEU A 489 15.31 103.10 35.06
C LEU A 489 14.30 103.87 35.93
N LYS A 490 13.67 103.19 36.90
CA LYS A 490 12.83 103.86 37.92
C LYS A 490 13.63 104.89 38.71
N GLU A 491 14.79 104.50 39.23
CA GLU A 491 15.67 105.39 39.99
C GLU A 491 16.13 106.60 39.16
N GLN A 492 16.60 106.38 37.93
CA GLN A 492 17.04 107.46 37.04
C GLN A 492 15.90 108.43 36.68
N LEU A 493 14.70 107.90 36.44
CA LEU A 493 13.51 108.72 36.17
C LEU A 493 13.14 109.59 37.39
N GLU A 494 13.23 109.02 38.60
CA GLU A 494 12.98 109.71 39.86
C GLU A 494 13.98 110.86 40.09
N ASP A 495 15.26 110.60 39.85
CA ASP A 495 16.33 111.58 40.01
C ASP A 495 16.22 112.71 38.97
N MET A 496 15.91 112.41 37.72
CA MET A 496 15.69 113.43 36.68
C MET A 496 14.46 114.30 36.97
N LYS A 497 13.38 113.73 37.51
CA LYS A 497 12.20 114.50 37.93
C LYS A 497 12.54 115.48 39.06
N LYS A 498 13.46 115.14 39.97
CA LYS A 498 13.86 116.01 41.09
C LYS A 498 14.69 117.22 40.66
N ILE A 499 15.54 117.08 39.63
CA ILE A 499 16.48 118.13 39.20
C ILE A 499 15.83 119.17 38.27
N SER A 500 14.70 118.85 37.64
CA SER A 500 14.10 119.67 36.58
C SER A 500 13.37 120.92 37.09
N GLN A 501 13.95 122.12 36.90
CA GLN A 501 13.23 123.40 36.93
C GLN A 501 13.44 124.18 35.62
N ASN A 502 12.33 124.38 34.91
CA ASN A 502 12.13 125.35 33.81
C ASN A 502 13.08 125.26 32.61
N SER A 503 13.23 124.07 32.02
CA SER A 503 13.69 123.91 30.63
C SER A 503 12.89 122.80 29.92
N GLN A 504 12.32 123.13 28.76
CA GLN A 504 11.52 122.21 27.93
C GLN A 504 12.27 120.89 27.64
N ALA A 505 13.60 120.96 27.48
CA ALA A 505 14.45 119.79 27.18
C ALA A 505 14.48 118.73 28.29
N SER A 506 14.27 119.13 29.55
CA SER A 506 14.26 118.19 30.68
C SER A 506 12.94 117.39 30.76
N ASN A 507 11.82 118.02 30.40
CA ASN A 507 10.51 117.35 30.35
C ASN A 507 10.45 116.31 29.23
N ASP A 508 11.06 116.60 28.07
CA ASP A 508 11.17 115.61 26.98
C ASP A 508 12.01 114.40 27.42
N LYS A 509 13.05 114.62 28.23
CA LYS A 509 13.89 113.53 28.76
C LYS A 509 13.17 112.65 29.78
N ILE A 510 12.33 113.24 30.62
CA ILE A 510 11.47 112.50 31.57
C ILE A 510 10.43 111.66 30.81
N ALA A 511 9.79 112.23 29.79
CA ALA A 511 8.83 111.49 28.96
C ALA A 511 9.51 110.31 28.25
N GLN A 512 10.75 110.49 27.79
CA GLN A 512 11.55 109.41 27.19
C GLN A 512 11.85 108.29 28.20
N LEU A 513 12.28 108.63 29.43
CA LEU A 513 12.57 107.65 30.48
C LEU A 513 11.31 106.92 30.97
N GLN A 514 10.15 107.59 31.02
CA GLN A 514 8.87 106.94 31.32
C GLN A 514 8.48 105.93 30.27
N SER A 515 8.61 106.29 28.99
CA SER A 515 8.33 105.36 27.89
C SER A 515 9.27 104.15 27.94
N GLN A 516 10.56 104.36 28.21
CA GLN A 516 11.54 103.27 28.33
C GLN A 516 11.24 102.35 29.53
N LEU A 517 10.80 102.92 30.65
CA LEU A 517 10.45 102.12 31.83
C LEU A 517 9.17 101.29 31.60
N GLU A 518 8.17 101.86 30.94
CA GLU A 518 6.93 101.15 30.63
C GLU A 518 7.20 99.98 29.68
N GLU A 519 8.01 100.20 28.65
CA GLU A 519 8.49 99.16 27.75
C GLU A 519 9.26 98.05 28.50
N ALA A 520 10.15 98.41 29.42
CA ALA A 520 10.89 97.43 30.22
C ALA A 520 9.99 96.61 31.18
N ASN A 521 8.93 97.20 31.74
CA ASN A 521 7.97 96.47 32.59
C ASN A 521 7.08 95.52 31.77
N ASP A 522 6.68 95.91 30.56
CA ASP A 522 5.92 95.04 29.67
C ASP A 522 6.76 93.83 29.24
N LEU A 523 8.03 94.05 28.91
CA LEU A 523 8.99 92.98 28.64
C LEU A 523 9.15 92.03 29.85
N LEU A 524 9.27 92.58 31.07
CA LEU A 524 9.41 91.76 32.28
C LEU A 524 8.17 90.86 32.54
N ARG A 525 6.96 91.39 32.34
CA ARG A 525 5.72 90.61 32.48
C ARG A 525 5.69 89.47 31.47
N ALA A 526 6.02 89.75 30.21
CA ALA A 526 6.06 88.75 29.16
C ALA A 526 7.05 87.60 29.47
N GLU A 527 8.24 87.93 30.01
CA GLU A 527 9.24 86.91 30.37
C GLU A 527 8.87 86.12 31.63
N SER A 528 8.22 86.75 32.62
CA SER A 528 7.74 86.04 33.82
C SER A 528 6.70 84.96 33.48
N ASP A 529 5.76 85.26 32.58
CA ASP A 529 4.76 84.28 32.12
C ASP A 529 5.41 83.14 31.32
N THR A 530 6.45 83.46 30.54
CA THR A 530 7.22 82.45 29.79
C THR A 530 7.98 81.51 30.72
N ALA A 531 8.61 82.03 31.78
CA ALA A 531 9.29 81.22 32.79
C ALA A 531 8.33 80.27 33.54
N ALA A 532 7.12 80.73 33.88
CA ALA A 532 6.11 79.90 34.54
C ALA A 532 5.65 78.71 33.67
N ARG A 533 5.42 78.95 32.36
CA ARG A 533 5.07 77.90 31.39
C ARG A 533 6.16 76.85 31.25
N LEU A 534 7.43 77.26 31.22
CA LEU A 534 8.57 76.35 31.13
C LEU A 534 8.71 75.44 32.36
N ARG A 535 8.48 75.96 33.58
CA ARG A 535 8.55 75.16 34.82
C ARG A 535 7.46 74.07 34.90
N LYS A 536 6.24 74.38 34.46
CA LYS A 536 5.15 73.39 34.39
C LYS A 536 5.49 72.26 33.41
N SER A 537 5.98 72.64 32.23
CA SER A 537 6.42 71.67 31.20
C SER A 537 7.53 70.75 31.72
N HIS A 538 8.48 71.28 32.50
CA HIS A 538 9.56 70.51 33.12
C HIS A 538 9.05 69.45 34.12
N THR A 539 8.02 69.76 34.91
CA THR A 539 7.47 68.82 35.91
C THR A 539 6.68 67.67 35.28
N GLU A 540 5.99 67.93 34.16
CA GLU A 540 5.26 66.90 33.40
C GLU A 540 6.20 65.88 32.74
N VAL A 541 7.33 66.35 32.20
CA VAL A 541 8.38 65.48 31.64
C VAL A 541 9.00 64.58 32.73
N ALA A 542 9.23 65.10 33.93
CA ALA A 542 9.79 64.34 35.05
C ALA A 542 8.91 63.13 35.47
N LYS A 543 7.60 63.32 35.56
CA LYS A 543 6.65 62.24 35.90
C LYS A 543 6.63 61.16 34.83
N SER A 544 6.62 61.56 33.55
CA SER A 544 6.63 60.63 32.41
C SER A 544 7.90 59.78 32.39
N MET A 545 9.05 60.35 32.75
CA MET A 545 10.33 59.64 32.83
C MET A 545 10.31 58.55 33.92
N SER A 546 9.75 58.83 35.09
CA SER A 546 9.67 57.87 36.19
C SER A 546 8.81 56.64 35.87
N GLN A 547 7.70 56.83 35.14
CA GLN A 547 6.84 55.72 34.70
C GLN A 547 7.53 54.80 33.70
N LEU A 548 8.26 55.37 32.73
CA LEU A 548 9.04 54.60 31.74
C LEU A 548 10.13 53.75 32.40
N GLU A 549 10.79 54.24 33.45
CA GLU A 549 11.81 53.50 34.19
C GLU A 549 11.26 52.26 34.92
N SER A 550 10.03 52.33 35.42
CA SER A 550 9.36 51.18 36.03
C SER A 550 9.07 50.09 34.99
N LEU A 551 8.47 50.47 33.86
CA LEU A 551 8.11 49.54 32.79
C LEU A 551 9.36 48.83 32.20
N ASN A 552 10.48 49.54 32.09
CA ASN A 552 11.72 48.97 31.58
C ASN A 552 12.28 47.86 32.50
N ARG A 553 12.13 48.00 33.83
CA ARG A 553 12.58 46.98 34.79
C ARG A 553 11.80 45.68 34.66
N ASP A 554 10.47 45.76 34.56
CA ASP A 554 9.61 44.58 34.45
C ASP A 554 9.88 43.79 33.15
N LEU A 555 10.13 44.49 32.04
CA LEU A 555 10.49 43.87 30.76
C LEU A 555 11.86 43.19 30.81
N GLN A 556 12.84 43.77 31.51
CA GLN A 556 14.15 43.17 31.70
C GLN A 556 14.10 41.87 32.52
N GLU A 557 13.22 41.78 33.52
CA GLU A 557 13.06 40.57 34.32
C GLU A 557 12.41 39.43 33.52
N ARG A 558 11.38 39.74 32.71
CA ARG A 558 10.77 38.78 31.78
C ARG A 558 11.75 38.26 30.75
N SER A 559 12.62 39.12 30.21
CA SER A 559 13.67 38.70 29.27
C SER A 559 14.66 37.73 29.90
N ARG A 560 14.97 37.86 31.20
CA ARG A 560 15.88 36.93 31.90
C ARG A 560 15.26 35.56 32.16
N ALA A 561 13.95 35.52 32.41
CA ALA A 561 13.23 34.25 32.59
C ALA A 561 13.20 33.44 31.27
N ALA A 562 12.88 34.10 30.15
CA ALA A 562 12.94 33.51 28.80
C ALA A 562 14.33 32.92 28.46
N ASP A 563 15.41 33.60 28.89
CA ASP A 563 16.78 33.13 28.69
C ASP A 563 17.09 31.83 29.44
N GLY A 564 16.46 31.63 30.61
CA GLY A 564 16.59 30.39 31.39
C GLY A 564 15.90 29.20 30.72
N GLU A 565 14.68 29.40 30.22
CA GLU A 565 13.90 28.35 29.52
C GLU A 565 14.57 27.94 28.20
N LYS A 566 15.03 28.92 27.43
CA LYS A 566 15.79 28.67 26.19
C LYS A 566 17.02 27.79 26.44
N ALA A 567 17.81 28.07 27.46
CA ALA A 567 19.03 27.30 27.77
C ALA A 567 18.71 25.83 28.13
N GLN A 568 17.58 25.58 28.78
CA GLN A 568 17.13 24.23 29.13
C GLN A 568 16.71 23.45 27.87
N LEU A 569 15.93 24.06 26.99
CA LEU A 569 15.52 23.44 25.72
C LEU A 569 16.72 23.16 24.79
N GLU A 570 17.69 24.08 24.72
CA GLU A 570 18.94 23.88 23.96
C GLU A 570 19.71 22.64 24.44
N LYS A 571 19.72 22.36 25.74
CA LYS A 571 20.38 21.19 26.33
C LYS A 571 19.66 19.88 25.95
N GLU A 572 18.33 19.87 25.93
CA GLU A 572 17.54 18.70 25.53
C GLU A 572 17.69 18.36 24.04
N VAL A 573 17.72 19.38 23.18
CA VAL A 573 18.03 19.21 21.75
C VAL A 573 19.38 18.56 21.55
N LEU A 574 20.41 18.99 22.31
CA LEU A 574 21.76 18.42 22.20
C LEU A 574 21.80 16.93 22.59
N LEU A 575 21.05 16.55 23.62
CA LEU A 575 20.97 15.15 24.07
C LEU A 575 20.29 14.26 23.03
N LEU A 576 19.15 14.71 22.48
CA LEU A 576 18.42 13.97 21.45
C LEU A 576 19.22 13.86 20.14
N GLN A 577 19.95 14.92 19.78
CA GLN A 577 20.84 14.90 18.62
C GLN A 577 21.98 13.87 18.79
N SER A 578 22.57 13.78 19.99
CA SER A 578 23.61 12.79 20.31
C SER A 578 23.11 11.35 20.16
N THR A 579 21.90 11.07 20.64
CA THR A 579 21.26 9.75 20.52
C THR A 579 20.95 9.40 19.06
N LEU A 580 20.47 10.37 18.27
CA LEU A 580 20.26 10.16 16.84
C LEU A 580 21.57 9.86 16.10
N ASP A 581 22.65 10.54 16.48
CA ASP A 581 23.97 10.34 15.89
C ASP A 581 24.63 9.01 16.31
N SER A 582 24.33 8.47 17.50
CA SER A 582 24.75 7.11 17.86
C SER A 582 24.03 6.04 17.05
N GLU A 583 22.71 6.17 16.86
CA GLU A 583 21.93 5.24 16.04
C GLU A 583 22.38 5.24 14.58
N ARG A 584 22.68 6.42 14.01
CA ARG A 584 23.23 6.55 12.65
C ARG A 584 24.60 5.86 12.50
N ARG A 585 25.46 5.97 13.53
CA ARG A 585 26.76 5.30 13.53
C ARG A 585 26.63 3.78 13.58
N ASN A 586 25.75 3.26 14.43
CA ASN A 586 25.46 1.83 14.51
C ASN A 586 24.97 1.28 13.17
N TYR A 587 24.10 2.02 12.46
CA TYR A 587 23.65 1.64 11.12
C TYR A 587 24.79 1.60 10.10
N SER A 588 25.68 2.61 10.11
CA SER A 588 26.86 2.60 9.21
C SER A 588 27.80 1.43 9.52
N GLN A 589 27.99 1.10 10.80
CA GLN A 589 28.85 0.01 11.21
C GLN A 589 28.27 -1.36 10.81
N GLY A 590 26.97 -1.58 10.99
CA GLY A 590 26.31 -2.78 10.48
C GLY A 590 26.39 -2.92 8.96
N SER A 591 26.32 -1.81 8.22
CA SER A 591 26.48 -1.82 6.76
C SER A 591 27.92 -2.19 6.33
N GLU A 592 28.92 -1.73 7.07
CA GLU A 592 30.33 -2.04 6.85
C GLU A 592 30.62 -3.52 7.14
N GLU A 593 30.08 -4.06 8.24
CA GLU A 593 30.20 -5.48 8.61
C GLU A 593 29.56 -6.40 7.56
N ILE A 594 28.39 -6.03 7.03
CA ILE A 594 27.75 -6.76 5.93
C ILE A 594 28.65 -6.77 4.69
N ARG A 595 29.28 -5.64 4.36
CA ARG A 595 30.18 -5.52 3.20
C ARG A 595 31.46 -6.34 3.39
N GLU A 596 32.03 -6.38 4.60
CA GLU A 596 33.17 -7.24 4.92
C GLU A 596 32.81 -8.72 4.85
N LEU A 597 31.65 -9.12 5.38
CA LEU A 597 31.17 -10.50 5.29
C LEU A 597 30.94 -10.93 3.83
N GLN A 598 30.36 -10.06 3.00
CA GLN A 598 30.19 -10.30 1.56
C GLN A 598 31.55 -10.44 0.84
N ALA A 599 32.52 -9.58 1.13
CA ALA A 599 33.86 -9.69 0.56
C ALA A 599 34.57 -10.98 1.00
N ARG A 600 34.40 -11.39 2.25
CA ARG A 600 34.96 -12.64 2.79
C ARG A 600 34.31 -13.88 2.18
N MET A 601 32.99 -13.84 1.97
CA MET A 601 32.28 -14.90 1.25
C MET A 601 32.77 -15.03 -0.20
N ALA A 602 32.99 -13.92 -0.90
CA ALA A 602 33.54 -13.94 -2.26
C ALA A 602 34.97 -14.52 -2.29
N GLY A 603 35.82 -14.16 -1.33
CA GLY A 603 37.16 -14.74 -1.18
C GLY A 603 37.13 -16.25 -0.93
N LEU A 604 36.29 -16.70 0.01
CA LEU A 604 36.12 -18.13 0.30
C LEU A 604 35.54 -18.92 -0.89
N GLN A 605 34.69 -18.30 -1.71
CA GLN A 605 34.19 -18.92 -2.93
C GLN A 605 35.30 -19.13 -3.98
N GLU A 606 36.19 -18.16 -4.14
CA GLU A 606 37.33 -18.28 -5.07
C GLU A 606 38.35 -19.32 -4.56
N ASP A 607 38.63 -19.34 -3.25
CA ASP A 607 39.47 -20.38 -2.64
C ASP A 607 38.86 -21.77 -2.81
N ASN A 608 37.54 -21.92 -2.65
CA ASN A 608 36.84 -23.19 -2.88
C ASN A 608 36.95 -23.64 -4.34
N LYS A 609 36.89 -22.71 -5.29
CA LYS A 609 37.08 -22.98 -6.71
C LYS A 609 38.51 -23.43 -7.01
N ASN A 610 39.51 -22.77 -6.42
CA ASN A 610 40.92 -23.14 -6.55
C ASN A 610 41.22 -24.52 -5.93
N LEU A 611 40.63 -24.83 -4.77
CA LEU A 611 40.74 -26.15 -4.14
C LEU A 611 40.08 -27.24 -4.98
N LYS A 612 38.91 -26.98 -5.59
CA LYS A 612 38.26 -27.92 -6.52
C LYS A 612 39.10 -28.19 -7.77
N LEU A 613 39.73 -27.16 -8.33
CA LEU A 613 40.68 -27.31 -9.45
C LEU A 613 41.87 -28.19 -9.06
N SER A 614 42.44 -27.95 -7.88
CA SER A 614 43.54 -28.75 -7.34
C SER A 614 43.13 -30.22 -7.11
N LEU A 615 41.93 -30.44 -6.55
CA LEU A 615 41.39 -31.78 -6.30
C LEU A 615 41.18 -32.56 -7.60
N SER A 616 40.60 -31.92 -8.62
CA SER A 616 40.43 -32.53 -9.96
C SER A 616 41.78 -32.95 -10.56
N LYS A 617 42.81 -32.12 -10.40
CA LYS A 617 44.17 -32.46 -10.85
C LYS A 617 44.69 -33.71 -10.13
N VAL A 618 44.58 -33.77 -8.80
CA VAL A 618 45.01 -34.94 -8.01
C VAL A 618 44.22 -36.20 -8.38
N GLU A 619 42.92 -36.09 -8.67
CA GLU A 619 42.10 -37.22 -9.12
C GLU A 619 42.53 -37.76 -10.49
N THR A 620 42.90 -36.87 -11.42
CA THR A 620 43.46 -37.31 -12.72
C THR A 620 44.80 -38.02 -12.56
N GLU A 621 45.67 -37.52 -11.68
CA GLU A 621 46.95 -38.17 -11.37
C GLU A 621 46.74 -39.55 -10.71
N ARG A 622 45.75 -39.67 -9.82
CA ARG A 622 45.36 -40.95 -9.20
C ARG A 622 44.83 -41.95 -10.22
N LYS A 623 43.98 -41.52 -11.17
CA LYS A 623 43.48 -42.40 -12.24
C LYS A 623 44.62 -42.91 -13.12
N GLN A 624 45.56 -42.04 -13.49
CA GLN A 624 46.75 -42.46 -14.25
C GLN A 624 47.62 -43.45 -13.46
N ALA A 625 47.79 -43.25 -12.16
CA ALA A 625 48.50 -44.20 -11.30
C ALA A 625 47.78 -45.56 -11.23
N GLN A 626 46.45 -45.56 -11.15
CA GLN A 626 45.65 -46.80 -11.14
C GLN A 626 45.74 -47.56 -12.46
N GLU A 627 45.68 -46.88 -13.61
CA GLU A 627 45.87 -47.51 -14.93
C GLU A 627 47.26 -48.14 -15.05
N ARG A 628 48.30 -47.46 -14.57
CA ARG A 628 49.65 -48.03 -14.51
C ARG A 628 49.71 -49.28 -13.63
N SER A 629 49.06 -49.27 -12.47
CA SER A 629 48.97 -50.44 -11.59
C SER A 629 48.29 -51.62 -12.28
N ASN A 630 47.15 -51.39 -12.94
CA ASN A 630 46.40 -52.43 -13.63
C ASN A 630 47.20 -53.03 -14.81
N ASN A 631 47.98 -52.20 -15.52
CA ASN A 631 48.84 -52.68 -16.60
C ASN A 631 50.00 -53.55 -16.07
N LEU A 632 50.62 -53.15 -14.97
CA LEU A 632 51.65 -53.96 -14.30
C LEU A 632 51.09 -55.29 -13.78
N GLU A 633 49.86 -55.31 -13.29
CA GLU A 633 49.19 -56.52 -12.84
C GLU A 633 48.88 -57.49 -13.99
N LYS A 634 48.47 -56.95 -15.15
CA LYS A 634 48.33 -57.76 -16.38
C LYS A 634 49.66 -58.35 -16.84
N GLU A 635 50.74 -57.56 -16.82
CA GLU A 635 52.08 -58.08 -17.15
C GLU A 635 52.52 -59.18 -16.18
N LYS A 636 52.28 -59.00 -14.87
CA LYS A 636 52.55 -60.02 -13.86
C LYS A 636 51.80 -61.32 -14.17
N ASN A 637 50.49 -61.23 -14.46
CA ASN A 637 49.68 -62.41 -14.77
C ASN A 637 50.15 -63.11 -16.05
N ASN A 638 50.54 -62.36 -17.08
CA ASN A 638 51.10 -62.92 -18.30
C ASN A 638 52.43 -63.65 -18.05
N LEU A 639 53.30 -63.06 -17.22
CA LEU A 639 54.56 -63.69 -16.78
C LEU A 639 54.29 -64.98 -15.99
N GLU A 640 53.28 -64.99 -15.13
CA GLU A 640 52.89 -66.15 -14.33
C GLU A 640 52.34 -67.29 -15.21
N ILE A 641 51.58 -66.97 -16.27
CA ILE A 641 51.14 -67.93 -17.27
C ILE A 641 52.33 -68.52 -18.04
N ASP A 642 53.29 -67.70 -18.47
CA ASP A 642 54.50 -68.17 -19.18
C ASP A 642 55.37 -69.07 -18.29
N LEU A 643 55.51 -68.72 -17.01
CA LEU A 643 56.20 -69.54 -16.02
C LEU A 643 55.49 -70.88 -15.81
N ASN A 644 54.17 -70.89 -15.69
CA ASN A 644 53.40 -72.14 -15.56
C ASN A 644 53.48 -73.02 -16.81
N TYR A 645 53.48 -72.42 -18.00
CA TYR A 645 53.70 -73.16 -19.25
C TYR A 645 55.10 -73.80 -19.29
N LYS A 646 56.14 -73.04 -18.92
CA LYS A 646 57.51 -73.56 -18.78
C LYS A 646 57.59 -74.68 -17.75
N LEU A 647 56.95 -74.52 -16.59
CA LEU A 647 56.91 -75.54 -15.54
C LEU A 647 56.27 -76.84 -16.05
N LYS A 648 55.16 -76.74 -16.76
CA LYS A 648 54.46 -77.90 -17.36
C LYS A 648 55.29 -78.59 -18.44
N THR A 649 56.01 -77.80 -19.23
CA THR A 649 56.95 -78.33 -20.24
C THR A 649 58.12 -79.06 -19.57
N LEU A 650 58.64 -78.52 -18.47
CA LEU A 650 59.69 -79.17 -17.68
C LEU A 650 59.18 -80.44 -17.00
N GLN A 651 57.94 -80.46 -16.50
CA GLN A 651 57.31 -81.66 -15.96
C GLN A 651 57.16 -82.76 -17.02
N GLN A 652 56.72 -82.42 -18.24
CA GLN A 652 56.66 -83.38 -19.34
C GLN A 652 58.04 -83.92 -19.73
N ARG A 653 59.08 -83.06 -19.76
CA ARG A 653 60.45 -83.53 -20.00
C ARG A 653 60.95 -84.44 -18.88
N LEU A 654 60.63 -84.13 -17.63
CA LEU A 654 61.01 -84.95 -16.49
C LEU A 654 60.29 -86.31 -16.52
N GLU A 655 59.01 -86.37 -16.92
CA GLU A 655 58.29 -87.62 -17.15
C GLU A 655 58.90 -88.41 -18.31
N GLN A 656 59.28 -87.73 -19.40
CA GLN A 656 59.96 -88.34 -20.53
C GLN A 656 61.33 -88.91 -20.12
N GLU A 657 62.15 -88.14 -19.40
CA GLU A 657 63.42 -88.64 -18.85
C GLU A 657 63.21 -89.76 -17.85
N HIS A 658 62.15 -89.74 -17.03
CA HIS A 658 61.83 -90.87 -16.15
C HIS A 658 61.46 -92.13 -16.94
N THR A 659 60.73 -92.00 -18.05
CA THR A 659 60.46 -93.13 -18.93
C THR A 659 61.71 -93.64 -19.64
N GLU A 660 62.59 -92.74 -20.09
CA GLU A 660 63.88 -93.08 -20.70
C GLU A 660 64.81 -93.72 -19.67
N HIS A 661 64.96 -93.15 -18.46
CA HIS A 661 65.70 -93.76 -17.35
C HIS A 661 65.11 -95.09 -16.91
N ARG A 662 63.79 -95.31 -17.01
CA ARG A 662 63.19 -96.62 -16.76
C ARG A 662 63.59 -97.65 -17.82
N VAL A 663 63.75 -97.22 -19.07
CA VAL A 663 64.27 -98.04 -20.18
C VAL A 663 65.78 -98.29 -20.02
N THR A 664 66.57 -97.26 -19.72
CA THR A 664 68.01 -97.34 -19.47
C THR A 664 68.34 -98.20 -18.24
N ARG A 665 67.51 -98.13 -17.19
CA ARG A 665 67.65 -99.01 -16.00
C ARG A 665 67.21 -100.45 -16.26
N ALA A 666 66.37 -100.69 -17.28
CA ALA A 666 66.05 -102.04 -17.74
C ALA A 666 67.10 -102.62 -18.70
N GLN A 667 67.95 -101.78 -19.30
CA GLN A 667 68.97 -102.19 -20.28
C GLN A 667 70.40 -102.19 -19.72
N LEU A 668 70.66 -101.56 -18.57
CA LEU A 668 71.96 -101.61 -17.87
C LEU A 668 71.92 -102.50 -16.62
N THR A 669 71.15 -103.58 -16.71
CA THR A 669 71.58 -104.90 -16.23
C THR A 669 72.93 -105.22 -16.87
N ASP A 670 73.91 -105.56 -16.03
CA ASP A 670 75.22 -106.10 -16.38
C ASP A 670 76.25 -105.15 -17.02
N LYS A 671 76.84 -104.37 -16.11
CA LYS A 671 78.28 -104.43 -15.76
C LYS A 671 79.26 -104.45 -16.95
N TYR A 672 80.04 -103.39 -17.16
CA TYR A 672 81.29 -103.13 -16.44
C TYR A 672 82.21 -104.36 -16.30
N GLU A 673 83.23 -104.42 -17.16
CA GLU A 673 84.61 -104.79 -16.79
C GLU A 673 85.60 -104.33 -17.87
N SER A 674 86.83 -104.01 -17.42
CA SER A 674 88.09 -103.83 -18.18
C SER A 674 88.37 -102.50 -18.89
N ILE A 675 89.58 -101.94 -18.89
CA ILE A 675 90.80 -102.03 -18.06
C ILE A 675 91.76 -100.93 -18.58
N GLU A 676 92.59 -100.48 -17.66
CA GLU A 676 93.95 -99.93 -17.75
C GLU A 676 94.87 -100.26 -18.96
N GLU A 677 95.97 -99.47 -19.04
CA GLU A 677 97.31 -99.78 -19.61
C GLU A 677 97.59 -99.73 -21.13
N ALA A 678 98.51 -98.81 -21.52
CA ALA A 678 99.88 -99.10 -22.01
C ALA A 678 100.49 -97.80 -22.62
N LYS A 679 101.63 -97.23 -22.15
CA LYS A 679 103.04 -97.65 -22.37
C LYS A 679 103.34 -97.96 -23.87
N SER A 680 104.41 -97.52 -24.53
CA SER A 680 105.70 -96.92 -24.14
C SER A 680 106.58 -96.72 -25.40
N ALA A 681 107.75 -96.10 -25.22
CA ALA A 681 109.00 -96.19 -26.01
C ALA A 681 109.12 -95.36 -27.31
N ALA A 682 110.28 -94.82 -27.73
CA ALA A 682 111.58 -94.54 -27.13
C ALA A 682 112.44 -93.78 -28.19
N MET A 683 113.41 -92.97 -27.73
CA MET A 683 114.69 -92.59 -28.40
C MET A 683 114.59 -91.71 -29.68
N THR A 684 115.40 -90.70 -29.97
CA THR A 684 116.64 -90.14 -29.41
C THR A 684 116.97 -88.86 -30.18
N GLY A 685 117.61 -87.90 -29.53
CA GLY A 685 118.77 -87.20 -30.10
C GLY A 685 118.55 -86.06 -31.09
N MET A 686 118.61 -84.83 -30.55
CA MET A 686 119.26 -83.68 -31.20
C MET A 686 118.56 -83.01 -32.39
N PRO A 687 117.23 -82.82 -32.32
CA PRO A 687 116.62 -81.54 -32.68
C PRO A 687 115.72 -80.98 -31.56
N GLN A 688 116.11 -81.24 -30.31
CA GLN A 688 115.34 -80.99 -29.08
C GLN A 688 115.51 -79.58 -28.48
N LYS A 689 115.61 -78.53 -29.31
CA LYS A 689 115.57 -77.13 -28.81
C LYS A 689 114.62 -76.20 -29.56
N MET A 690 114.31 -76.45 -30.84
CA MET A 690 113.42 -75.58 -31.63
C MET A 690 111.93 -75.98 -31.55
N SER A 691 111.62 -77.24 -31.21
CA SER A 691 110.23 -77.69 -31.10
C SER A 691 109.63 -77.48 -29.69
N GLU A 692 110.45 -77.46 -28.64
CA GLU A 692 110.00 -77.15 -27.28
C GLU A 692 109.60 -75.66 -27.15
N GLU A 693 110.26 -74.77 -27.90
CA GLU A 693 109.97 -73.34 -27.93
C GLU A 693 108.66 -73.00 -28.69
N ASN A 694 108.39 -73.67 -29.82
CA ASN A 694 107.11 -73.53 -30.53
C ASN A 694 105.91 -74.14 -29.76
N GLY A 695 106.12 -75.26 -29.05
CA GLY A 695 105.08 -75.86 -28.20
C GLY A 695 104.80 -75.06 -26.93
N ALA A 696 105.81 -74.38 -26.37
CA ALA A 696 105.61 -73.40 -25.30
C ALA A 696 104.85 -72.17 -25.80
N ARG A 697 105.11 -71.71 -27.04
CA ARG A 697 104.43 -70.55 -27.64
C ARG A 697 102.94 -70.78 -27.87
N MET A 698 102.53 -71.90 -28.45
CA MET A 698 101.10 -72.24 -28.66
C MET A 698 100.33 -72.37 -27.34
N ARG A 699 100.95 -72.92 -26.28
CA ARG A 699 100.33 -73.01 -24.95
C ARG A 699 100.24 -71.65 -24.24
N ALA A 700 101.21 -70.76 -24.48
CA ALA A 700 101.14 -69.38 -24.00
C ALA A 700 100.05 -68.60 -24.74
N GLU A 701 99.94 -68.75 -26.07
CA GLU A 701 98.91 -68.09 -26.89
C GLU A 701 97.48 -68.54 -26.50
N SER A 702 97.23 -69.84 -26.26
CA SER A 702 95.91 -70.27 -25.75
C SER A 702 95.58 -69.74 -24.34
N ARG A 703 96.58 -69.58 -23.46
CA ARG A 703 96.35 -68.99 -22.12
C ARG A 703 96.09 -67.48 -22.21
N VAL A 704 96.71 -66.78 -23.16
CA VAL A 704 96.44 -65.35 -23.40
C VAL A 704 95.00 -65.17 -23.89
N VAL A 705 94.53 -65.98 -24.84
CA VAL A 705 93.14 -65.89 -25.34
C VAL A 705 92.11 -66.18 -24.24
N GLU A 706 92.35 -67.16 -23.36
CA GLU A 706 91.43 -67.44 -22.24
C GLU A 706 91.42 -66.30 -21.21
N VAL A 707 92.58 -65.70 -20.92
CA VAL A 707 92.66 -64.53 -20.04
C VAL A 707 92.01 -63.30 -20.68
N GLU A 708 92.19 -63.08 -21.99
CA GLU A 708 91.52 -62.00 -22.72
C GLU A 708 89.99 -62.15 -22.69
N LYS A 709 89.48 -63.38 -22.83
CA LYS A 709 88.05 -63.68 -22.71
C LYS A 709 87.52 -63.40 -21.29
N GLN A 710 88.28 -63.79 -20.26
CA GLN A 710 87.92 -63.49 -18.86
C GLN A 710 87.98 -61.99 -18.56
N CYS A 711 88.98 -61.28 -19.08
CA CYS A 711 89.08 -59.82 -18.96
C CYS A 711 87.92 -59.11 -19.67
N SER A 712 87.50 -59.56 -20.87
CA SER A 712 86.34 -59.01 -21.56
C SER A 712 85.01 -59.25 -20.82
N MET A 713 84.84 -60.42 -20.19
CA MET A 713 83.68 -60.68 -19.34
C MET A 713 83.67 -59.77 -18.11
N LEU A 714 84.81 -59.61 -17.43
CA LEU A 714 84.93 -58.72 -16.27
C LEU A 714 84.74 -57.24 -16.65
N GLU A 715 85.19 -56.82 -17.83
CA GLU A 715 84.92 -55.46 -18.34
C GLU A 715 83.43 -55.21 -18.60
N PHE A 716 82.71 -56.21 -19.11
CA PHE A 716 81.26 -56.12 -19.32
C PHE A 716 80.52 -56.03 -17.98
N ASP A 717 80.87 -56.90 -17.02
CA ASP A 717 80.27 -56.88 -15.68
C ASP A 717 80.60 -55.56 -14.94
N LEU A 718 81.82 -55.05 -15.07
CA LEU A 718 82.21 -53.75 -14.52
C LEU A 718 81.39 -52.61 -15.14
N LYS A 719 81.20 -52.60 -16.47
CA LYS A 719 80.35 -51.61 -17.14
C LYS A 719 78.90 -51.68 -16.67
N GLN A 720 78.34 -52.87 -16.51
CA GLN A 720 76.97 -53.04 -16.03
C GLN A 720 76.82 -52.57 -14.57
N SER A 721 77.82 -52.86 -13.73
CA SER A 721 77.84 -52.43 -12.34
C SER A 721 77.99 -50.90 -12.20
N VAL A 722 78.81 -50.27 -13.05
CA VAL A 722 78.95 -48.80 -13.12
C VAL A 722 77.64 -48.14 -13.57
N GLN A 723 76.96 -48.65 -14.60
CA GLN A 723 75.65 -48.12 -15.02
C GLN A 723 74.59 -48.22 -13.91
N LYS A 724 74.58 -49.33 -13.16
CA LYS A 724 73.67 -49.51 -12.02
C LYS A 724 74.00 -48.54 -10.88
N MET A 725 75.29 -48.29 -10.63
CA MET A 725 75.73 -47.31 -9.64
C MET A 725 75.32 -45.88 -10.04
N GLU A 726 75.47 -45.50 -11.31
CA GLU A 726 75.02 -44.19 -11.82
C GLU A 726 73.50 -44.01 -11.69
N GLN A 727 72.71 -45.05 -11.96
CA GLN A 727 71.25 -45.00 -11.75
C GLN A 727 70.88 -44.82 -10.27
N LEU A 728 71.55 -45.53 -9.36
CA LEU A 728 71.35 -45.40 -7.93
C LEU A 728 71.78 -44.02 -7.40
N MET A 729 72.88 -43.46 -7.92
CA MET A 729 73.29 -42.10 -7.56
C MET A 729 72.26 -41.06 -8.00
N LYS A 730 71.74 -41.15 -9.22
CA LYS A 730 70.64 -40.27 -9.69
C LYS A 730 69.36 -40.44 -8.89
N GLN A 731 69.10 -41.62 -8.36
CA GLN A 731 67.94 -41.85 -7.48
C GLN A 731 68.17 -41.25 -6.09
N LYS A 732 69.38 -41.39 -5.55
CA LYS A 732 69.78 -40.76 -4.28
C LYS A 732 69.67 -39.23 -4.35
N GLU A 733 70.19 -38.60 -5.41
CA GLU A 733 70.11 -37.14 -5.57
C GLU A 733 68.66 -36.64 -5.61
N ARG A 734 67.78 -37.35 -6.34
CA ARG A 734 66.34 -37.01 -6.39
C ARG A 734 65.66 -37.12 -5.03
N LEU A 735 65.98 -38.16 -4.26
CA LEU A 735 65.44 -38.35 -2.91
C LEU A 735 66.00 -37.29 -1.94
N GLU A 736 67.26 -36.89 -2.08
CA GLU A 736 67.84 -35.81 -1.27
C GLU A 736 67.16 -34.46 -1.53
N ASP A 737 66.79 -34.17 -2.77
CA ASP A 737 66.04 -32.97 -3.11
C ASP A 737 64.58 -33.02 -2.62
N GLU A 738 63.90 -34.16 -2.72
CA GLU A 738 62.57 -34.35 -2.12
C GLU A 738 62.58 -34.14 -0.61
N VAL A 739 63.58 -34.71 0.09
CA VAL A 739 63.74 -34.52 1.54
C VAL A 739 63.96 -33.05 1.90
N LYS A 740 64.71 -32.29 1.09
CA LYS A 740 64.86 -30.83 1.30
C LYS A 740 63.55 -30.08 1.14
N ILE A 741 62.78 -30.39 0.10
CA ILE A 741 61.47 -29.76 -0.15
C ILE A 741 60.50 -30.05 1.00
N LEU A 742 60.46 -31.31 1.45
CA LEU A 742 59.61 -31.73 2.56
C LEU A 742 60.00 -31.04 3.89
N ARG A 743 61.30 -30.84 4.15
CA ARG A 743 61.75 -30.07 5.33
C ARG A 743 61.25 -28.63 5.30
N ILE A 744 61.34 -27.96 4.15
CA ILE A 744 60.85 -26.59 4.00
C ILE A 744 59.33 -26.52 4.20
N GLN A 745 58.59 -27.49 3.67
CA GLN A 745 57.14 -27.58 3.89
C GLN A 745 56.77 -27.79 5.36
N VAL A 746 57.49 -28.64 6.08
CA VAL A 746 57.27 -28.86 7.52
C VAL A 746 57.55 -27.60 8.33
N GLU A 747 58.60 -26.84 8.01
CA GLU A 747 58.88 -25.57 8.67
C GLU A 747 57.79 -24.51 8.40
N GLN A 748 57.29 -24.43 7.17
CA GLN A 748 56.18 -23.53 6.82
C GLN A 748 54.89 -23.90 7.55
N GLU A 749 54.55 -25.19 7.65
CA GLU A 749 53.36 -25.63 8.37
C GLU A 749 53.49 -25.45 9.89
N SER A 750 54.70 -25.64 10.44
CA SER A 750 54.97 -25.33 11.85
C SER A 750 54.75 -23.84 12.16
N SER A 751 55.20 -22.95 11.26
CA SER A 751 55.00 -21.51 11.39
C SER A 751 53.52 -21.10 11.30
N LYS A 752 52.77 -21.66 10.34
CA LYS A 752 51.32 -21.43 10.21
C LYS A 752 50.54 -21.93 11.43
N ARG A 753 50.92 -23.07 11.99
CA ARG A 753 50.33 -23.61 13.22
C ARG A 753 50.58 -22.67 14.41
N GLY A 754 51.76 -22.06 14.50
CA GLY A 754 52.07 -21.07 15.54
C GLY A 754 51.19 -19.81 15.45
N LEU A 755 50.96 -19.30 14.23
CA LEU A 755 50.10 -18.14 14.00
C LEU A 755 48.63 -18.43 14.35
N THR A 756 48.10 -19.55 13.86
CA THR A 756 46.71 -19.97 14.14
C THR A 756 46.47 -20.25 15.62
N GLN A 757 47.45 -20.80 16.33
CA GLN A 757 47.34 -21.02 17.79
C GLN A 757 47.31 -19.70 18.58
N ASN A 758 48.02 -18.66 18.12
CA ASN A 758 47.99 -17.35 18.73
C ASN A 758 46.68 -16.61 18.44
N GLU A 759 46.15 -16.71 17.22
CA GLU A 759 44.83 -16.20 16.87
C GLU A 759 43.73 -16.87 17.70
N LEU A 760 43.80 -18.19 17.89
CA LEU A 760 42.84 -18.92 18.72
C LEU A 760 42.85 -18.44 20.18
N LYS A 761 44.03 -18.17 20.74
CA LYS A 761 44.15 -17.58 22.09
C LYS A 761 43.54 -16.18 22.17
N SER A 762 43.75 -15.34 21.16
CA SER A 762 43.13 -14.01 21.11
C SER A 762 41.61 -14.10 21.03
N ARG A 763 41.09 -15.02 20.22
CA ARG A 763 39.64 -15.27 20.10
C ARG A 763 39.03 -15.82 21.38
N MET A 764 39.72 -16.70 22.11
CA MET A 764 39.26 -17.17 23.42
C MET A 764 39.13 -16.03 24.44
N GLN A 765 40.08 -15.10 24.48
CA GLN A 765 40.00 -13.94 25.38
C GLN A 765 38.84 -13.00 25.02
N GLU A 766 38.50 -12.88 23.73
CA GLU A 766 37.37 -12.08 23.26
C GLU A 766 36.03 -12.74 23.62
N VAL A 767 35.93 -14.07 23.49
CA VAL A 767 34.76 -14.84 23.95
C VAL A 767 34.53 -14.69 25.46
N ASP A 768 35.59 -14.68 26.27
CA ASP A 768 35.45 -14.47 27.72
C ASP A 768 34.98 -13.05 28.07
N ARG A 769 35.41 -12.02 27.32
CA ARG A 769 34.87 -10.65 27.48
C ARG A 769 33.40 -10.57 27.10
N LEU A 770 33.02 -11.20 25.99
CA LEU A 770 31.63 -11.25 25.52
C LEU A 770 30.74 -11.98 26.52
N ARG A 771 31.21 -13.06 27.16
CA ARG A 771 30.47 -13.75 28.24
C ARG A 771 30.25 -12.88 29.47
N CYS A 772 31.22 -12.04 29.86
CA CYS A 772 31.03 -11.09 30.94
C CYS A 772 30.01 -10.00 30.56
N SER A 773 30.05 -9.49 29.33
CA SER A 773 29.08 -8.53 28.82
C SER A 773 27.67 -9.12 28.73
N GLU A 774 27.52 -10.38 28.29
CA GLU A 774 26.25 -11.09 28.24
C GLU A 774 25.63 -11.23 29.63
N LYS A 775 26.43 -11.51 30.67
CA LYS A 775 25.95 -11.55 32.06
C LYS A 775 25.44 -10.20 32.54
N GLN A 776 26.13 -9.12 32.17
CA GLN A 776 25.72 -7.76 32.53
C GLN A 776 24.42 -7.34 31.83
N LEU A 777 24.30 -7.61 30.53
CA LEU A 777 23.08 -7.36 29.77
C LEU A 777 21.89 -8.18 30.28
N LYS A 778 22.10 -9.44 30.68
CA LYS A 778 21.04 -10.24 31.33
C LYS A 778 20.54 -9.61 32.63
N GLN A 779 21.43 -9.00 33.41
CA GLN A 779 21.05 -8.31 34.64
C GLN A 779 20.25 -7.04 34.34
N GLU A 780 20.67 -6.24 33.35
CA GLU A 780 19.96 -5.03 32.89
C GLU A 780 18.57 -5.36 32.31
N ILE A 781 18.46 -6.45 31.53
CA ILE A 781 17.18 -6.93 30.99
C ILE A 781 16.22 -7.30 32.13
N ASN A 782 16.70 -7.98 33.18
CA ASN A 782 15.86 -8.33 34.33
C ASN A 782 15.34 -7.08 35.06
N THR A 783 16.19 -6.07 35.26
CA THR A 783 15.78 -4.80 35.87
C THR A 783 14.79 -4.02 34.99
N ALA A 784 14.97 -4.07 33.67
CA ALA A 784 14.04 -3.47 32.71
C ALA A 784 12.68 -4.22 32.68
N LEU A 785 12.68 -5.55 32.82
CA LEU A 785 11.46 -6.36 32.91
C LEU A 785 10.66 -6.08 34.19
N GLU A 786 11.33 -5.85 35.32
CA GLU A 786 10.66 -5.41 36.56
C GLU A 786 10.07 -4.01 36.43
N SER A 787 10.81 -3.09 35.78
CA SER A 787 10.31 -1.75 35.48
C SER A 787 9.10 -1.78 34.53
N LYS A 788 9.14 -2.66 33.52
CA LYS A 788 8.03 -2.89 32.58
C LYS A 788 6.79 -3.39 33.32
N ARG A 789 6.92 -4.39 34.20
CA ARG A 789 5.78 -4.90 34.99
C ARG A 789 5.14 -3.82 35.87
N SER A 790 5.95 -2.94 36.44
CA SER A 790 5.46 -1.80 37.22
C SER A 790 4.68 -0.79 36.36
N LEU A 791 5.20 -0.48 35.17
CA LEU A 791 4.52 0.41 34.21
C LEU A 791 3.25 -0.21 33.64
N GLU A 792 3.23 -1.51 33.35
CA GLU A 792 2.04 -2.24 32.91
C GLU A 792 0.93 -2.21 33.96
N PHE A 793 1.28 -2.32 35.25
CA PHE A 793 0.33 -2.18 36.34
C PHE A 793 -0.25 -0.75 36.42
N GLN A 794 0.57 0.29 36.25
CA GLN A 794 0.10 1.67 36.19
C GLN A 794 -0.77 1.94 34.97
N LEU A 795 -0.41 1.39 33.81
CA LEU A 795 -1.18 1.49 32.56
C LEU A 795 -2.55 0.82 32.71
N ALA A 796 -2.62 -0.34 33.38
CA ALA A 796 -3.88 -1.03 33.66
C ALA A 796 -4.80 -0.21 34.58
N GLN A 797 -4.25 0.50 35.58
CA GLN A 797 -5.02 1.43 36.41
C GLN A 797 -5.55 2.63 35.61
N LEU A 798 -4.71 3.26 34.79
CA LEU A 798 -5.10 4.37 33.92
C LEU A 798 -6.16 3.95 32.89
N THR A 799 -6.04 2.75 32.32
CA THR A 799 -7.02 2.19 31.38
C THR A 799 -8.38 1.96 32.05
N LYS A 800 -8.39 1.50 33.31
CA LYS A 800 -9.62 1.35 34.10
C LYS A 800 -10.28 2.71 34.37
N GLN A 801 -9.50 3.75 34.65
CA GLN A 801 -9.99 5.12 34.80
C GLN A 801 -10.53 5.68 33.49
N TYR A 802 -9.85 5.44 32.37
CA TYR A 802 -10.25 5.90 31.05
C TYR A 802 -11.58 5.28 30.62
N ARG A 803 -11.77 3.96 30.81
CA ARG A 803 -13.07 3.29 30.55
C ARG A 803 -14.22 3.85 31.40
N GLY A 804 -13.94 4.25 32.65
CA GLY A 804 -14.93 4.92 33.50
C GLY A 804 -15.34 6.28 32.94
N ASN A 805 -14.38 7.08 32.49
CA ASN A 805 -14.63 8.40 31.89
C ASN A 805 -15.29 8.31 30.51
N GLU A 806 -14.96 7.26 29.73
CA GLU A 806 -15.57 7.00 28.43
C GLU A 806 -17.06 6.63 28.57
N GLY A 807 -17.42 5.88 29.62
CA GLY A 807 -18.81 5.62 29.96
C GLY A 807 -19.59 6.91 30.27
N GLN A 808 -18.99 7.84 31.03
CA GLN A 808 -19.61 9.14 31.31
C GLN A 808 -19.73 10.04 30.08
N MET A 809 -18.74 10.03 29.18
CA MET A 809 -18.84 10.76 27.92
C MET A 809 -19.93 10.19 27.01
N ARG A 810 -20.08 8.87 26.96
CA ARG A 810 -21.13 8.21 26.17
C ARG A 810 -22.53 8.56 26.71
N GLU A 811 -22.70 8.57 28.02
CA GLU A 811 -23.95 8.95 28.67
C GLU A 811 -24.31 10.44 28.42
N LEU A 812 -23.32 11.34 28.39
CA LEU A 812 -23.51 12.75 28.00
C LEU A 812 -23.82 12.92 26.51
N GLN A 813 -23.25 12.07 25.66
CA GLN A 813 -23.45 12.09 24.22
C GLN A 813 -24.86 11.60 23.86
N ASP A 814 -25.33 10.53 24.52
CA ASP A 814 -26.70 10.02 24.40
C ASP A 814 -27.73 11.07 24.88
N GLN A 815 -27.41 11.83 25.93
CA GLN A 815 -28.25 12.95 26.40
C GLN A 815 -28.31 14.11 25.39
N LEU A 816 -27.18 14.45 24.76
CA LEU A 816 -27.12 15.50 23.75
C LEU A 816 -27.86 15.11 22.47
N GLU A 817 -27.75 13.86 22.03
CA GLU A 817 -28.50 13.32 20.90
C GLU A 817 -30.00 13.31 21.17
N ALA A 818 -30.43 12.95 22.39
CA ALA A 818 -31.82 13.05 22.80
C ALA A 818 -32.34 14.50 22.74
N GLU A 819 -31.59 15.49 23.24
CA GLU A 819 -31.99 16.91 23.13
C GLU A 819 -32.07 17.40 21.68
N GLN A 820 -31.13 16.99 20.82
CA GLN A 820 -31.17 17.32 19.39
C GLN A 820 -32.37 16.68 18.68
N TYR A 821 -32.73 15.45 19.05
CA TYR A 821 -33.93 14.77 18.58
C TYR A 821 -35.20 15.54 18.97
N PHE A 822 -35.33 15.95 20.25
CA PHE A 822 -36.48 16.74 20.70
C PHE A 822 -36.54 18.14 20.05
N SER A 823 -35.39 18.81 19.86
CA SER A 823 -35.32 20.09 19.16
C SER A 823 -35.81 19.98 17.71
N THR A 824 -35.47 18.89 17.03
CA THR A 824 -35.93 18.59 15.67
C THR A 824 -37.42 18.27 15.64
N LEU A 825 -37.91 17.53 16.64
CA LEU A 825 -39.34 17.24 16.79
C LEU A 825 -40.17 18.52 16.97
N TYR A 826 -39.73 19.44 17.84
CA TYR A 826 -40.41 20.73 18.05
C TYR A 826 -40.37 21.62 16.80
N LYS A 827 -39.26 21.64 16.05
CA LYS A 827 -39.18 22.37 14.78
C LYS A 827 -40.14 21.79 13.72
N THR A 828 -40.27 20.46 13.69
CA THR A 828 -41.18 19.76 12.78
C THR A 828 -42.64 20.06 13.15
N GLN A 829 -42.99 20.02 14.43
CA GLN A 829 -44.33 20.35 14.92
C GLN A 829 -44.72 21.82 14.65
N VAL A 830 -43.77 22.75 14.75
CA VAL A 830 -43.99 24.16 14.37
C VAL A 830 -44.19 24.31 12.86
N LYS A 831 -43.53 23.49 12.03
CA LYS A 831 -43.68 23.50 10.57
C LYS A 831 -45.04 22.93 10.17
N GLU A 832 -45.44 21.80 10.75
CA GLU A 832 -46.75 21.17 10.52
C GLU A 832 -47.89 22.11 10.91
N LEU A 833 -47.80 22.79 12.07
CA LEU A 833 -48.80 23.77 12.48
C LEU A 833 -48.88 24.98 11.53
N LYS A 834 -47.75 25.41 10.94
CA LYS A 834 -47.76 26.46 9.91
C LYS A 834 -48.43 26.00 8.62
N GLU A 835 -48.10 24.80 8.16
CA GLU A 835 -48.72 24.20 6.98
C GLU A 835 -50.23 23.98 7.19
N GLU A 836 -50.65 23.60 8.39
CA GLU A 836 -52.06 23.44 8.74
C GLU A 836 -52.83 24.78 8.77
N ILE A 837 -52.19 25.86 9.24
CA ILE A 837 -52.73 27.23 9.17
C ILE A 837 -52.85 27.69 7.71
N GLU A 838 -51.83 27.46 6.88
CA GLU A 838 -51.85 27.80 5.45
C GLU A 838 -52.93 27.02 4.70
N GLU A 839 -53.07 25.73 5.00
CA GLU A 839 -54.12 24.88 4.42
C GLU A 839 -55.52 25.33 4.85
N ARG A 840 -55.70 25.70 6.12
CA ARG A 840 -56.96 26.28 6.59
C ARG A 840 -57.28 27.60 5.92
N ASN A 841 -56.29 28.46 5.70
CA ASN A 841 -56.46 29.72 4.98
C ASN A 841 -56.88 29.46 3.52
N ARG A 842 -56.28 28.46 2.86
CA ARG A 842 -56.66 28.04 1.51
C ARG A 842 -58.10 27.53 1.45
N GLN A 843 -58.51 26.69 2.40
CA GLN A 843 -59.88 26.19 2.50
C GLN A 843 -60.89 27.31 2.77
N VAL A 844 -60.54 28.30 3.59
CA VAL A 844 -61.37 29.48 3.82
C VAL A 844 -61.52 30.30 2.53
N GLN A 845 -60.45 30.49 1.75
CA GLN A 845 -60.52 31.17 0.45
C GLN A 845 -61.39 30.40 -0.55
N GLU A 846 -61.25 29.07 -0.63
CA GLU A 846 -62.11 28.24 -1.49
C GLU A 846 -63.59 28.31 -1.06
N ALA A 847 -63.85 28.29 0.24
CA ALA A 847 -65.22 28.42 0.77
C ALA A 847 -65.81 29.80 0.44
N HIS A 848 -65.02 30.88 0.53
CA HIS A 848 -65.45 32.21 0.10
C HIS A 848 -65.78 32.25 -1.38
N LYS A 849 -64.94 31.63 -2.23
CA LYS A 849 -65.20 31.53 -3.66
C LYS A 849 -66.48 30.73 -3.95
N ARG A 850 -66.69 29.59 -3.29
CA ARG A 850 -67.93 28.79 -3.43
C ARG A 850 -69.16 29.55 -2.95
N MET A 851 -69.07 30.32 -1.86
CA MET A 851 -70.19 31.17 -1.43
C MET A 851 -70.52 32.26 -2.47
N GLN A 852 -69.49 32.82 -3.11
CA GLN A 852 -69.67 33.82 -4.16
C GLN A 852 -70.34 33.20 -5.40
N ASP A 853 -69.89 32.01 -5.81
CA ASP A 853 -70.47 31.25 -6.91
C ASP A 853 -71.94 30.88 -6.60
N LEU A 854 -72.22 30.36 -5.40
CA LEU A 854 -73.59 30.04 -4.96
C LEU A 854 -74.47 31.30 -4.84
N SER A 855 -73.92 32.44 -4.45
CA SER A 855 -74.68 33.71 -4.45
C SER A 855 -75.06 34.11 -5.87
N SER A 856 -74.15 33.96 -6.84
CA SER A 856 -74.45 34.25 -8.24
C SER A 856 -75.50 33.29 -8.82
N GLU A 857 -75.45 32.02 -8.41
CA GLU A 857 -76.40 30.99 -8.81
C GLU A 857 -77.78 31.23 -8.17
N ARG A 858 -77.82 31.63 -6.89
CA ARG A 858 -79.05 32.07 -6.21
C ARG A 858 -79.67 33.26 -6.94
N ASP A 859 -78.88 34.25 -7.34
CA ASP A 859 -79.40 35.43 -8.03
C ASP A 859 -79.97 35.07 -9.42
N SER A 860 -79.32 34.13 -10.12
CA SER A 860 -79.83 33.55 -11.37
C SER A 860 -81.15 32.76 -11.17
N LEU A 861 -81.20 31.92 -10.14
CA LEU A 861 -82.40 31.15 -9.77
C LEU A 861 -83.54 32.05 -9.29
N SER A 862 -83.24 33.14 -8.58
CA SER A 862 -84.23 34.15 -8.18
C SER A 862 -84.83 34.83 -9.39
N ALA A 863 -84.01 35.20 -10.38
CA ALA A 863 -84.51 35.76 -11.64
C ALA A 863 -85.38 34.74 -12.42
N GLN A 864 -85.02 33.45 -12.39
CA GLN A 864 -85.84 32.37 -12.95
C GLN A 864 -87.16 32.18 -12.19
N LEU A 865 -87.14 32.28 -10.86
CA LEU A 865 -88.33 32.16 -10.02
C LEU A 865 -89.27 33.34 -10.25
N ASP A 866 -88.78 34.58 -10.34
CA ASP A 866 -89.59 35.75 -10.68
C ASP A 866 -90.26 35.59 -12.05
N LEU A 867 -89.54 35.05 -13.05
CA LEU A 867 -90.11 34.71 -14.35
C LEU A 867 -91.23 33.65 -14.25
N THR A 868 -91.05 32.68 -13.35
CA THR A 868 -92.00 31.56 -13.16
C THR A 868 -93.22 32.00 -12.36
N VAL A 869 -93.06 32.86 -11.36
CA VAL A 869 -94.16 33.48 -10.59
C VAL A 869 -95.00 34.38 -11.50
N THR A 870 -94.36 35.21 -12.32
CA THR A 870 -95.07 36.04 -13.32
C THR A 870 -95.87 35.18 -14.30
N LYS A 871 -95.32 34.01 -14.68
CA LYS A 871 -96.01 33.04 -15.54
C LYS A 871 -97.17 32.33 -14.82
N ALA A 872 -97.01 31.97 -13.55
CA ALA A 872 -98.06 31.36 -12.73
C ALA A 872 -99.22 32.32 -12.42
N GLU A 873 -98.94 33.60 -12.17
CA GLU A 873 -99.97 34.64 -12.01
C GLU A 873 -100.77 34.85 -13.31
N SER A 874 -100.11 34.77 -14.48
CA SER A 874 -100.78 34.83 -15.77
C SER A 874 -101.66 33.59 -16.05
N GLU A 875 -101.26 32.40 -15.62
CA GLU A 875 -102.04 31.16 -15.75
C GLU A 875 -103.20 31.08 -14.75
N GLN A 876 -103.07 31.68 -13.56
CA GLN A 876 -104.15 31.73 -12.56
C GLN A 876 -105.26 32.71 -12.98
N LEU A 877 -104.91 33.82 -13.64
CA LEU A 877 -105.87 34.72 -14.27
C LEU A 877 -106.61 34.05 -15.44
N ALA A 878 -105.93 33.22 -16.23
CA ALA A 878 -106.53 32.47 -17.33
C ALA A 878 -107.51 31.37 -16.84
N ARG A 879 -107.23 30.73 -15.70
CA ARG A 879 -108.14 29.71 -15.10
C ARG A 879 -109.40 30.34 -14.48
N ALA A 880 -109.30 31.51 -13.87
CA ALA A 880 -110.47 32.24 -13.37
C ALA A 880 -111.46 32.61 -14.50
N LEU A 881 -110.95 32.96 -15.69
CA LEU A 881 -111.76 33.24 -16.87
C LEU A 881 -112.39 31.98 -17.50
N GLN A 882 -111.78 30.80 -17.29
CA GLN A 882 -112.29 29.53 -17.80
C GLN A 882 -113.38 28.89 -16.91
N GLU A 883 -113.36 29.14 -15.60
CA GLU A 883 -114.37 28.63 -14.66
C GLU A 883 -115.71 29.37 -14.79
N GLU A 884 -115.72 30.62 -15.24
CA GLU A 884 -116.95 31.39 -15.48
C GLU A 884 -117.70 30.88 -16.74
N GLN A 885 -116.99 30.41 -17.78
CA GLN A 885 -117.58 29.83 -18.99
C GLN A 885 -118.10 28.38 -18.81
N TYR A 886 -117.59 27.64 -17.81
CA TYR A 886 -117.98 26.24 -17.60
C TYR A 886 -119.32 26.09 -16.84
N PHE A 887 -119.78 27.14 -16.14
CA PHE A 887 -121.07 27.14 -15.45
C PHE A 887 -122.25 27.26 -16.43
N GLU A 888 -122.10 27.97 -17.56
CA GLU A 888 -123.16 28.13 -18.56
C GLU A 888 -123.38 26.87 -19.41
N LEU A 889 -122.34 26.06 -19.67
CA LEU A 889 -122.46 24.86 -20.52
C LEU A 889 -123.04 23.62 -19.79
N SER A 890 -123.08 23.62 -18.46
CA SER A 890 -123.57 22.47 -17.68
C SER A 890 -125.11 22.35 -17.70
N GLN A 891 -125.83 23.44 -18.03
CA GLN A 891 -127.30 23.44 -18.13
C GLN A 891 -127.85 22.71 -19.37
N GLU A 892 -127.06 22.46 -20.42
CA GLU A 892 -127.56 21.85 -21.67
C GLU A 892 -127.24 20.35 -21.83
N ASN A 893 -126.38 19.79 -20.96
CA ASN A 893 -125.98 18.37 -21.00
C ASN A 893 -127.09 17.39 -20.54
N LYS A 894 -128.31 17.89 -20.30
CA LYS A 894 -129.47 17.11 -19.86
C LYS A 894 -130.51 16.80 -20.93
N LYS A 895 -130.32 17.16 -22.21
CA LYS A 895 -131.36 16.87 -23.24
C LYS A 895 -130.93 16.18 -24.54
N ALA A 896 -129.64 15.99 -24.84
CA ALA A 896 -129.23 15.40 -26.12
C ALA A 896 -128.50 14.03 -26.01
N VAL A 897 -128.99 13.22 -25.06
CA VAL A 897 -128.89 11.75 -24.95
C VAL A 897 -129.24 10.98 -26.25
N THR A 898 -129.62 11.67 -27.32
CA THR A 898 -130.11 11.11 -28.58
C THR A 898 -129.15 11.31 -29.74
N ARG A 899 -127.84 11.38 -29.46
CA ARG A 899 -126.86 11.32 -30.55
C ARG A 899 -125.80 10.26 -30.40
N HIS A 900 -126.26 9.10 -29.99
CA HIS A 900 -125.79 7.86 -30.60
C HIS A 900 -124.31 7.59 -30.39
N LYS A 901 -123.97 6.69 -29.46
CA LYS A 901 -124.15 5.24 -29.74
C LYS A 901 -123.72 4.82 -31.16
N GLN A 902 -122.60 5.35 -31.63
CA GLN A 902 -121.76 4.82 -32.70
C GLN A 902 -120.50 5.66 -32.60
N GLU A 903 -119.59 5.37 -31.68
CA GLU A 903 -118.34 4.69 -32.04
C GLU A 903 -117.65 4.17 -30.76
N ILE A 904 -118.44 3.80 -29.75
CA ILE A 904 -118.00 2.97 -28.62
C ILE A 904 -118.03 1.52 -29.10
N GLY A 905 -117.01 1.18 -29.86
CA GLY A 905 -116.75 -0.13 -30.41
C GLY A 905 -115.29 -0.20 -30.76
N GLU A 906 -114.54 -0.83 -29.86
CA GLU A 906 -113.41 -1.64 -30.30
C GLU A 906 -112.27 -0.87 -30.96
N LYS A 907 -111.60 0.01 -30.20
CA LYS A 907 -110.15 -0.17 -30.02
C LYS A 907 -109.84 -0.03 -28.55
N GLU A 908 -109.89 -1.17 -27.88
CA GLU A 908 -108.66 -1.92 -27.60
C GLU A 908 -107.96 -1.21 -26.45
N SER A 909 -108.55 -1.35 -25.26
CA SER A 909 -108.22 -2.48 -24.39
C SER A 909 -106.76 -2.45 -24.00
N THR A 910 -106.55 -2.47 -22.69
CA THR A 910 -105.34 -3.03 -22.09
C THR A 910 -104.15 -2.10 -22.35
N ILE A 911 -103.79 -1.23 -21.42
CA ILE A 911 -102.85 -1.64 -20.37
C ILE A 911 -102.91 -0.65 -19.19
N THR A 912 -104.00 0.10 -19.05
CA THR A 912 -104.43 0.59 -17.72
C THR A 912 -105.38 -0.43 -17.12
N ARG A 913 -104.86 -1.44 -16.44
CA ARG A 913 -105.69 -2.07 -15.40
C ARG A 913 -104.99 -2.68 -14.19
N ALA A 914 -103.69 -2.91 -14.15
CA ALA A 914 -103.18 -3.67 -13.00
C ALA A 914 -101.84 -3.19 -12.47
N VAL A 915 -101.80 -1.89 -12.16
CA VAL A 915 -100.98 -1.33 -11.09
C VAL A 915 -101.27 -1.96 -9.72
N ASN A 916 -102.32 -2.75 -9.52
CA ASN A 916 -102.84 -2.96 -8.17
C ASN A 916 -102.91 -4.41 -7.73
N LYS A 917 -101.74 -5.01 -7.48
CA LYS A 917 -101.63 -6.04 -6.44
C LYS A 917 -100.17 -6.28 -6.08
N LEU A 918 -99.87 -6.23 -4.78
CA LEU A 918 -98.59 -6.61 -4.16
C LEU A 918 -97.58 -5.46 -4.04
N ALA A 919 -98.04 -4.22 -3.87
CA ALA A 919 -97.99 -3.63 -2.53
C ALA A 919 -98.22 -4.65 -1.40
N GLU A 920 -97.29 -4.58 -0.46
CA GLU A 920 -97.52 -4.87 0.93
C GLU A 920 -97.45 -6.33 1.39
N ILE A 921 -96.37 -6.54 2.15
CA ILE A 921 -96.42 -7.18 3.47
C ILE A 921 -96.64 -8.68 3.38
N MET A 922 -95.56 -9.43 3.59
CA MET A 922 -95.50 -10.52 4.58
C MET A 922 -94.11 -11.17 4.49
N ASN A 923 -93.23 -10.86 5.43
CA ASN A 923 -93.05 -11.67 6.63
C ASN A 923 -92.54 -13.08 6.34
N ARG A 924 -91.31 -13.29 6.83
CA ARG A 924 -90.94 -14.31 7.82
C ARG A 924 -90.69 -15.75 7.35
N LYS A 925 -89.48 -16.16 7.74
CA LYS A 925 -89.15 -17.33 8.58
C LYS A 925 -89.17 -18.73 7.96
N ASP A 926 -87.96 -19.30 8.06
CA ASP A 926 -87.62 -20.53 8.78
C ASP A 926 -87.98 -21.91 8.21
N MET A 927 -86.94 -22.78 8.29
CA MET A 927 -86.93 -24.24 8.49
C MET A 927 -87.21 -25.10 7.23
N LYS A 928 -86.58 -26.26 6.99
CA LYS A 928 -85.51 -27.07 7.60
C LYS A 928 -85.25 -28.29 6.66
N LEU A 929 -84.12 -29.00 6.89
CA LEU A 929 -83.81 -30.41 6.54
C LEU A 929 -83.50 -30.69 5.05
N ASP A 930 -82.50 -31.49 4.64
CA ASP A 930 -81.77 -32.57 5.32
C ASP A 930 -80.42 -32.93 4.62
N GLN A 931 -79.42 -33.36 5.40
CA GLN A 931 -78.32 -34.35 5.16
C GLN A 931 -77.40 -34.29 3.89
N LYS A 932 -76.08 -34.56 3.89
CA LYS A 932 -75.07 -35.03 4.86
C LYS A 932 -73.66 -34.93 4.22
N LYS A 933 -72.63 -34.76 5.07
CA LYS A 933 -71.21 -35.18 4.97
C LYS A 933 -70.19 -34.37 4.11
N LYS A 934 -69.23 -33.77 4.84
CA LYS A 934 -67.74 -33.80 4.69
C LYS A 934 -67.06 -32.43 4.62
N GLY A 935 -66.11 -32.24 5.54
CA GLY A 935 -64.78 -31.66 5.26
C GLY A 935 -64.67 -30.13 5.17
N SER A 936 -63.99 -29.54 6.14
CA SER A 936 -63.61 -28.12 6.21
C SER A 936 -62.97 -27.62 4.90
N THR A 937 -63.74 -26.84 4.14
CA THR A 937 -63.32 -26.11 2.92
C THR A 937 -63.61 -24.61 3.02
N ALA A 938 -64.02 -24.14 4.21
CA ALA A 938 -64.35 -22.74 4.48
C ALA A 938 -63.17 -21.95 5.07
N ASP A 939 -62.37 -22.57 5.95
CA ASP A 939 -61.19 -21.90 6.53
C ASP A 939 -60.04 -21.74 5.53
N LEU A 940 -59.90 -22.68 4.58
CA LEU A 940 -58.90 -22.57 3.51
C LEU A 940 -59.22 -21.41 2.55
N ARG A 941 -60.49 -21.24 2.18
CA ARG A 941 -60.94 -20.13 1.30
C ARG A 941 -60.93 -18.78 2.00
N LYS A 942 -61.10 -18.75 3.33
CA LYS A 942 -61.00 -17.53 4.13
C LYS A 942 -59.53 -17.12 4.31
N LYS A 943 -58.65 -18.09 4.61
CA LYS A 943 -57.20 -17.86 4.67
C LYS A 943 -56.59 -17.54 3.30
N GLU A 944 -57.05 -18.13 2.20
CA GLU A 944 -56.60 -17.73 0.85
C GLU A 944 -57.05 -16.31 0.47
N LYS A 945 -58.25 -15.89 0.89
CA LYS A 945 -58.71 -14.52 0.69
C LYS A 945 -57.96 -13.52 1.58
N GLU A 946 -57.68 -13.86 2.83
CA GLU A 946 -56.85 -13.03 3.72
C GLU A 946 -55.40 -13.00 3.24
N ASN A 947 -54.83 -14.10 2.77
CA ASN A 947 -53.45 -14.14 2.27
C ASN A 947 -53.31 -13.38 0.94
N ARG A 948 -54.28 -13.50 0.01
CA ARG A 948 -54.31 -12.64 -1.20
C ARG A 948 -54.53 -11.16 -0.86
N LYS A 949 -55.32 -10.85 0.16
CA LYS A 949 -55.52 -9.47 0.62
C LYS A 949 -54.26 -8.90 1.27
N LEU A 950 -53.58 -9.70 2.10
CA LEU A 950 -52.30 -9.34 2.73
C LEU A 950 -51.17 -9.28 1.72
N GLN A 951 -51.14 -10.11 0.68
CA GLN A 951 -50.19 -9.98 -0.43
C GLN A 951 -50.45 -8.75 -1.29
N LEU A 952 -51.72 -8.37 -1.49
CA LEU A 952 -52.08 -7.15 -2.20
C LEU A 952 -51.72 -5.90 -1.38
N GLU A 953 -51.97 -5.93 -0.06
CA GLU A 953 -51.58 -4.88 0.88
C GLU A 953 -50.06 -4.80 0.99
N LEU A 954 -49.34 -5.93 1.05
CA LEU A 954 -47.87 -5.97 1.07
C LEU A 954 -47.27 -5.46 -0.25
N ASN A 955 -47.87 -5.78 -1.39
CA ASN A 955 -47.42 -5.24 -2.68
C ASN A 955 -47.76 -3.76 -2.82
N GLN A 956 -48.91 -3.30 -2.32
CA GLN A 956 -49.22 -1.86 -2.25
C GLN A 956 -48.27 -1.13 -1.32
N GLU A 957 -47.91 -1.71 -0.16
CA GLU A 957 -46.97 -1.08 0.77
C GLU A 957 -45.54 -1.12 0.23
N LYS A 958 -45.14 -2.19 -0.49
CA LYS A 958 -43.88 -2.25 -1.24
C LYS A 958 -43.83 -1.24 -2.38
N GLU A 959 -44.93 -1.04 -3.12
CA GLU A 959 -45.00 -0.02 -4.17
C GLU A 959 -44.99 1.39 -3.60
N LYS A 960 -45.64 1.62 -2.44
CA LYS A 960 -45.55 2.89 -1.70
C LYS A 960 -44.15 3.12 -1.16
N PHE A 961 -43.49 2.10 -0.60
CA PHE A 961 -42.11 2.20 -0.15
C PHE A 961 -41.14 2.43 -1.31
N ASN A 962 -41.34 1.77 -2.45
CA ASN A 962 -40.56 2.02 -3.66
C ASN A 962 -40.82 3.42 -4.22
N HIS A 963 -42.07 3.90 -4.24
CA HIS A 963 -42.37 5.29 -4.61
C HIS A 963 -41.78 6.29 -3.64
N MET A 964 -41.76 5.98 -2.35
CA MET A 964 -41.20 6.83 -1.31
C MET A 964 -39.67 6.80 -1.32
N ALA A 965 -39.05 5.66 -1.61
CA ALA A 965 -37.62 5.53 -1.84
C ALA A 965 -37.20 6.26 -3.12
N ILE A 966 -37.94 6.13 -4.22
CA ILE A 966 -37.73 6.89 -5.45
C ILE A 966 -37.93 8.38 -5.19
N LYS A 967 -38.94 8.76 -4.40
CA LYS A 967 -39.20 10.16 -4.01
C LYS A 967 -38.05 10.71 -3.15
N TYR A 968 -37.58 9.99 -2.14
CA TYR A 968 -36.46 10.42 -1.31
C TYR A 968 -35.14 10.41 -2.06
N GLN A 969 -34.95 9.48 -2.99
CA GLN A 969 -33.77 9.47 -3.85
C GLN A 969 -33.81 10.62 -4.86
N LYS A 970 -35.00 10.99 -5.34
CA LYS A 970 -35.22 12.17 -6.16
C LYS A 970 -35.04 13.46 -5.34
N GLU A 971 -35.55 13.55 -4.13
CA GLU A 971 -35.37 14.69 -3.21
C GLU A 971 -33.90 14.83 -2.77
N LEU A 972 -33.18 13.73 -2.54
CA LEU A 972 -31.74 13.74 -2.29
C LEU A 972 -30.97 14.21 -3.52
N SER A 973 -31.36 13.75 -4.71
CA SER A 973 -30.75 14.19 -5.97
C SER A 973 -31.06 15.67 -6.25
N GLU A 974 -32.27 16.14 -5.94
CA GLU A 974 -32.68 17.55 -6.05
C GLU A 974 -31.98 18.43 -5.01
N MET A 975 -31.79 17.95 -3.77
CA MET A 975 -31.02 18.66 -2.74
C MET A 975 -29.53 18.69 -3.05
N GLN A 976 -28.95 17.60 -3.59
CA GLN A 976 -27.57 17.59 -4.07
C GLN A 976 -27.39 18.50 -5.28
N ALA A 977 -28.37 18.54 -6.19
CA ALA A 977 -28.39 19.48 -7.31
C ALA A 977 -28.50 20.94 -6.81
N GLN A 978 -29.37 21.23 -5.84
CA GLN A 978 -29.49 22.56 -5.23
C GLN A 978 -28.23 22.96 -4.46
N LEU A 979 -27.57 22.03 -3.76
CA LEU A 979 -26.32 22.30 -3.06
C LEU A 979 -25.18 22.55 -4.06
N SER A 980 -25.17 21.83 -5.19
CA SER A 980 -24.25 22.08 -6.30
C SER A 980 -24.52 23.44 -6.95
N GLU A 981 -25.79 23.77 -7.22
CA GLU A 981 -26.20 25.08 -7.75
C GLU A 981 -25.81 26.22 -6.80
N GLU A 982 -26.08 26.10 -5.50
CA GLU A 982 -25.66 27.09 -4.49
C GLU A 982 -24.13 27.19 -4.36
N CYS A 983 -23.40 26.08 -4.48
CA CYS A 983 -21.94 26.11 -4.47
C CYS A 983 -21.39 26.83 -5.70
N THR A 984 -21.94 26.56 -6.88
CA THR A 984 -21.60 27.24 -8.13
C THR A 984 -21.95 28.73 -8.07
N TYR A 985 -23.14 29.07 -7.59
CA TYR A 985 -23.60 30.45 -7.45
C TYR A 985 -22.75 31.25 -6.46
N ARG A 986 -22.36 30.64 -5.33
CA ARG A 986 -21.43 31.25 -4.35
C ARG A 986 -20.05 31.48 -4.95
N ASN A 987 -19.52 30.54 -5.73
CA ASN A 987 -18.23 30.70 -6.40
C ASN A 987 -18.29 31.80 -7.47
N GLU A 988 -19.38 31.89 -8.25
CA GLU A 988 -19.59 32.96 -9.23
C GLU A 988 -19.70 34.33 -8.56
N LEU A 989 -20.46 34.46 -7.47
CA LEU A 989 -20.56 35.69 -6.68
C LEU A 989 -19.21 36.12 -6.11
N GLN A 990 -18.41 35.17 -5.60
CA GLN A 990 -17.07 35.46 -5.08
C GLN A 990 -16.12 35.94 -6.20
N MET A 991 -16.18 35.32 -7.38
CA MET A 991 -15.38 35.75 -8.53
C MET A 991 -15.79 37.15 -9.05
N GLN A 992 -17.09 37.48 -9.02
CA GLN A 992 -17.59 38.82 -9.34
C GLN A 992 -17.14 39.86 -8.30
N LEU A 993 -17.19 39.50 -7.01
CA LEU A 993 -16.70 40.35 -5.92
C LEU A 993 -15.20 40.66 -6.07
N ASP A 994 -14.37 39.65 -6.35
CA ASP A 994 -12.93 39.81 -6.57
C ASP A 994 -12.64 40.73 -7.78
N SER A 995 -13.45 40.64 -8.86
CA SER A 995 -13.35 41.55 -10.00
C SER A 995 -13.74 42.99 -9.64
N LYS A 996 -14.86 43.18 -8.92
CA LYS A 996 -15.31 44.51 -8.48
C LYS A 996 -14.35 45.15 -7.48
N GLU A 997 -13.70 44.37 -6.63
CA GLU A 997 -12.68 44.85 -5.69
C GLU A 997 -11.46 45.40 -6.44
N SER A 998 -11.02 44.73 -7.52
CA SER A 998 -9.96 45.24 -8.40
C SER A 998 -10.34 46.55 -9.10
N ASP A 999 -11.61 46.74 -9.47
CA ASP A 999 -12.08 47.98 -10.10
C ASP A 999 -12.18 49.13 -9.07
N ILE A 1000 -12.58 48.82 -7.83
CA ILE A 1000 -12.58 49.77 -6.71
C ILE A 1000 -11.15 50.23 -6.39
N GLU A 1001 -10.18 49.32 -6.38
CA GLU A 1001 -8.76 49.65 -6.17
C GLU A 1001 -8.26 50.62 -7.25
N GLN A 1002 -8.64 50.41 -8.51
CA GLN A 1002 -8.32 51.33 -9.61
C GLN A 1002 -8.96 52.71 -9.44
N LEU A 1003 -10.24 52.76 -9.04
CA LEU A 1003 -10.92 54.04 -8.80
C LEU A 1003 -10.28 54.80 -7.64
N ARG A 1004 -9.81 54.10 -6.60
CA ARG A 1004 -9.05 54.69 -5.48
C ARG A 1004 -7.70 55.25 -5.92
N GLU A 1005 -6.95 54.53 -6.76
CA GLU A 1005 -5.67 55.03 -7.31
C GLU A 1005 -5.88 56.28 -8.20
N LYS A 1006 -6.90 56.26 -9.07
CA LYS A 1006 -7.25 57.43 -9.90
C LYS A 1006 -7.72 58.62 -9.06
N LEU A 1007 -8.45 58.37 -7.98
CA LEU A 1007 -8.87 59.40 -7.03
C LEU A 1007 -7.66 60.01 -6.31
N ASN A 1008 -6.70 59.17 -5.87
CA ASN A 1008 -5.45 59.64 -5.26
C ASN A 1008 -4.57 60.46 -6.23
N ASP A 1009 -4.49 60.08 -7.51
CA ASP A 1009 -3.76 60.86 -8.53
C ASP A 1009 -4.46 62.21 -8.80
N LEU A 1010 -5.80 62.23 -8.85
CA LEU A 1010 -6.57 63.48 -8.96
C LEU A 1010 -6.41 64.36 -7.71
N GLN A 1011 -6.35 63.76 -6.52
CA GLN A 1011 -6.11 64.47 -5.26
C GLN A 1011 -4.71 65.11 -5.24
N GLN A 1012 -3.67 64.37 -5.66
CA GLN A 1012 -2.29 64.88 -5.79
C GLN A 1012 -2.16 65.98 -6.86
N ARG A 1013 -2.99 65.97 -7.91
CA ARG A 1013 -3.04 67.04 -8.91
C ARG A 1013 -3.75 68.30 -8.42
N MET A 1014 -4.76 68.18 -7.55
CA MET A 1014 -5.40 69.34 -6.90
C MET A 1014 -4.52 69.98 -5.82
N ASP A 1015 -3.78 69.18 -5.05
CA ASP A 1015 -2.88 69.68 -4.00
C ASP A 1015 -1.63 70.41 -4.57
N ASN A 1016 -1.36 70.25 -5.87
CA ASN A 1016 -0.23 70.89 -6.56
C ASN A 1016 -0.60 72.13 -7.41
N SER A 1017 -1.84 72.63 -7.34
CA SER A 1017 -2.22 73.89 -7.98
C SER A 1017 -2.07 75.10 -7.06
N SER A 1018 -0.83 75.44 -6.69
CA SER A 1018 -0.46 76.83 -6.37
C SER A 1018 1.03 77.09 -6.59
N VAL A 1019 1.31 78.09 -7.43
CA VAL A 1019 2.59 78.81 -7.68
C VAL A 1019 3.53 78.24 -8.78
N THR A 1020 3.38 78.81 -10.00
CA THR A 1020 4.38 79.27 -11.01
C THR A 1020 5.84 78.81 -10.92
N SER A 1021 6.61 78.47 -11.97
CA SER A 1021 6.63 78.89 -13.39
C SER A 1021 7.59 77.99 -14.22
N LEU A 1022 7.13 77.65 -15.44
CA LEU A 1022 7.80 77.31 -16.71
C LEU A 1022 9.35 77.19 -16.79
N GLN A 1023 9.83 76.03 -17.28
CA GLN A 1023 10.49 75.93 -18.59
C GLN A 1023 10.50 74.49 -19.13
N THR A 1024 10.28 74.40 -20.43
CA THR A 1024 10.11 73.22 -21.28
C THR A 1024 11.43 72.54 -21.63
N ASP A 1025 11.48 71.21 -21.57
CA ASP A 1025 12.18 70.40 -22.58
C ASP A 1025 11.59 68.99 -22.65
N GLU A 1026 11.25 68.57 -23.87
CA GLU A 1026 10.63 67.29 -24.18
C GLU A 1026 11.61 66.12 -23.96
N THR A 1027 11.30 65.25 -23.02
CA THR A 1027 11.59 63.80 -23.08
C THR A 1027 10.47 63.07 -22.34
N ASP A 1028 9.40 62.79 -23.08
CA ASP A 1028 8.26 62.00 -22.63
C ASP A 1028 8.70 60.53 -22.43
N SER A 1029 8.93 60.13 -21.18
CA SER A 1029 8.89 58.71 -20.77
C SER A 1029 8.73 58.56 -19.26
N ASN A 1030 7.74 59.24 -18.68
CA ASN A 1030 7.21 58.89 -17.35
C ASN A 1030 5.68 58.78 -17.44
N ILE A 1031 5.23 57.82 -18.26
CA ILE A 1031 3.87 57.27 -18.15
C ILE A 1031 3.88 56.39 -16.90
N ALA A 1032 3.05 56.75 -15.93
CA ALA A 1032 2.70 55.97 -14.75
C ALA A 1032 2.56 54.48 -15.08
N GLU A 1033 3.04 53.58 -14.20
CA GLU A 1033 2.91 52.12 -14.37
C GLU A 1033 1.45 51.73 -14.63
N SER A 1034 1.10 51.61 -15.91
CA SER A 1034 -0.23 51.22 -16.37
C SER A 1034 -0.49 49.77 -15.98
N ARG A 1035 -1.67 49.50 -15.40
CA ARG A 1035 -2.23 48.16 -15.11
C ARG A 1035 -1.78 47.16 -16.18
N LEU A 1036 -1.08 46.09 -15.79
CA LEU A 1036 -0.67 45.05 -16.74
C LEU A 1036 -1.90 44.28 -17.18
N GLU A 1037 -2.38 44.61 -18.37
CA GLU A 1037 -3.50 43.96 -19.03
C GLU A 1037 -3.20 43.70 -20.50
N GLY A 1038 -3.80 42.66 -21.05
CA GLY A 1038 -3.67 42.35 -22.47
C GLY A 1038 -4.08 40.93 -22.81
N TRP A 1039 -4.06 40.63 -24.10
CA TRP A 1039 -4.43 39.32 -24.62
C TRP A 1039 -3.29 38.31 -24.45
N LEU A 1040 -3.56 37.21 -23.76
CA LEU A 1040 -2.69 36.05 -23.68
C LEU A 1040 -3.42 34.81 -24.22
N SER A 1041 -2.66 33.85 -24.72
CA SER A 1041 -3.20 32.60 -25.22
C SER A 1041 -2.86 31.45 -24.28
N ILE A 1042 -3.87 30.70 -23.85
CA ILE A 1042 -3.77 29.58 -22.91
C ILE A 1042 -4.11 28.28 -23.65
N PRO A 1043 -3.47 27.13 -23.36
CA PRO A 1043 -3.82 25.86 -23.98
C PRO A 1043 -5.28 25.45 -23.70
N ASN A 1044 -5.98 24.91 -24.71
CA ASN A 1044 -7.37 24.43 -24.57
C ASN A 1044 -7.53 23.27 -23.55
N ARG A 1045 -6.45 22.55 -23.21
CA ARG A 1045 -6.37 21.53 -22.15
C ARG A 1045 -5.02 21.63 -21.44
N ALA A 1046 -4.96 21.24 -20.16
CA ALA A 1046 -3.77 21.37 -19.31
C ALA A 1046 -2.47 20.93 -20.03
N ASN A 1047 -1.65 21.92 -20.36
CA ASN A 1047 -0.27 21.83 -20.87
C ASN A 1047 -0.02 20.92 -22.10
N ILE A 1048 -1.02 20.71 -22.98
CA ILE A 1048 -0.83 19.90 -24.20
C ILE A 1048 -1.38 20.61 -25.46
N LYS A 1049 -0.50 20.90 -26.41
CA LYS A 1049 -0.76 21.61 -27.69
C LYS A 1049 -1.65 20.84 -28.71
N ARG A 1050 -2.33 19.76 -28.33
CA ARG A 1050 -3.09 18.91 -29.28
C ARG A 1050 -4.45 19.52 -29.66
N TYR A 1051 -4.90 20.57 -28.98
CA TYR A 1051 -6.28 21.13 -29.10
C TYR A 1051 -6.33 22.65 -29.39
N GLY A 1052 -5.23 23.28 -29.80
CA GLY A 1052 -5.17 24.72 -30.12
C GLY A 1052 -4.97 25.63 -28.91
N TRP A 1053 -4.71 26.91 -29.18
CA TRP A 1053 -4.57 27.99 -28.20
C TRP A 1053 -5.89 28.76 -28.06
N LYS A 1054 -6.36 28.97 -26.83
CA LYS A 1054 -7.52 29.80 -26.51
C LYS A 1054 -7.07 31.18 -26.08
N LYS A 1055 -7.50 32.21 -26.82
CA LYS A 1055 -7.19 33.60 -26.52
C LYS A 1055 -8.06 34.08 -25.35
N GLN A 1056 -7.45 34.69 -24.33
CA GLN A 1056 -8.13 35.23 -23.16
C GLN A 1056 -7.54 36.61 -22.81
N TYR A 1057 -8.39 37.50 -22.30
CA TYR A 1057 -7.97 38.82 -21.85
C TYR A 1057 -7.56 38.72 -20.37
N VAL A 1058 -6.32 39.07 -20.06
CA VAL A 1058 -5.74 38.89 -18.72
C VAL A 1058 -5.52 40.23 -18.06
N VAL A 1059 -5.91 40.34 -16.80
CA VAL A 1059 -5.80 41.58 -16.01
C VAL A 1059 -5.16 41.27 -14.67
N VAL A 1060 -4.07 41.98 -14.34
CA VAL A 1060 -3.30 41.76 -13.11
C VAL A 1060 -3.59 42.89 -12.11
N SER A 1061 -4.20 42.56 -10.97
CA SER A 1061 -4.41 43.50 -9.85
C SER A 1061 -3.22 43.46 -8.87
N SER A 1062 -3.33 44.09 -7.70
CA SER A 1062 -2.28 44.02 -6.67
C SER A 1062 -2.15 42.62 -6.04
N LYS A 1063 -3.25 41.86 -5.98
CA LYS A 1063 -3.33 40.56 -5.29
C LYS A 1063 -3.82 39.39 -6.16
N LYS A 1064 -4.43 39.65 -7.33
CA LYS A 1064 -5.11 38.63 -8.15
C LYS A 1064 -4.76 38.76 -9.64
N ILE A 1065 -4.80 37.65 -10.37
CA ILE A 1065 -4.75 37.60 -11.84
C ILE A 1065 -6.12 37.11 -12.33
N LEU A 1066 -6.78 37.92 -13.15
CA LEU A 1066 -8.13 37.69 -13.66
C LEU A 1066 -8.06 37.35 -15.15
N PHE A 1067 -8.73 36.27 -15.57
CA PHE A 1067 -8.79 35.82 -16.96
C PHE A 1067 -10.22 35.91 -17.49
N TYR A 1068 -10.44 36.64 -18.59
CA TYR A 1068 -11.73 36.80 -19.25
C TYR A 1068 -11.72 36.11 -20.62
N ASN A 1069 -12.85 35.50 -21.04
CA ASN A 1069 -12.90 34.85 -22.35
C ASN A 1069 -12.98 35.87 -23.50
N ASP A 1070 -13.66 36.99 -23.27
CA ASP A 1070 -13.81 38.09 -24.22
C ASP A 1070 -13.89 39.46 -23.52
N GLU A 1071 -13.99 40.54 -24.29
CA GLU A 1071 -14.13 41.91 -23.75
C GLU A 1071 -15.48 42.16 -23.08
N GLN A 1072 -16.53 41.42 -23.46
CA GLN A 1072 -17.86 41.57 -22.89
C GLN A 1072 -17.92 40.99 -21.46
N ASP A 1073 -17.26 39.85 -21.24
CA ASP A 1073 -17.04 39.25 -19.92
C ASP A 1073 -16.29 40.20 -18.98
N LYS A 1074 -15.33 40.97 -19.52
CA LYS A 1074 -14.59 42.00 -18.77
C LYS A 1074 -15.50 43.16 -18.36
N GLU A 1075 -16.30 43.69 -19.28
CA GLU A 1075 -17.25 44.77 -19.00
C GLU A 1075 -18.32 44.37 -17.97
N GLN A 1076 -18.71 43.09 -17.97
CA GLN A 1076 -19.67 42.52 -17.02
C GLN A 1076 -19.03 42.07 -15.69
N SER A 1077 -17.71 42.22 -15.51
CA SER A 1077 -16.95 41.76 -14.35
C SER A 1077 -17.13 40.25 -14.06
N ASN A 1078 -17.13 39.43 -15.13
CA ASN A 1078 -17.38 38.00 -15.10
C ASN A 1078 -16.13 37.20 -15.51
N PRO A 1079 -15.12 37.04 -14.63
CA PRO A 1079 -13.90 36.32 -14.98
C PRO A 1079 -14.15 34.81 -15.13
N SER A 1080 -13.45 34.20 -16.08
CA SER A 1080 -13.45 32.74 -16.33
C SER A 1080 -12.53 31.97 -15.39
N MET A 1081 -11.48 32.62 -14.89
CA MET A 1081 -10.52 32.07 -13.93
C MET A 1081 -9.90 33.19 -13.10
N VAL A 1082 -9.67 32.93 -11.82
CA VAL A 1082 -8.99 33.84 -10.89
C VAL A 1082 -7.84 33.11 -10.21
N LEU A 1083 -6.64 33.71 -10.22
CA LEU A 1083 -5.46 33.21 -9.53
C LEU A 1083 -4.97 34.19 -8.46
N ASP A 1084 -4.58 33.70 -7.29
CA ASP A 1084 -3.93 34.49 -6.24
C ASP A 1084 -2.45 34.76 -6.57
N ILE A 1085 -2.03 36.04 -6.63
CA ILE A 1085 -0.64 36.44 -6.92
C ILE A 1085 0.30 35.97 -5.80
N ASP A 1086 -0.14 36.01 -4.54
CA ASP A 1086 0.65 35.57 -3.37
C ASP A 1086 0.92 34.05 -3.36
N LYS A 1087 0.21 33.30 -4.20
CA LYS A 1087 0.37 31.86 -4.40
C LYS A 1087 1.11 31.52 -5.70
N LEU A 1088 1.63 32.53 -6.41
CA LEU A 1088 2.45 32.37 -7.62
C LEU A 1088 3.91 32.14 -7.21
N PHE A 1089 4.46 30.96 -7.53
CA PHE A 1089 5.81 30.56 -7.13
C PHE A 1089 6.91 31.10 -8.05
N HIS A 1090 6.71 31.03 -9.37
CA HIS A 1090 7.65 31.58 -10.34
C HIS A 1090 7.00 31.83 -11.71
N VAL A 1091 7.63 32.74 -12.47
CA VAL A 1091 7.31 33.01 -13.87
C VAL A 1091 8.62 32.99 -14.67
N ARG A 1092 8.70 32.16 -15.73
CA ARG A 1092 9.92 32.02 -16.53
C ARG A 1092 9.64 31.80 -18.03
N PRO A 1093 10.58 32.13 -18.92
CA PRO A 1093 10.49 31.70 -20.32
C PRO A 1093 10.65 30.17 -20.44
N VAL A 1094 10.09 29.59 -21.50
CA VAL A 1094 10.20 28.15 -21.78
C VAL A 1094 11.33 27.85 -22.78
N THR A 1095 11.83 26.62 -22.74
CA THR A 1095 12.85 26.07 -23.65
C THR A 1095 12.27 24.93 -24.49
N GLN A 1096 12.96 24.49 -25.54
CA GLN A 1096 12.51 23.36 -26.40
C GLN A 1096 12.24 22.06 -25.59
N GLY A 1097 12.91 21.88 -24.45
CA GLY A 1097 12.68 20.74 -23.56
C GLY A 1097 11.40 20.83 -22.73
N ASP A 1098 10.88 22.04 -22.50
CA ASP A 1098 9.64 22.29 -21.75
C ASP A 1098 8.38 22.06 -22.60
N VAL A 1099 8.51 22.07 -23.94
CA VAL A 1099 7.40 21.98 -24.90
C VAL A 1099 7.70 21.01 -26.05
N TYR A 1100 7.18 19.78 -25.96
CA TYR A 1100 7.44 18.70 -26.92
C TYR A 1100 6.80 18.91 -28.32
N ARG A 1101 5.82 19.81 -28.47
CA ARG A 1101 5.06 20.01 -29.74
C ARG A 1101 4.87 21.48 -30.17
N ALA A 1102 5.54 22.46 -29.54
CA ALA A 1102 5.48 23.86 -29.95
C ALA A 1102 6.26 24.10 -31.25
N GLU A 1103 5.76 24.99 -32.13
CA GLU A 1103 6.49 25.35 -33.35
C GLU A 1103 7.69 26.21 -32.98
N THR A 1104 8.80 26.07 -33.71
CA THR A 1104 10.07 26.74 -33.38
C THR A 1104 9.94 28.27 -33.31
N GLU A 1105 8.98 28.85 -34.04
CA GLU A 1105 8.68 30.29 -34.07
C GLU A 1105 7.81 30.77 -32.88
N GLU A 1106 7.13 29.87 -32.17
CA GLU A 1106 6.28 30.19 -31.02
C GLU A 1106 7.04 30.13 -29.70
N ILE A 1107 8.06 29.26 -29.60
CA ILE A 1107 8.84 29.03 -28.37
C ILE A 1107 9.37 30.33 -27.74
N PRO A 1108 9.91 31.31 -28.50
CA PRO A 1108 10.39 32.56 -27.92
C PRO A 1108 9.29 33.44 -27.29
N ARG A 1109 8.02 33.15 -27.57
CA ARG A 1109 6.84 33.93 -27.12
C ARG A 1109 6.08 33.26 -25.96
N ILE A 1110 6.47 32.04 -25.59
CA ILE A 1110 5.81 31.28 -24.51
C ILE A 1110 6.53 31.52 -23.19
N PHE A 1111 5.76 31.62 -22.11
CA PHE A 1111 6.26 31.66 -20.74
C PHE A 1111 5.41 30.77 -19.83
N GLN A 1112 6.02 30.22 -18.79
CA GLN A 1112 5.38 29.34 -17.82
C GLN A 1112 5.20 30.08 -16.51
N ILE A 1113 4.02 29.90 -15.91
CA ILE A 1113 3.74 30.29 -14.53
C ILE A 1113 3.50 29.04 -13.68
N LEU A 1114 3.96 29.06 -12.43
CA LEU A 1114 3.73 27.99 -11.46
C LEU A 1114 3.05 28.57 -10.22
N TYR A 1115 1.99 27.93 -9.74
CA TYR A 1115 1.18 28.40 -8.61
C TYR A 1115 0.66 27.26 -7.73
N ALA A 1116 0.20 27.58 -6.51
CA ALA A 1116 -0.37 26.59 -5.59
C ALA A 1116 -1.79 26.16 -6.02
N ASN A 1117 -2.10 24.86 -5.93
CA ASN A 1117 -3.39 24.28 -6.34
C ASN A 1117 -4.61 24.90 -5.63
N GLU A 1118 -4.47 25.35 -4.38
CA GLU A 1118 -5.53 26.03 -3.60
C GLU A 1118 -5.69 27.52 -3.94
N GLY A 1119 -4.95 28.06 -4.91
CA GLY A 1119 -4.98 29.46 -5.32
C GLY A 1119 -5.78 29.74 -6.58
N GLU A 1120 -6.46 28.73 -7.13
CA GLU A 1120 -7.14 28.77 -8.41
C GLU A 1120 -8.64 28.51 -8.27
N CYS A 1121 -9.47 29.42 -8.80
CA CYS A 1121 -10.92 29.27 -8.90
C CYS A 1121 -11.36 29.28 -10.37
N ARG A 1122 -12.18 28.30 -10.79
CA ARG A 1122 -12.64 28.10 -12.18
C ARG A 1122 -14.16 27.88 -12.21
N LYS A 1123 -14.81 28.26 -13.32
CA LYS A 1123 -16.19 27.85 -13.61
C LYS A 1123 -16.24 26.37 -14.01
N GLU A 1124 -17.08 25.59 -13.34
CA GLU A 1124 -17.24 24.14 -13.53
C GLU A 1124 -17.93 23.83 -14.87
N ALA A 1125 -17.15 23.50 -15.90
CA ALA A 1125 -17.68 22.83 -17.09
C ALA A 1125 -16.85 21.62 -17.55
N GLU A 1126 -15.67 21.37 -16.96
CA GLU A 1126 -14.88 20.16 -17.28
C GLU A 1126 -14.04 19.74 -16.06
N MET A 1127 -14.50 18.76 -15.29
CA MET A 1127 -13.68 18.12 -14.26
C MET A 1127 -13.95 16.60 -14.24
N GLU A 1128 -13.04 15.82 -14.83
CA GLU A 1128 -12.96 14.37 -14.65
C GLU A 1128 -12.01 14.05 -13.47
N THR A 1129 -12.38 13.07 -12.67
CA THR A 1129 -11.65 12.56 -11.51
C THR A 1129 -10.39 11.77 -11.92
N VAL A 1130 -9.26 12.00 -11.26
CA VAL A 1130 -8.04 11.17 -11.37
C VAL A 1130 -7.67 10.59 -9.99
N PRO A 1131 -7.28 9.30 -9.87
CA PRO A 1131 -6.97 8.66 -8.60
C PRO A 1131 -5.59 9.05 -8.04
N GLN A 1132 -5.48 9.14 -6.72
CA GLN A 1132 -4.21 9.30 -6.00
C GLN A 1132 -3.39 8.00 -6.02
N GLY A 1133 -2.14 8.08 -6.47
CA GLY A 1133 -1.15 6.99 -6.45
C GLY A 1133 0.00 7.25 -5.46
N ASP A 1134 0.52 6.15 -4.93
CA ASP A 1134 1.43 6.00 -3.79
C ASP A 1134 2.81 6.69 -3.84
N LYS A 1135 3.36 6.95 -2.64
CA LYS A 1135 4.68 7.54 -2.37
C LYS A 1135 5.80 6.48 -2.37
N THR A 1136 6.86 6.63 -3.18
CA THR A 1136 8.16 5.96 -2.95
C THR A 1136 9.42 6.72 -3.45
N ASN A 1137 10.52 6.57 -2.69
CA ASN A 1137 11.97 6.65 -3.00
C ASN A 1137 12.59 7.91 -3.67
N CYS A 1138 13.03 8.88 -2.84
CA CYS A 1138 13.85 10.04 -3.24
C CYS A 1138 15.26 10.02 -2.59
N LEU A 1139 16.30 10.44 -3.33
CA LEU A 1139 17.71 10.53 -2.87
C LEU A 1139 18.16 12.01 -2.74
N PRO A 1140 18.37 12.54 -1.52
CA PRO A 1140 18.74 13.95 -1.34
C PRO A 1140 20.24 14.22 -1.52
N HIS A 1141 20.62 15.26 -2.28
CA HIS A 1141 22.03 15.66 -2.45
C HIS A 1141 22.23 17.14 -2.83
N LYS A 1142 23.02 17.90 -2.06
CA LYS A 1142 23.30 19.34 -2.29
C LYS A 1142 22.03 20.17 -2.58
N GLY A 1143 20.92 19.88 -1.89
CA GLY A 1143 19.61 20.54 -2.06
C GLY A 1143 18.72 19.95 -3.16
N HIS A 1144 19.24 19.03 -3.98
CA HIS A 1144 18.47 18.28 -4.97
C HIS A 1144 17.78 17.09 -4.32
N GLU A 1145 16.67 16.66 -4.92
CA GLU A 1145 15.94 15.46 -4.54
C GLU A 1145 15.86 14.56 -5.77
N PHE A 1146 16.82 13.65 -5.91
CA PHE A 1146 16.99 12.84 -7.10
C PHE A 1146 16.11 11.60 -7.07
N ILE A 1147 15.44 11.33 -8.18
CA ILE A 1147 14.69 10.10 -8.42
C ILE A 1147 15.50 9.25 -9.41
N PRO A 1148 15.66 7.93 -9.17
CA PRO A 1148 16.23 7.01 -10.14
C PRO A 1148 15.39 6.95 -11.41
N THR A 1149 16.02 7.22 -12.56
CA THR A 1149 15.36 7.24 -13.87
C THR A 1149 16.23 6.52 -14.91
N LEU A 1150 15.61 5.94 -15.93
CA LEU A 1150 16.29 5.30 -17.06
C LEU A 1150 15.90 6.00 -18.37
N TYR A 1151 16.89 6.42 -19.15
CA TYR A 1151 16.65 7.12 -20.42
C TYR A 1151 16.85 6.19 -21.61
N HIS A 1152 15.78 5.79 -22.29
CA HIS A 1152 15.88 4.97 -23.50
C HIS A 1152 15.99 5.80 -24.81
N PHE A 1153 15.95 7.13 -24.70
CA PHE A 1153 16.00 8.11 -25.80
C PHE A 1153 17.09 9.16 -25.54
N PRO A 1154 17.58 9.89 -26.58
CA PRO A 1154 18.68 10.83 -26.46
C PRO A 1154 18.55 11.81 -25.29
N SER A 1155 19.45 11.69 -24.31
CA SER A 1155 19.57 12.58 -23.14
C SER A 1155 20.99 12.53 -22.59
N ASN A 1156 21.56 13.67 -22.22
CA ASN A 1156 22.94 13.76 -21.77
C ASN A 1156 23.04 14.13 -20.30
N CYS A 1157 24.11 13.67 -19.66
CA CYS A 1157 24.44 13.99 -18.27
C CYS A 1157 24.88 15.44 -18.19
N GLU A 1158 24.26 16.23 -17.32
CA GLU A 1158 24.64 17.63 -17.13
C GLU A 1158 25.96 17.80 -16.37
N ALA A 1159 26.41 16.75 -15.66
CA ALA A 1159 27.68 16.76 -14.94
C ALA A 1159 28.89 16.45 -15.85
N CYS A 1160 28.77 15.47 -16.76
CA CYS A 1160 29.91 15.03 -17.59
C CYS A 1160 29.68 15.13 -19.10
N ALA A 1161 28.53 15.64 -19.54
CA ALA A 1161 28.10 15.73 -20.95
C ALA A 1161 28.06 14.39 -21.72
N LYS A 1162 28.26 13.24 -21.05
CA LYS A 1162 28.15 11.90 -21.66
C LYS A 1162 26.69 11.46 -21.77
N PRO A 1163 26.34 10.58 -22.72
CA PRO A 1163 24.98 10.05 -22.86
C PRO A 1163 24.47 9.37 -21.58
N LEU A 1164 23.27 9.73 -21.13
CA LEU A 1164 22.51 9.04 -20.09
C LEU A 1164 21.63 7.93 -20.65
N TRP A 1165 21.68 7.71 -21.96
CA TRP A 1165 20.71 6.89 -22.66
C TRP A 1165 21.33 5.73 -23.43
N HIS A 1166 20.59 4.63 -23.49
CA HIS A 1166 20.87 3.48 -24.35
C HIS A 1166 19.58 2.70 -24.58
N VAL A 1167 19.36 2.21 -25.82
CA VAL A 1167 18.08 1.63 -26.23
C VAL A 1167 17.70 0.39 -25.41
N PHE A 1168 18.66 -0.48 -25.09
CA PHE A 1168 18.40 -1.75 -24.40
C PHE A 1168 18.89 -1.81 -22.95
N LYS A 1169 19.82 -0.94 -22.58
CA LYS A 1169 20.49 -1.01 -21.28
C LYS A 1169 21.03 0.37 -20.89
N PRO A 1170 20.14 1.33 -20.61
CA PRO A 1170 20.55 2.69 -20.27
C PRO A 1170 21.42 2.69 -19.01
N PRO A 1171 22.49 3.50 -18.99
CA PRO A 1171 23.29 3.64 -17.79
C PRO A 1171 22.42 4.21 -16.65
N PRO A 1172 22.63 3.79 -15.39
CA PRO A 1172 21.86 4.29 -14.26
C PRO A 1172 21.90 5.82 -14.19
N ALA A 1173 20.74 6.45 -14.21
CA ALA A 1173 20.61 7.90 -14.19
C ALA A 1173 19.72 8.36 -13.04
N LEU A 1174 19.89 9.63 -12.68
CA LEU A 1174 19.18 10.32 -11.64
C LEU A 1174 18.64 11.62 -12.22
N GLU A 1175 17.41 11.96 -11.87
CA GLU A 1175 16.78 13.23 -12.23
C GLU A 1175 16.31 13.94 -10.97
N CYS A 1176 16.68 15.21 -10.80
CA CYS A 1176 16.23 15.99 -9.66
C CYS A 1176 14.75 16.36 -9.81
N ARG A 1177 13.91 15.97 -8.86
CA ARG A 1177 12.47 16.31 -8.82
C ARG A 1177 12.20 17.81 -8.73
N ARG A 1178 13.17 18.61 -8.25
CA ARG A 1178 13.01 20.05 -7.99
C ARG A 1178 13.47 20.93 -9.14
N CYS A 1179 14.52 20.55 -9.85
CA CYS A 1179 15.09 21.36 -10.92
C CYS A 1179 15.39 20.59 -12.21
N HIS A 1180 14.97 19.33 -12.29
CA HIS A 1180 15.09 18.44 -13.45
C HIS A 1180 16.51 18.20 -13.98
N VAL A 1181 17.54 18.57 -13.22
CA VAL A 1181 18.95 18.26 -13.54
C VAL A 1181 19.13 16.76 -13.64
N LYS A 1182 19.77 16.31 -14.72
CA LYS A 1182 19.98 14.89 -15.06
C LYS A 1182 21.44 14.51 -14.92
N CYS A 1183 21.74 13.47 -14.15
CA CYS A 1183 23.12 12.99 -13.99
C CYS A 1183 23.21 11.47 -13.92
N HIS A 1184 24.39 10.90 -14.18
CA HIS A 1184 24.63 9.49 -13.92
C HIS A 1184 24.60 9.23 -12.41
N LYS A 1185 24.05 8.09 -12.01
CA LYS A 1185 24.04 7.66 -10.60
C LYS A 1185 25.46 7.60 -10.01
N ASP A 1186 26.44 7.21 -10.82
CA ASP A 1186 27.86 7.18 -10.47
C ASP A 1186 28.41 8.52 -9.95
N HIS A 1187 27.95 9.67 -10.45
CA HIS A 1187 28.41 10.97 -9.96
C HIS A 1187 27.97 11.23 -8.53
N LEU A 1188 26.80 10.72 -8.16
CA LEU A 1188 26.28 10.79 -6.81
C LEU A 1188 27.00 9.79 -5.88
N ASP A 1189 27.20 8.56 -6.36
CA ASP A 1189 27.82 7.47 -5.59
C ASP A 1189 29.32 7.74 -5.32
N LYS A 1190 30.03 8.42 -6.23
CA LYS A 1190 31.45 8.79 -6.08
C LYS A 1190 31.69 10.13 -5.36
N LYS A 1191 30.62 10.85 -4.95
CA LYS A 1191 30.66 12.20 -4.34
C LYS A 1191 31.50 13.21 -5.13
N GLU A 1192 31.46 13.15 -6.46
CA GLU A 1192 32.20 14.08 -7.29
C GLU A 1192 31.61 15.51 -7.17
N ASP A 1193 32.45 16.53 -7.07
CA ASP A 1193 32.01 17.94 -6.88
C ASP A 1193 31.39 18.59 -8.14
N VAL A 1194 31.05 17.78 -9.12
CA VAL A 1194 30.66 18.19 -10.48
C VAL A 1194 29.19 18.63 -10.54
N ILE A 1195 28.36 18.26 -9.55
CA ILE A 1195 26.94 18.65 -9.47
C ILE A 1195 26.78 19.95 -8.64
N PRO A 1196 26.30 21.06 -9.23
CA PRO A 1196 26.06 22.31 -8.51
C PRO A 1196 24.86 22.21 -7.55
N PRO A 1197 24.79 23.01 -6.47
CA PRO A 1197 23.67 22.97 -5.52
C PRO A 1197 22.31 23.31 -6.14
N CYS A 1198 21.25 22.64 -5.70
CA CYS A 1198 19.91 22.90 -6.18
C CYS A 1198 19.45 24.30 -5.78
N LYS A 1199 18.96 25.05 -6.76
CA LYS A 1199 18.46 26.41 -6.54
C LYS A 1199 16.95 26.45 -6.25
N VAL A 1200 16.28 25.29 -6.13
CA VAL A 1200 14.81 25.17 -6.04
C VAL A 1200 14.41 24.45 -4.74
N ASN A 1201 13.53 25.06 -3.93
CA ASN A 1201 13.26 24.63 -2.54
C ASN A 1201 11.75 24.65 -2.13
N TYR A 1202 10.83 24.11 -2.94
CA TYR A 1202 9.41 23.95 -2.59
C TYR A 1202 8.89 22.51 -2.85
N ASP A 1203 7.79 22.13 -2.19
CA ASP A 1203 7.12 20.81 -2.29
C ASP A 1203 6.22 20.73 -3.53
N VAL A 1204 6.39 19.68 -4.34
CA VAL A 1204 5.74 19.51 -5.66
C VAL A 1204 4.37 18.82 -5.56
N THR A 1205 3.96 18.33 -4.38
CA THR A 1205 2.67 17.63 -4.26
C THR A 1205 1.44 18.55 -4.37
N SER A 1206 1.61 19.88 -4.33
CA SER A 1206 0.52 20.87 -4.38
C SER A 1206 0.67 21.98 -5.43
N ALA A 1207 1.68 21.94 -6.31
CA ALA A 1207 1.93 22.99 -7.31
C ALA A 1207 1.39 22.62 -8.71
N ARG A 1208 0.72 23.58 -9.38
CA ARG A 1208 0.26 23.47 -10.77
C ARG A 1208 1.05 24.40 -11.69
N ASP A 1209 1.29 23.96 -12.92
CA ASP A 1209 1.94 24.75 -13.97
C ASP A 1209 0.97 25.15 -15.08
N MET A 1210 1.18 26.34 -15.66
CA MET A 1210 0.39 26.84 -16.79
C MET A 1210 1.28 27.53 -17.80
N LEU A 1211 1.13 27.14 -19.08
CA LEU A 1211 1.79 27.77 -20.21
C LEU A 1211 0.96 28.92 -20.77
N LEU A 1212 1.60 30.07 -21.00
CA LEU A 1212 0.99 31.27 -21.58
C LEU A 1212 1.78 31.71 -22.81
N LEU A 1213 1.08 31.99 -23.91
CA LEU A 1213 1.65 32.49 -25.15
C LEU A 1213 1.31 33.98 -25.33
N ALA A 1214 2.35 34.82 -25.44
CA ALA A 1214 2.22 36.25 -25.77
C ALA A 1214 2.21 36.49 -27.28
N LEU A 1215 1.75 37.67 -27.74
CA LEU A 1215 1.68 37.96 -29.18
C LEU A 1215 3.08 38.13 -29.79
N THR A 1216 4.00 38.74 -29.03
CA THR A 1216 5.40 38.97 -29.43
C THR A 1216 6.39 38.59 -28.34
N GLN A 1217 7.66 38.43 -28.73
CA GLN A 1217 8.75 38.11 -27.78
C GLN A 1217 9.00 39.26 -26.79
N ASP A 1218 8.80 40.51 -27.21
CA ASP A 1218 8.97 41.66 -26.32
C ASP A 1218 7.82 41.79 -25.32
N GLU A 1219 6.59 41.44 -25.72
CA GLU A 1219 5.48 41.29 -24.78
C GLU A 1219 5.72 40.18 -23.77
N GLN A 1220 6.25 39.03 -24.19
CA GLN A 1220 6.61 37.94 -23.28
C GLN A 1220 7.60 38.41 -22.21
N LYS A 1221 8.65 39.18 -22.59
CA LYS A 1221 9.58 39.79 -21.64
C LYS A 1221 8.89 40.80 -20.71
N LYS A 1222 7.95 41.58 -21.21
CA LYS A 1222 7.16 42.54 -20.42
C LYS A 1222 6.30 41.83 -19.37
N TRP A 1223 5.60 40.75 -19.76
CA TRP A 1223 4.78 39.93 -18.87
C TRP A 1223 5.62 39.23 -17.78
N ILE A 1224 6.73 38.60 -18.16
CA ILE A 1224 7.65 37.96 -17.20
C ILE A 1224 8.23 39.01 -16.24
N GLY A 1225 8.68 40.16 -16.75
CA GLY A 1225 9.29 41.21 -15.94
C GLY A 1225 8.33 41.82 -14.94
N HIS A 1226 7.06 42.01 -15.32
CA HIS A 1226 6.07 42.64 -14.47
C HIS A 1226 5.45 41.67 -13.45
N LEU A 1227 5.17 40.42 -13.83
CA LEU A 1227 4.73 39.38 -12.88
C LEU A 1227 5.87 38.99 -11.93
N GLY A 1228 7.11 38.89 -12.44
CA GLY A 1228 8.30 38.60 -11.63
C GLY A 1228 8.63 39.65 -10.57
N LYS A 1229 8.20 40.91 -10.75
CA LYS A 1229 8.33 41.97 -9.74
C LYS A 1229 7.27 41.87 -8.62
N LYS A 1230 6.10 41.29 -8.93
CA LYS A 1230 4.97 41.12 -7.99
C LYS A 1230 5.03 39.81 -7.20
N ILE A 1231 5.85 38.83 -7.63
CA ILE A 1231 6.12 37.61 -6.85
C ILE A 1231 6.90 38.00 -5.58
N PRO A 1232 6.43 37.63 -4.37
CA PRO A 1232 7.15 37.89 -3.14
C PRO A 1232 8.58 37.33 -3.18
N LYS A 1233 9.60 38.16 -3.00
CA LYS A 1233 11.01 37.72 -2.94
C LYS A 1233 11.39 37.00 -1.64
N THR A 1234 10.43 36.86 -0.72
CA THR A 1234 10.56 36.21 0.58
C THR A 1234 9.28 35.42 0.86
N PRO A 1235 9.37 34.16 1.34
CA PRO A 1235 8.20 33.32 1.61
C PRO A 1235 7.36 33.87 2.77
N PRO A 1236 6.07 33.54 2.87
CA PRO A 1236 5.30 33.75 4.08
C PRO A 1236 5.98 33.02 5.25
N SER A 1237 6.01 33.64 6.43
CA SER A 1237 6.72 33.17 7.62
C SER A 1237 6.20 31.87 8.25
N THR A 1238 5.35 31.11 7.57
CA THR A 1238 4.76 29.86 8.08
C THR A 1238 5.45 28.58 7.61
N PHE A 1239 6.53 28.67 6.82
CA PHE A 1239 7.35 27.50 6.47
C PHE A 1239 8.84 27.82 6.56
N SER A 1240 9.40 27.70 7.75
CA SER A 1240 10.85 27.59 7.94
C SER A 1240 11.12 26.37 8.81
N ARG A 1241 11.42 25.23 8.17
CA ARG A 1241 12.20 24.17 8.83
C ARG A 1241 13.60 24.21 8.26
N ALA A 1242 14.53 24.59 9.13
CA ALA A 1242 15.95 24.65 8.87
C ALA A 1242 16.49 23.27 8.43
N SER A 1243 17.43 23.26 7.49
CA SER A 1243 18.41 22.19 7.40
C SER A 1243 19.82 22.79 7.41
N PRO A 1244 20.75 22.21 8.21
CA PRO A 1244 21.99 22.85 8.59
C PRO A 1244 23.07 22.64 7.53
N ARG A 1245 23.69 23.73 7.05
CA ARG A 1245 25.11 23.68 6.62
C ARG A 1245 25.86 24.91 7.10
N SER A 1246 26.77 24.63 8.03
CA SER A 1246 28.04 25.31 8.29
C SER A 1246 28.17 26.76 7.80
N MET A 1247 27.92 27.71 8.69
CA MET A 1247 28.66 28.96 8.68
C MET A 1247 30.02 28.71 9.32
N SER A 1248 31.03 28.52 8.47
CA SER A 1248 32.32 29.14 8.75
C SER A 1248 32.11 30.64 8.70
N THR A 1249 31.97 31.26 9.87
CA THR A 1249 32.23 32.69 10.01
C THR A 1249 33.74 32.85 10.11
N ARG A 1250 34.28 33.72 9.26
CA ARG A 1250 35.07 34.88 9.70
C ARG A 1250 35.19 35.84 8.51
N SER A 1251 34.41 36.92 8.52
CA SER A 1251 34.76 38.21 9.12
C SER A 1251 35.88 38.94 8.36
N GLY A 1252 35.50 39.95 7.60
CA GLY A 1252 36.24 41.21 7.55
C GLY A 1252 35.28 42.28 8.08
N PRO A 1253 35.77 43.22 8.90
CA PRO A 1253 36.14 44.48 8.27
C PRO A 1253 37.43 45.09 8.80
N ASN A 1254 37.99 45.92 7.92
CA ASN A 1254 38.95 46.98 8.15
C ASN A 1254 38.95 47.56 9.58
N GLN A 1255 40.14 47.62 10.19
CA GLN A 1255 40.91 48.87 10.36
C GLN A 1255 42.12 48.60 11.26
N SER A 1256 43.33 48.70 10.72
CA SER A 1256 44.38 49.52 11.34
C SER A 1256 45.58 49.68 10.40
N PHE A 1257 46.06 50.91 10.35
CA PHE A 1257 47.27 51.34 9.69
C PHE A 1257 48.53 50.88 10.45
N ARG A 1258 49.61 50.69 9.68
CA ARG A 1258 51.06 50.78 10.00
C ARG A 1258 51.86 49.51 10.31
N LYS A 1259 52.77 49.26 9.34
CA LYS A 1259 54.21 48.97 9.42
C LYS A 1259 54.69 47.52 9.72
N ASN A 1260 55.18 46.89 8.63
CA ASN A 1260 56.41 46.10 8.43
C ASN A 1260 57.51 46.18 9.53
N PRO A 1261 58.55 45.30 9.53
CA PRO A 1261 58.77 44.07 8.74
C PRO A 1261 59.42 42.89 9.53
N LYS A 1262 59.52 41.70 8.91
CA LYS A 1262 60.77 40.90 8.72
C LYS A 1262 60.55 39.38 8.73
N SER A 1263 61.06 38.79 7.64
CA SER A 1263 61.72 37.49 7.49
C SER A 1263 61.93 36.64 8.76
N ASN A 1264 61.62 35.34 8.70
CA ASN A 1264 62.62 34.33 8.40
C ASN A 1264 62.03 32.91 8.34
N THR A 1265 62.52 32.13 7.37
CA THR A 1265 62.86 30.69 7.44
C THR A 1265 61.90 29.71 8.13
N GLY A 1266 61.53 28.56 7.57
CA GLY A 1266 62.12 27.80 6.48
C GLY A 1266 61.55 26.37 6.53
N LYS A 1267 61.23 25.87 5.34
CA LYS A 1267 61.32 24.49 4.82
C LYS A 1267 61.09 23.26 5.73
N LEU A 1268 60.18 22.43 5.20
CA LEU A 1268 60.25 20.97 5.02
C LEU A 1268 60.16 20.07 6.26
N ARG A 1269 58.95 19.57 6.53
CA ARG A 1269 58.57 18.20 6.11
C ARG A 1269 57.07 18.07 5.97
#